data_AF-A0A9N9C9L9-F1
#
_entry.id   AF-A0A9N9C9L9-F1
#
_cell.length_a   1.000
_cell.length_b   1.000
_cell.length_c   1.000
_cell.angle_alpha   90.00
_cell.angle_beta   90.00
_cell.angle_gamma   90.00
#
_symmetry.space_group_name_H-M   'P 1'
#
loop_
_entity.id
_entity.type
_entity.pdbx_description
1 polymer ?
#
loop_
_entity_poly.entity_id
_entity_poly.type
_entity_poly.pdbx_seq_one_letter_code
_entity_poly.pdbx_strand_id
1 'polypeptide(L)'
;MTVDNPLIESLKVYFLRELRHKGLSIDDVKRFCTAHTNKFPWLSTFKWNDNKDTRLPFNPYWQLPEYRQAENAFKELYSIGNKAPFQAFMQQLQNINAFRARIALIGLIISRLHVVRASREWGAPENQSADFLKVVGTMNNLSAGYKQTIGRILSNNQSLLRLDHTIDNSNLFLKSVIAHIVALHASIPPNSTPLAAYFHQIDACQNMFILATVSDIESLILSAVINGGGGQITRYSCQCGYMYVIANCGQAMEAIRCPGCKNNTIGGANHTSAAGNRKLDNTPITGPINSKDQPGYIGERFNNAIDHSVRSMPPSSYRILHLIVHALIGSSAHSPTTLNFLRRHNQTADNTEQYCLGHIITDWTVLRQILNCSDEHLALLFHSLLTAMTQTPPPASMLRTSAERDDWETKFTRNYVSPLIRSVTETVTTFSTALAAASAGQGNNANIIESEIDQTRAIDEEYRISKLPRLWRKIDLVTFNSFRAYYNGDLTQYQAKYPFLAVFFKYSERLEIIKNLWPIVQFVQILSSRLSYRISRKVAEKMTFDEFIDKEADKADLNKMYKKFEESWNIVIDKVDRYQCHELSEKPGMSRNMPIIMGLIEEKDLSLYLCAILEYLIGLQNNFLRDVMTIPPGSCKALRFLEQTSFDAEEVTSAITSTSQYSVRSLTLNQAHVDNIISYNQEEFRGIHMFSQRNLGVGRGLDVIYDLQKIEVELARQLVFEKVYIDTVGETSLYMQPFSYHMELIQVSIRILGDIQELIPQEPIPTELAESLTGSSVNMPYSFQSNSMDTSFDNPSEILSSLEILLCFIKRTPGGNGESFIKDYVNQWSTLSGLSENHEFRSLLNKPLRLKHIISLYELIEGLVANLTIEYTHEKYKEELTPKQREEIDNIIDFEVKQPAAIVNRKIMKFSAEVFATALRRFIYRFLQGEKQKETEPLALYVCEPSLHFWPSIISETENLDELFPESLLVNQAFEAYKYVIEQIENGINADSSVNSPTSTLNAVASTDSPSAKACTTLNACNKAKTICGSAFVPPTLNGSSHYSASACYKNAKYNYAIDDMNKWQNDCAALEDGNIYDDPMNHSGKKEYGVAHQPTFQLQNIQMKQHANVMGSNWNESKNTLVNSLGYIEKQSTTREVSAFEQTATQKVGAFEQTATQEVSTFEQTETQEVSAFEQPVIQEISAFEKTATQEVSAFEQTATQESNALEQTATREFNTLKQATTHEQNTTQEFSALDKSAAQKVNENPISLEIGQQYNYYSDDEYDGYSSYYRS
;
A
#
# COMPACT_ATOMS: atom_id res chain seq x y z
N MET A 1 -44.93 -22.04 -35.78
CA MET A 1 -44.04 -23.04 -36.43
C MET A 1 -43.19 -23.69 -35.36
N THR A 2 -43.26 -25.00 -35.18
CA THR A 2 -42.31 -25.77 -34.36
C THR A 2 -41.14 -26.18 -35.25
N VAL A 3 -40.01 -25.47 -35.12
CA VAL A 3 -38.76 -25.86 -35.77
C VAL A 3 -38.08 -26.87 -34.87
N ASP A 4 -38.24 -28.16 -35.16
CA ASP A 4 -37.60 -29.26 -34.42
C ASP A 4 -36.12 -29.40 -34.81
N ASN A 5 -35.35 -28.34 -34.54
CA ASN A 5 -33.90 -28.35 -34.62
C ASN A 5 -33.33 -28.82 -33.26
N PRO A 6 -32.51 -29.89 -33.23
CA PRO A 6 -31.91 -30.40 -32.00
C PRO A 6 -31.16 -29.38 -31.13
N LEU A 7 -30.59 -28.32 -31.72
CA LEU A 7 -29.86 -27.26 -31.02
C LEU A 7 -30.80 -26.25 -30.33
N ILE A 8 -32.03 -26.07 -30.83
CA ILE A 8 -33.06 -25.26 -30.14
C ILE A 8 -33.46 -25.95 -28.84
N GLU A 9 -33.52 -27.29 -28.81
CA GLU A 9 -33.69 -28.04 -27.57
C GLU A 9 -32.48 -27.87 -26.64
N SER A 10 -31.24 -27.98 -27.14
CA SER A 10 -30.05 -27.72 -26.33
C SER A 10 -30.02 -26.31 -25.71
N LEU A 11 -30.47 -25.28 -26.43
CA LEU A 11 -30.63 -23.91 -25.93
C LEU A 11 -31.70 -23.82 -24.81
N LYS A 12 -32.85 -24.48 -25.00
CA LYS A 12 -33.91 -24.58 -23.97
C LYS A 12 -33.40 -25.27 -22.69
N VAL A 13 -32.60 -26.33 -22.83
CA VAL A 13 -31.96 -27.02 -21.69
C VAL A 13 -30.88 -26.14 -21.05
N TYR A 14 -30.11 -25.39 -21.85
CA TYR A 14 -29.10 -24.45 -21.33
C TYR A 14 -29.72 -23.35 -20.48
N PHE A 15 -30.89 -22.81 -20.86
CA PHE A 15 -31.64 -21.87 -20.00
C PHE A 15 -31.97 -22.47 -18.62
N LEU A 16 -32.40 -23.74 -18.55
CA LEU A 16 -32.65 -24.41 -17.27
C LEU A 16 -31.36 -24.68 -16.47
N ARG A 17 -30.24 -24.95 -17.17
CA ARG A 17 -28.90 -25.07 -16.57
C ARG A 17 -28.43 -23.76 -15.94
N GLU A 18 -28.72 -22.62 -16.56
CA GLU A 18 -28.41 -21.29 -16.01
C GLU A 18 -29.32 -20.89 -14.84
N LEU A 19 -30.60 -21.29 -14.84
CA LEU A 19 -31.46 -21.15 -13.66
C LEU A 19 -30.91 -21.95 -12.46
N ARG A 20 -30.46 -23.18 -12.69
CA ARG A 20 -29.79 -24.02 -11.69
C ARG A 20 -28.44 -23.44 -11.26
N HIS A 21 -27.68 -22.84 -12.19
CA HIS A 21 -26.42 -22.15 -11.88
C HIS A 21 -26.62 -21.02 -10.86
N LYS A 22 -27.76 -20.32 -10.95
CA LYS A 22 -28.14 -19.20 -10.07
C LYS A 22 -28.77 -19.64 -8.74
N GLY A 23 -28.58 -20.90 -8.34
CA GLY A 23 -28.88 -21.40 -6.99
C GLY A 23 -30.24 -22.09 -6.82
N LEU A 24 -31.05 -22.19 -7.88
CA LEU A 24 -32.28 -22.99 -7.84
C LEU A 24 -31.94 -24.49 -7.78
N SER A 25 -32.58 -25.23 -6.86
CA SER A 25 -32.53 -26.69 -6.87
C SER A 25 -33.30 -27.26 -8.06
N ILE A 26 -33.12 -28.55 -8.36
CA ILE A 26 -33.85 -29.20 -9.46
C ILE A 26 -35.37 -29.24 -9.24
N ASP A 27 -35.82 -29.18 -7.99
CA ASP A 27 -37.23 -29.00 -7.59
C ASP A 27 -37.69 -27.55 -7.84
N ASP A 28 -36.88 -26.56 -7.48
CA ASP A 28 -37.16 -25.15 -7.76
C ASP A 28 -37.25 -24.87 -9.28
N VAL A 29 -36.40 -25.53 -10.10
CA VAL A 29 -36.46 -25.46 -11.57
C VAL A 29 -37.73 -26.13 -12.12
N LYS A 30 -38.18 -27.27 -11.57
CA LYS A 30 -39.49 -27.88 -11.92
C LYS A 30 -40.64 -26.91 -11.62
N ARG A 31 -40.69 -26.37 -10.40
CA ARG A 31 -41.70 -25.39 -9.94
C ARG A 31 -41.70 -24.14 -10.81
N PHE A 32 -40.51 -23.64 -11.19
CA PHE A 32 -40.36 -22.53 -12.12
C PHE A 32 -41.01 -22.84 -13.48
N CYS A 33 -40.73 -24.01 -14.06
CA CYS A 33 -41.33 -24.45 -15.33
C CYS A 33 -42.86 -24.49 -15.27
N THR A 34 -43.43 -25.09 -14.22
CA THR A 34 -44.88 -25.15 -14.01
C THR A 34 -45.48 -23.73 -13.87
N ALA A 35 -44.91 -22.89 -13.00
CA ALA A 35 -45.42 -21.55 -12.74
C ALA A 35 -45.36 -20.60 -13.96
N HIS A 36 -44.37 -20.81 -14.85
CA HIS A 36 -44.15 -19.94 -16.01
C HIS A 36 -44.64 -20.50 -17.35
N THR A 37 -45.26 -21.69 -17.37
CA THR A 37 -45.79 -22.32 -18.61
C THR A 37 -46.71 -21.37 -19.38
N ASN A 38 -47.54 -20.57 -18.70
CA ASN A 38 -48.43 -19.59 -19.35
C ASN A 38 -47.70 -18.43 -20.05
N LYS A 39 -46.46 -18.12 -19.64
CA LYS A 39 -45.61 -17.09 -20.29
C LYS A 39 -44.66 -17.71 -21.32
N PHE A 40 -44.23 -18.94 -21.10
CA PHE A 40 -43.31 -19.68 -21.95
C PHE A 40 -43.85 -21.10 -22.20
N PRO A 41 -44.77 -21.29 -23.17
CA PRO A 41 -45.43 -22.58 -23.40
C PRO A 41 -44.49 -23.75 -23.74
N TRP A 42 -43.24 -23.47 -24.11
CA TRP A 42 -42.23 -24.51 -24.32
C TRP A 42 -41.72 -25.14 -23.02
N LEU A 43 -41.95 -24.54 -21.84
CA LEU A 43 -41.54 -25.13 -20.56
C LEU A 43 -42.31 -26.41 -20.22
N SER A 44 -43.51 -26.61 -20.78
CA SER A 44 -44.29 -27.85 -20.63
C SER A 44 -43.93 -28.95 -21.63
N THR A 45 -42.94 -28.76 -22.52
CA THR A 45 -42.47 -29.86 -23.40
C THR A 45 -41.49 -30.80 -22.70
N PHE A 46 -40.95 -30.41 -21.54
CA PHE A 46 -40.03 -31.25 -20.77
C PHE A 46 -40.77 -32.33 -19.96
N LYS A 47 -40.36 -33.59 -20.16
CA LYS A 47 -40.87 -34.74 -19.40
C LYS A 47 -40.04 -34.93 -18.13
N TRP A 48 -40.56 -34.45 -17.01
CA TRP A 48 -39.96 -34.69 -15.69
C TRP A 48 -40.47 -36.01 -15.10
N ASN A 49 -39.65 -36.71 -14.31
CA ASN A 49 -40.13 -37.81 -13.47
C ASN A 49 -40.97 -37.27 -12.29
N ASP A 50 -42.13 -37.89 -12.05
CA ASP A 50 -43.03 -37.58 -10.94
C ASP A 50 -42.38 -37.83 -9.56
N ASN A 51 -41.47 -38.80 -9.48
CA ASN A 51 -40.78 -39.16 -8.25
C ASN A 51 -39.62 -38.20 -7.95
N LYS A 52 -39.81 -37.30 -6.96
CA LYS A 52 -38.84 -36.92 -5.90
C LYS A 52 -39.33 -35.68 -5.11
N ASP A 53 -39.86 -35.88 -3.91
CA ASP A 53 -40.17 -34.81 -2.94
C ASP A 53 -38.91 -34.27 -2.22
N THR A 54 -37.75 -34.18 -2.89
CA THR A 54 -36.46 -33.83 -2.25
C THR A 54 -35.79 -32.65 -2.93
N ARG A 55 -35.56 -31.59 -2.16
CA ARG A 55 -34.72 -30.43 -2.53
C ARG A 55 -33.23 -30.75 -2.61
N LEU A 56 -32.76 -31.82 -1.97
CA LEU A 56 -31.40 -32.33 -2.18
C LEU A 56 -31.35 -33.07 -3.54
N PRO A 57 -30.56 -32.60 -4.54
CA PRO A 57 -30.60 -33.11 -5.91
C PRO A 57 -29.84 -34.44 -6.07
N PHE A 58 -28.81 -34.66 -5.25
CA PHE A 58 -27.97 -35.85 -5.24
C PHE A 58 -28.26 -36.75 -4.02
N ASN A 59 -27.81 -38.00 -4.10
CA ASN A 59 -27.79 -38.93 -2.97
C ASN A 59 -26.41 -39.63 -2.96
N PRO A 60 -25.50 -39.29 -2.03
CA PRO A 60 -24.11 -39.73 -2.10
C PRO A 60 -23.93 -41.24 -1.83
N TYR A 61 -24.91 -41.86 -1.16
CA TYR A 61 -24.81 -43.25 -0.73
C TYR A 61 -24.96 -44.26 -1.88
N TRP A 62 -25.34 -43.83 -3.10
CA TRP A 62 -25.36 -44.70 -4.27
C TRP A 62 -23.99 -45.32 -4.63
N GLN A 63 -22.88 -44.76 -4.16
CA GLN A 63 -21.54 -45.38 -4.30
C GLN A 63 -21.34 -46.63 -3.43
N LEU A 64 -22.27 -46.95 -2.51
CA LEU A 64 -22.21 -48.14 -1.66
C LEU A 64 -23.08 -49.27 -2.24
N PRO A 65 -22.50 -50.43 -2.63
CA PRO A 65 -23.28 -51.59 -3.07
C PRO A 65 -24.31 -52.07 -2.03
N GLU A 66 -24.04 -51.84 -0.75
CA GLU A 66 -24.95 -52.14 0.36
C GLU A 66 -26.15 -51.19 0.41
N TYR A 67 -26.00 -49.93 -0.03
CA TYR A 67 -27.13 -48.98 -0.16
C TYR A 67 -28.11 -49.45 -1.23
N ARG A 68 -27.62 -49.99 -2.36
CA ARG A 68 -28.46 -50.63 -3.38
C ARG A 68 -29.32 -51.76 -2.80
N GLN A 69 -28.81 -52.53 -1.85
CA GLN A 69 -29.59 -53.59 -1.19
C GLN A 69 -30.63 -52.98 -0.25
N ALA A 70 -30.22 -52.03 0.60
CA ALA A 70 -31.10 -51.35 1.55
C ALA A 70 -32.28 -50.64 0.87
N GLU A 71 -32.01 -49.86 -0.18
CA GLU A 71 -32.98 -49.08 -0.95
C GLU A 71 -33.99 -49.97 -1.68
N ASN A 72 -33.56 -51.05 -2.34
CA ASN A 72 -34.50 -51.93 -3.04
C ASN A 72 -35.37 -52.73 -2.05
N ALA A 73 -34.82 -53.17 -0.92
CA ALA A 73 -35.61 -53.79 0.14
C ALA A 73 -36.56 -52.78 0.84
N PHE A 74 -36.20 -51.49 0.89
CA PHE A 74 -37.02 -50.43 1.46
C PHE A 74 -38.19 -50.04 0.55
N LYS A 75 -38.05 -50.12 -0.77
CA LYS A 75 -39.16 -49.86 -1.72
C LYS A 75 -40.38 -50.74 -1.44
N GLU A 76 -40.19 -52.02 -1.10
CA GLU A 76 -41.29 -52.93 -0.73
C GLU A 76 -41.93 -52.58 0.63
N LEU A 77 -41.11 -52.17 1.61
CA LEU A 77 -41.61 -51.69 2.91
C LEU A 77 -42.43 -50.40 2.76
N TYR A 78 -41.97 -49.46 1.94
CA TYR A 78 -42.56 -48.13 1.77
C TYR A 78 -43.83 -48.14 0.89
N SER A 79 -43.89 -49.00 -0.14
CA SER A 79 -45.02 -49.03 -1.08
C SER A 79 -46.19 -49.93 -0.65
N ILE A 80 -45.90 -51.11 -0.08
CA ILE A 80 -46.91 -52.13 0.25
C ILE A 80 -46.77 -52.71 1.67
N GLY A 81 -45.89 -52.14 2.50
CA GLY A 81 -45.71 -52.55 3.89
C GLY A 81 -44.99 -53.88 4.10
N ASN A 82 -44.39 -54.48 3.06
CA ASN A 82 -43.72 -55.78 3.17
C ASN A 82 -42.40 -55.63 3.95
N LYS A 83 -42.37 -56.20 5.16
CA LYS A 83 -41.22 -56.13 6.07
C LYS A 83 -40.14 -57.16 5.78
N ALA A 84 -40.44 -58.27 5.10
CA ALA A 84 -39.54 -59.42 5.03
C ALA A 84 -38.20 -59.16 4.29
N PRO A 85 -38.16 -58.50 3.11
CA PRO A 85 -36.91 -58.20 2.42
C PRO A 85 -36.02 -57.27 3.24
N PHE A 86 -36.64 -56.26 3.87
CA PHE A 86 -35.92 -55.28 4.68
C PHE A 86 -35.43 -55.90 6.00
N GLN A 87 -36.21 -56.79 6.63
CA GLN A 87 -35.75 -57.58 7.79
C GLN A 87 -34.52 -58.43 7.46
N ALA A 88 -34.44 -59.03 6.26
CA ALA A 88 -33.26 -59.77 5.83
C ALA A 88 -32.02 -58.88 5.66
N PHE A 89 -32.17 -57.65 5.13
CA PHE A 89 -31.08 -56.67 5.13
C PHE A 89 -30.65 -56.28 6.56
N MET A 90 -31.61 -56.02 7.46
CA MET A 90 -31.32 -55.63 8.84
C MET A 90 -30.55 -56.68 9.65
N GLN A 91 -30.65 -57.98 9.30
CA GLN A 91 -29.85 -59.03 9.92
C GLN A 91 -28.35 -58.88 9.63
N GLN A 92 -27.96 -58.38 8.45
CA GLN A 92 -26.55 -58.20 8.06
C GLN A 92 -25.79 -57.27 9.03
N LEU A 93 -26.48 -56.28 9.61
CA LEU A 93 -25.92 -55.23 10.46
C LEU A 93 -25.26 -55.75 11.75
N GLN A 94 -25.69 -56.94 12.21
CA GLN A 94 -25.19 -57.59 13.42
C GLN A 94 -23.80 -58.21 13.25
N ASN A 95 -23.34 -58.40 12.00
CA ASN A 95 -21.96 -58.76 11.71
C ASN A 95 -21.05 -57.57 12.02
N ILE A 96 -20.05 -57.75 12.89
CA ILE A 96 -19.16 -56.68 13.35
C ILE A 96 -18.43 -55.97 12.19
N ASN A 97 -18.11 -56.69 11.11
CA ASN A 97 -17.41 -56.18 9.94
C ASN A 97 -18.32 -55.49 8.90
N ALA A 98 -19.65 -55.59 9.02
CA ALA A 98 -20.60 -55.04 8.04
C ALA A 98 -20.82 -53.52 8.19
N PHE A 99 -19.76 -52.75 8.43
CA PHE A 99 -19.86 -51.29 8.66
C PHE A 99 -20.43 -50.54 7.45
N ARG A 100 -20.19 -50.98 6.22
CA ARG A 100 -20.79 -50.38 5.02
C ARG A 100 -22.30 -50.57 4.95
N ALA A 101 -22.84 -51.71 5.41
CA ALA A 101 -24.28 -51.91 5.53
C ALA A 101 -24.90 -51.00 6.61
N ARG A 102 -24.14 -50.66 7.66
CA ARG A 102 -24.54 -49.66 8.68
C ARG A 102 -24.57 -48.23 8.11
N ILE A 103 -23.55 -47.84 7.35
CA ILE A 103 -23.53 -46.56 6.62
C ILE A 103 -24.70 -46.51 5.63
N ALA A 104 -24.95 -47.60 4.90
CA ALA A 104 -26.08 -47.72 3.99
C ALA A 104 -27.45 -47.56 4.69
N LEU A 105 -27.64 -48.11 5.90
CA LEU A 105 -28.87 -47.90 6.67
C LEU A 105 -29.02 -46.43 7.09
N ILE A 106 -28.00 -45.82 7.69
CA ILE A 106 -28.09 -44.40 8.08
C ILE A 106 -28.30 -43.53 6.84
N GLY A 107 -27.61 -43.81 5.74
CA GLY A 107 -27.76 -43.12 4.46
C GLY A 107 -29.15 -43.24 3.86
N LEU A 108 -29.80 -44.41 3.97
CA LEU A 108 -31.20 -44.62 3.58
C LEU A 108 -32.16 -43.81 4.46
N ILE A 109 -31.93 -43.79 5.77
CA ILE A 109 -32.73 -42.97 6.68
C ILE A 109 -32.56 -41.48 6.35
N ILE A 110 -31.34 -41.05 5.99
CA ILE A 110 -31.08 -39.67 5.57
C ILE A 110 -31.83 -39.36 4.26
N SER A 111 -31.63 -40.17 3.21
CA SER A 111 -32.13 -39.91 1.86
C SER A 111 -33.65 -40.07 1.70
N ARG A 112 -34.27 -41.01 2.43
CA ARG A 112 -35.70 -41.36 2.28
C ARG A 112 -36.61 -40.83 3.38
N LEU A 113 -36.08 -40.53 4.57
CA LEU A 113 -36.90 -40.09 5.70
C LEU A 113 -36.49 -38.71 6.22
N HIS A 114 -35.20 -38.46 6.45
CA HIS A 114 -34.74 -37.23 7.09
C HIS A 114 -34.82 -36.02 6.14
N VAL A 115 -34.23 -36.10 4.95
CA VAL A 115 -34.12 -34.99 3.98
C VAL A 115 -35.49 -34.52 3.46
N VAL A 116 -36.48 -35.40 3.38
CA VAL A 116 -37.86 -35.07 2.96
C VAL A 116 -38.46 -33.93 3.80
N ARG A 117 -38.05 -33.81 5.07
CA ARG A 117 -38.48 -32.73 5.99
C ARG A 117 -38.14 -31.32 5.53
N ALA A 118 -37.12 -31.16 4.67
CA ALA A 118 -36.78 -29.88 4.06
C ALA A 118 -37.78 -29.47 2.96
N SER A 119 -38.60 -30.40 2.47
CA SER A 119 -39.62 -30.18 1.43
C SER A 119 -41.05 -30.20 1.98
N ARG A 120 -41.37 -31.17 2.86
CA ARG A 120 -42.71 -31.38 3.43
C ARG A 120 -42.67 -32.20 4.73
N GLU A 121 -43.80 -32.27 5.43
CA GLU A 121 -43.97 -33.17 6.57
C GLU A 121 -44.08 -34.65 6.15
N TRP A 122 -43.99 -35.55 7.13
CA TRP A 122 -44.06 -37.00 6.94
C TRP A 122 -45.50 -37.49 6.74
N GLY A 123 -45.73 -38.26 5.67
CA GLY A 123 -46.98 -38.97 5.44
C GLY A 123 -47.04 -40.30 6.21
N ALA A 124 -48.10 -41.07 5.98
CA ALA A 124 -48.26 -42.38 6.62
C ALA A 124 -47.11 -43.37 6.32
N PRO A 125 -46.57 -43.47 5.08
CA PRO A 125 -45.47 -44.40 4.78
C PRO A 125 -44.16 -44.05 5.51
N GLU A 126 -43.81 -42.77 5.62
CA GLU A 126 -42.63 -42.34 6.36
C GLU A 126 -42.75 -42.64 7.86
N ASN A 127 -43.91 -42.32 8.46
CA ASN A 127 -44.18 -42.59 9.87
C ASN A 127 -44.13 -44.11 10.17
N GLN A 128 -44.79 -44.94 9.35
CA GLN A 128 -44.77 -46.40 9.50
C GLN A 128 -43.36 -46.98 9.34
N SER A 129 -42.56 -46.43 8.41
CA SER A 129 -41.17 -46.82 8.18
C SER A 129 -40.27 -46.45 9.36
N ALA A 130 -40.43 -45.23 9.89
CA ALA A 130 -39.70 -44.74 11.06
C ALA A 130 -40.04 -45.53 12.34
N ASP A 131 -41.32 -45.91 12.52
CA ASP A 131 -41.75 -46.77 13.62
C ASP A 131 -41.14 -48.17 13.53
N PHE A 132 -41.10 -48.78 12.33
CA PHE A 132 -40.42 -50.05 12.12
C PHE A 132 -38.92 -49.95 12.49
N LEU A 133 -38.24 -48.88 12.08
CA LEU A 133 -36.80 -48.69 12.29
C LEU A 133 -36.40 -48.52 13.76
N LYS A 134 -37.33 -48.27 14.68
CA LYS A 134 -37.07 -48.25 16.14
C LYS A 134 -36.47 -49.58 16.65
N VAL A 135 -36.67 -50.69 15.91
CA VAL A 135 -36.07 -52.01 16.18
C VAL A 135 -34.53 -51.99 16.25
N VAL A 136 -33.86 -50.99 15.66
CA VAL A 136 -32.39 -50.83 15.77
C VAL A 136 -31.95 -50.65 17.23
N GLY A 137 -32.75 -49.98 18.06
CA GLY A 137 -32.44 -49.80 19.48
C GLY A 137 -32.27 -51.11 20.23
N THR A 138 -33.07 -52.13 19.87
CA THR A 138 -33.08 -53.45 20.51
C THR A 138 -32.08 -54.45 19.90
N MET A 139 -31.33 -54.08 18.84
CA MET A 139 -30.37 -54.99 18.21
C MET A 139 -29.09 -55.15 19.05
N ASN A 140 -28.59 -56.38 19.15
CA ASN A 140 -27.30 -56.68 19.77
C ASN A 140 -26.14 -56.31 18.81
N ASN A 141 -24.92 -56.23 19.35
CA ASN A 141 -23.66 -55.96 18.63
C ASN A 141 -23.55 -54.59 17.91
N LEU A 142 -24.52 -53.69 18.06
CA LEU A 142 -24.43 -52.29 17.61
C LEU A 142 -24.05 -51.36 18.78
N SER A 143 -23.16 -50.39 18.51
CA SER A 143 -22.72 -49.42 19.53
C SER A 143 -23.86 -48.50 19.99
N ALA A 144 -23.71 -47.94 21.20
CA ALA A 144 -24.69 -47.01 21.75
C ALA A 144 -24.88 -45.79 20.84
N GLY A 145 -23.77 -45.12 20.46
CA GLY A 145 -23.78 -43.96 19.58
C GLY A 145 -24.47 -44.23 18.23
N TYR A 146 -24.26 -45.39 17.61
CA TYR A 146 -24.96 -45.76 16.37
C TYR A 146 -26.48 -45.83 16.54
N LYS A 147 -26.96 -46.49 17.61
CA LYS A 147 -28.39 -46.57 17.93
C LYS A 147 -28.99 -45.19 18.24
N GLN A 148 -28.25 -44.37 18.99
CA GLN A 148 -28.68 -43.05 19.42
C GLN A 148 -28.72 -42.05 18.25
N THR A 149 -27.74 -42.10 17.33
CA THR A 149 -27.78 -41.39 16.05
C THR A 149 -29.05 -41.69 15.27
N ILE A 150 -29.37 -42.97 15.06
CA ILE A 150 -30.59 -43.37 14.34
C ILE A 150 -31.85 -42.87 15.06
N GLY A 151 -31.93 -43.03 16.38
CA GLY A 151 -33.05 -42.52 17.18
C GLY A 151 -33.23 -41.00 17.09
N ARG A 152 -32.14 -40.22 17.09
CA ARG A 152 -32.19 -38.75 17.00
C ARG A 152 -32.48 -38.25 15.59
N ILE A 153 -31.97 -38.90 14.55
CA ILE A 153 -32.29 -38.58 13.14
C ILE A 153 -33.77 -38.88 12.84
N LEU A 154 -34.29 -40.03 13.30
CA LEU A 154 -35.69 -40.40 13.15
C LEU A 154 -36.62 -39.47 13.93
N SER A 155 -36.24 -39.03 15.14
CA SER A 155 -37.04 -38.07 15.94
C SER A 155 -36.78 -36.59 15.60
N ASN A 156 -35.88 -36.29 14.66
CA ASN A 156 -35.45 -34.92 14.28
C ASN A 156 -34.80 -34.10 15.41
N ASN A 157 -34.37 -34.76 16.49
CA ASN A 157 -33.88 -34.13 17.72
C ASN A 157 -32.34 -34.01 17.81
N GLN A 158 -31.59 -34.39 16.76
CA GLN A 158 -30.17 -34.07 16.66
C GLN A 158 -30.02 -32.60 16.24
N SER A 159 -29.65 -31.73 17.17
CA SER A 159 -29.42 -30.28 16.99
C SER A 159 -28.73 -29.92 15.66
N LEU A 160 -27.52 -30.43 15.45
CA LEU A 160 -26.73 -30.18 14.24
C LEU A 160 -27.46 -30.59 12.96
N LEU A 161 -28.24 -31.68 12.98
CA LEU A 161 -28.89 -32.25 11.80
C LEU A 161 -30.34 -31.82 11.60
N ARG A 162 -31.01 -31.22 12.59
CA ARG A 162 -32.44 -30.86 12.52
C ARG A 162 -32.80 -30.16 11.21
N LEU A 163 -33.82 -30.69 10.53
CA LEU A 163 -34.40 -30.18 9.28
C LEU A 163 -35.88 -29.87 9.44
N ASP A 164 -36.34 -28.81 8.79
CA ASP A 164 -37.76 -28.49 8.58
C ASP A 164 -37.91 -27.71 7.26
N HIS A 165 -39.15 -27.41 6.88
CA HIS A 165 -39.47 -26.83 5.57
C HIS A 165 -38.95 -25.39 5.36
N THR A 166 -38.46 -24.72 6.41
CA THR A 166 -37.96 -23.33 6.33
C THR A 166 -36.48 -23.24 5.97
N ILE A 167 -35.75 -24.36 6.01
CA ILE A 167 -34.30 -24.39 5.76
C ILE A 167 -33.95 -23.95 4.32
N ASP A 168 -32.87 -23.18 4.16
CA ASP A 168 -32.30 -22.83 2.86
C ASP A 168 -31.48 -23.98 2.24
N ASN A 169 -31.12 -23.85 0.96
CA ASN A 169 -30.37 -24.89 0.24
C ASN A 169 -28.93 -25.05 0.78
N SER A 170 -28.25 -23.97 1.18
CA SER A 170 -26.86 -24.02 1.68
C SER A 170 -26.77 -24.74 3.03
N ASN A 171 -27.66 -24.46 3.98
CA ASN A 171 -27.75 -25.21 5.23
C ASN A 171 -28.21 -26.67 5.03
N LEU A 172 -29.05 -26.96 4.03
CA LEU A 172 -29.40 -28.34 3.67
C LEU A 172 -28.18 -29.13 3.15
N PHE A 173 -27.36 -28.53 2.29
CA PHE A 173 -26.10 -29.10 1.80
C PHE A 173 -25.10 -29.34 2.94
N LEU A 174 -24.90 -28.35 3.82
CA LEU A 174 -24.03 -28.49 4.99
C LEU A 174 -24.50 -29.63 5.91
N LYS A 175 -25.80 -29.71 6.22
CA LYS A 175 -26.36 -30.77 7.05
C LYS A 175 -26.28 -32.15 6.40
N SER A 176 -26.36 -32.27 5.06
CA SER A 176 -26.14 -33.56 4.40
C SER A 176 -24.71 -34.06 4.61
N VAL A 177 -23.72 -33.17 4.56
CA VAL A 177 -22.30 -33.47 4.87
C VAL A 177 -22.13 -33.91 6.32
N ILE A 178 -22.63 -33.14 7.30
CA ILE A 178 -22.57 -33.52 8.73
C ILE A 178 -23.23 -34.90 8.93
N ALA A 179 -24.36 -35.15 8.30
CA ALA A 179 -25.06 -36.43 8.43
C ALA A 179 -24.25 -37.61 7.85
N HIS A 180 -23.48 -37.41 6.78
CA HIS A 180 -22.59 -38.42 6.22
C HIS A 180 -21.32 -38.62 7.07
N ILE A 181 -20.74 -37.55 7.63
CA ILE A 181 -19.64 -37.63 8.61
C ILE A 181 -20.05 -38.52 9.79
N VAL A 182 -21.23 -38.24 10.37
CA VAL A 182 -21.79 -39.03 11.48
C VAL A 182 -22.14 -40.45 11.03
N ALA A 183 -22.70 -40.66 9.83
CA ALA A 183 -23.01 -41.99 9.31
C ALA A 183 -21.77 -42.89 9.22
N LEU A 184 -20.65 -42.36 8.71
CA LEU A 184 -19.36 -43.07 8.62
C LEU A 184 -18.82 -43.41 10.02
N HIS A 185 -18.59 -42.40 10.86
CA HIS A 185 -17.88 -42.59 12.12
C HIS A 185 -18.72 -43.31 13.20
N ALA A 186 -20.04 -43.16 13.20
CA ALA A 186 -20.92 -43.97 14.06
C ALA A 186 -20.95 -45.45 13.65
N SER A 187 -20.72 -45.77 12.38
CA SER A 187 -20.80 -47.14 11.83
C SER A 187 -19.53 -47.97 12.05
N ILE A 188 -18.36 -47.34 12.15
CA ILE A 188 -17.07 -48.00 12.39
C ILE A 188 -16.73 -48.08 13.90
N PRO A 189 -15.91 -49.05 14.33
CA PRO A 189 -15.46 -49.15 15.72
C PRO A 189 -14.65 -47.92 16.20
N PRO A 190 -14.68 -47.58 17.51
CA PRO A 190 -13.93 -46.45 18.08
C PRO A 190 -12.43 -46.52 17.76
N ASN A 191 -11.83 -47.70 17.90
CA ASN A 191 -10.38 -47.90 17.76
C ASN A 191 -9.90 -47.89 16.29
N SER A 192 -10.80 -47.76 15.31
CA SER A 192 -10.43 -47.82 13.89
C SER A 192 -9.82 -46.53 13.34
N THR A 193 -10.17 -45.36 13.90
CA THR A 193 -9.59 -44.05 13.53
C THR A 193 -9.65 -43.10 14.73
N PRO A 194 -8.75 -42.09 14.85
CA PRO A 194 -8.88 -41.05 15.89
C PRO A 194 -10.25 -40.35 15.85
N LEU A 195 -10.75 -40.09 14.64
CA LEU A 195 -12.07 -39.49 14.39
C LEU A 195 -13.24 -40.35 14.93
N ALA A 196 -13.16 -41.69 14.84
CA ALA A 196 -14.16 -42.56 15.44
C ALA A 196 -14.12 -42.51 16.98
N ALA A 197 -12.92 -42.40 17.58
CA ALA A 197 -12.77 -42.22 19.02
C ALA A 197 -13.42 -40.90 19.50
N TYR A 198 -13.29 -39.80 18.75
CA TYR A 198 -13.95 -38.52 19.08
C TYR A 198 -15.48 -38.61 19.12
N PHE A 199 -16.09 -39.52 18.35
CA PHE A 199 -17.54 -39.73 18.37
C PHE A 199 -18.00 -40.71 19.46
N HIS A 200 -17.27 -41.80 19.70
CA HIS A 200 -17.71 -42.88 20.61
C HIS A 200 -17.11 -42.83 22.04
N GLN A 201 -15.95 -42.19 22.23
CA GLN A 201 -15.10 -42.29 23.44
C GLN A 201 -14.33 -40.97 23.73
N ILE A 202 -15.04 -39.84 23.65
CA ILE A 202 -14.45 -38.49 23.80
C ILE A 202 -13.78 -38.24 25.16
N ASP A 203 -14.17 -38.98 26.19
CA ASP A 203 -13.54 -39.02 27.51
C ASP A 203 -12.13 -39.63 27.46
N ALA A 204 -11.94 -40.74 26.75
CA ALA A 204 -10.62 -41.35 26.54
C ALA A 204 -9.69 -40.44 25.74
N CYS A 205 -10.25 -39.64 24.83
CA CYS A 205 -9.50 -38.68 24.02
C CYS A 205 -8.96 -37.47 24.81
N GLN A 206 -9.37 -37.26 26.07
CA GLN A 206 -8.90 -36.12 26.87
C GLN A 206 -7.37 -36.05 26.99
N ASN A 207 -6.67 -37.18 27.01
CA ASN A 207 -5.21 -37.23 27.14
C ASN A 207 -4.49 -37.56 25.81
N MET A 208 -5.13 -37.23 24.68
CA MET A 208 -4.59 -37.40 23.32
C MET A 208 -4.42 -36.04 22.63
N PHE A 209 -3.48 -35.93 21.70
CA PHE A 209 -3.30 -34.74 20.86
C PHE A 209 -4.44 -34.71 19.84
N ILE A 210 -5.26 -33.66 19.87
CA ILE A 210 -6.48 -33.58 19.05
C ILE A 210 -6.15 -33.04 17.66
N LEU A 211 -6.72 -33.67 16.64
CA LEU A 211 -6.57 -33.28 15.25
C LEU A 211 -7.14 -31.88 14.99
N ALA A 212 -6.44 -31.12 14.16
CA ALA A 212 -6.80 -29.77 13.73
C ALA A 212 -7.00 -28.73 14.85
N THR A 213 -6.56 -28.97 16.10
CA THR A 213 -6.51 -27.89 17.11
C THR A 213 -5.26 -27.02 16.92
N VAL A 214 -5.27 -25.83 17.51
CA VAL A 214 -4.09 -24.95 17.62
C VAL A 214 -2.87 -25.63 18.30
N SER A 215 -1.67 -25.09 18.03
CA SER A 215 -0.38 -25.53 18.59
C SER A 215 0.40 -24.36 19.21
N ASP A 216 1.48 -24.67 19.94
CA ASP A 216 2.50 -23.71 20.37
C ASP A 216 3.29 -23.17 19.16
N ILE A 217 2.80 -22.06 18.61
CA ILE A 217 3.39 -21.35 17.47
C ILE A 217 4.83 -20.89 17.78
N GLU A 218 5.19 -20.59 19.04
CA GLU A 218 6.57 -20.23 19.42
C GLU A 218 7.51 -21.40 19.13
N SER A 219 7.20 -22.59 19.66
CA SER A 219 8.02 -23.80 19.46
C SER A 219 8.05 -24.27 18.00
N LEU A 220 6.97 -24.09 17.24
CA LEU A 220 6.93 -24.40 15.81
C LEU A 220 7.86 -23.49 14.99
N ILE A 221 7.75 -22.17 15.15
CA ILE A 221 8.59 -21.20 14.43
C ILE A 221 10.06 -21.41 14.78
N LEU A 222 10.40 -21.52 16.07
CA LEU A 222 11.78 -21.70 16.52
C LEU A 222 12.39 -23.01 16.01
N SER A 223 11.62 -24.12 16.01
CA SER A 223 12.09 -25.39 15.45
C SER A 223 12.26 -25.34 13.92
N ALA A 224 11.42 -24.59 13.21
CA ALA A 224 11.59 -24.36 11.78
C ALA A 224 12.88 -23.57 11.46
N VAL A 225 13.23 -22.55 12.26
CA VAL A 225 14.48 -21.77 12.09
C VAL A 225 15.72 -22.63 12.38
N ILE A 226 15.68 -23.52 13.38
CA ILE A 226 16.77 -24.48 13.66
C ILE A 226 16.99 -25.41 12.45
N ASN A 227 15.90 -26.01 11.93
CA ASN A 227 15.94 -26.95 10.82
C ASN A 227 16.25 -26.29 9.46
N GLY A 228 15.89 -25.01 9.28
CA GLY A 228 16.05 -24.25 8.04
C GLY A 228 17.48 -23.78 7.73
N GLY A 229 18.49 -24.35 8.39
CA GLY A 229 19.92 -24.04 8.18
C GLY A 229 20.61 -23.35 9.36
N GLY A 230 19.86 -22.88 10.38
CA GLY A 230 20.45 -22.20 11.53
C GLY A 230 21.25 -23.12 12.47
N GLY A 231 20.90 -24.41 12.54
CA GLY A 231 21.59 -25.46 13.31
C GLY A 231 21.43 -25.36 14.84
N GLN A 232 21.60 -24.16 15.39
CA GLN A 232 21.28 -23.79 16.76
C GLN A 232 20.89 -22.31 16.82
N ILE A 233 20.03 -21.93 17.76
CA ILE A 233 19.56 -20.54 17.93
C ILE A 233 19.70 -20.06 19.37
N THR A 234 19.74 -18.74 19.58
CA THR A 234 19.58 -18.13 20.90
C THR A 234 18.59 -16.97 20.81
N ARG A 235 17.63 -16.93 21.72
CA ARG A 235 16.68 -15.82 21.86
C ARG A 235 17.31 -14.65 22.60
N TYR A 236 16.93 -13.45 22.17
CA TYR A 236 17.26 -12.17 22.77
C TYR A 236 15.98 -11.32 22.88
N SER A 237 16.00 -10.36 23.79
CA SER A 237 14.99 -9.32 23.93
C SER A 237 15.64 -7.95 23.84
N CYS A 238 15.07 -7.06 23.04
CA CYS A 238 15.33 -5.63 23.15
C CYS A 238 14.72 -5.09 24.46
N GLN A 239 15.24 -3.98 24.97
CA GLN A 239 14.72 -3.26 26.14
C GLN A 239 13.24 -2.86 26.03
N CYS A 240 12.70 -2.71 24.81
CA CYS A 240 11.26 -2.47 24.57
C CYS A 240 10.38 -3.74 24.66
N GLY A 241 10.97 -4.91 24.94
CA GLY A 241 10.28 -6.21 24.95
C GLY A 241 10.25 -6.95 23.61
N TYR A 242 10.70 -6.34 22.50
CA TYR A 242 10.73 -7.01 21.20
C TYR A 242 11.69 -8.21 21.21
N MET A 243 11.15 -9.39 20.88
CA MET A 243 11.86 -10.67 20.88
C MET A 243 12.49 -10.94 19.51
N TYR A 244 13.73 -11.42 19.49
CA TYR A 244 14.41 -11.86 18.26
C TYR A 244 15.34 -13.05 18.53
N VAL A 245 15.85 -13.67 17.46
CA VAL A 245 16.77 -14.82 17.53
C VAL A 245 18.05 -14.56 16.77
N ILE A 246 19.14 -15.19 17.21
CA ILE A 246 20.43 -15.25 16.52
C ILE A 246 20.79 -16.71 16.31
N ALA A 247 21.08 -17.10 15.07
CA ALA A 247 21.45 -18.47 14.68
C ALA A 247 22.96 -18.74 14.82
N ASN A 248 23.45 -19.82 14.22
CA ASN A 248 24.88 -20.15 14.06
C ASN A 248 25.64 -20.26 15.40
N CYS A 249 26.33 -19.20 15.85
CA CYS A 249 27.02 -19.20 17.15
C CYS A 249 26.15 -18.71 18.32
N GLY A 250 24.95 -18.18 18.06
CA GLY A 250 24.06 -17.62 19.08
C GLY A 250 24.56 -16.29 19.69
N GLN A 251 25.53 -15.64 19.04
CA GLN A 251 26.16 -14.38 19.45
C GLN A 251 26.08 -13.35 18.33
N ALA A 252 26.00 -12.06 18.67
CA ALA A 252 25.70 -11.02 17.70
C ALA A 252 26.85 -10.71 16.72
N MET A 253 26.58 -10.83 15.42
CA MET A 253 27.51 -10.49 14.33
C MET A 253 26.99 -9.40 13.37
N GLU A 254 25.67 -9.22 13.31
CA GLU A 254 24.99 -8.17 12.55
C GLU A 254 24.16 -7.28 13.48
N ALA A 255 24.06 -6.00 13.14
CA ALA A 255 23.36 -4.99 13.92
C ALA A 255 22.28 -4.29 13.06
N ILE A 256 21.03 -4.32 13.52
CA ILE A 256 19.88 -3.69 12.83
C ILE A 256 19.05 -2.86 13.80
N ARG A 257 18.27 -1.90 13.32
CA ARG A 257 17.30 -1.18 14.19
C ARG A 257 16.16 -2.10 14.61
N CYS A 258 15.72 -1.98 15.86
CA CYS A 258 14.70 -2.83 16.46
C CYS A 258 13.35 -2.68 15.74
N PRO A 259 12.75 -3.73 15.14
CA PRO A 259 11.45 -3.60 14.47
C PRO A 259 10.32 -3.14 15.40
N GLY A 260 10.41 -3.43 16.70
CA GLY A 260 9.36 -3.10 17.68
C GLY A 260 9.41 -1.69 18.30
N CYS A 261 10.56 -1.00 18.28
CA CYS A 261 10.68 0.37 18.82
C CYS A 261 11.48 1.35 17.96
N LYS A 262 12.15 0.86 16.90
CA LYS A 262 13.03 1.56 15.95
C LYS A 262 14.27 2.24 16.54
N ASN A 263 14.18 2.84 17.72
CA ASN A 263 15.26 3.63 18.32
C ASN A 263 16.47 2.76 18.73
N ASN A 264 16.23 1.63 19.38
CA ASN A 264 17.30 0.75 19.84
C ASN A 264 17.88 -0.11 18.70
N THR A 265 19.18 -0.30 18.68
CA THR A 265 19.83 -1.32 17.83
C THR A 265 19.68 -2.70 18.47
N ILE A 266 19.23 -3.70 17.71
CA ILE A 266 19.26 -5.12 18.08
C ILE A 266 20.36 -5.86 17.33
N GLY A 267 20.82 -6.97 17.89
CA GLY A 267 22.04 -7.62 17.41
C GLY A 267 23.28 -6.89 17.94
N GLY A 268 24.26 -6.64 17.09
CA GLY A 268 25.60 -6.16 17.46
C GLY A 268 26.69 -6.76 16.56
N ALA A 269 27.97 -6.59 16.89
CA ALA A 269 29.09 -7.03 16.04
C ALA A 269 30.16 -7.76 16.86
N ASN A 270 31.02 -8.56 16.20
CA ASN A 270 32.14 -9.26 16.83
C ASN A 270 31.73 -10.07 18.08
N HIS A 271 30.66 -10.86 17.94
CA HIS A 271 30.01 -11.63 19.01
C HIS A 271 29.48 -10.82 20.20
N THR A 272 29.46 -9.48 20.10
CA THR A 272 29.11 -8.55 21.18
C THR A 272 27.80 -7.84 20.87
N SER A 273 26.78 -8.04 21.71
CA SER A 273 25.46 -7.41 21.53
C SER A 273 25.47 -5.92 21.87
N ALA A 274 24.77 -5.11 21.07
CA ALA A 274 24.59 -3.69 21.32
C ALA A 274 23.85 -3.41 22.65
N ALA A 275 24.04 -2.22 23.22
CA ALA A 275 23.38 -1.80 24.45
C ALA A 275 21.84 -1.91 24.37
N GLY A 276 21.19 -2.25 25.48
CA GLY A 276 19.74 -2.49 25.53
C GLY A 276 19.29 -3.87 25.04
N ASN A 277 20.19 -4.75 24.61
CA ASN A 277 19.87 -6.15 24.29
C ASN A 277 20.14 -7.07 25.48
N ARG A 278 19.13 -7.86 25.85
CA ARG A 278 19.22 -8.89 26.89
C ARG A 278 19.08 -10.27 26.25
N LYS A 279 20.16 -11.03 26.28
CA LYS A 279 20.18 -12.48 25.96
C LYS A 279 19.24 -13.23 26.90
N LEU A 280 18.49 -14.20 26.37
CA LEU A 280 17.47 -14.94 27.13
C LEU A 280 17.83 -16.41 27.37
N ASP A 281 18.54 -17.04 26.43
CA ASP A 281 19.04 -18.40 26.59
C ASP A 281 20.54 -18.37 26.96
N ASN A 282 20.91 -19.01 28.07
CA ASN A 282 22.30 -19.06 28.54
C ASN A 282 23.22 -19.85 27.58
N THR A 283 22.65 -20.81 26.86
CA THR A 283 23.30 -21.65 25.84
C THR A 283 22.41 -21.70 24.60
N PRO A 284 22.97 -21.81 23.38
CA PRO A 284 22.17 -22.02 22.18
C PRO A 284 21.29 -23.27 22.27
N ILE A 285 20.08 -23.17 21.72
CA ILE A 285 19.11 -24.23 21.55
C ILE A 285 19.51 -25.02 20.30
N THR A 286 20.04 -26.23 20.49
CA THR A 286 20.69 -27.08 19.47
C THR A 286 19.79 -28.21 18.93
N GLY A 287 18.52 -28.27 19.33
CA GLY A 287 17.61 -29.35 18.96
C GLY A 287 16.16 -28.90 18.90
N PRO A 288 15.24 -29.78 18.49
CA PRO A 288 13.82 -29.45 18.40
C PRO A 288 13.30 -28.90 19.73
N ILE A 289 12.59 -27.78 19.70
CA ILE A 289 11.99 -27.27 20.93
C ILE A 289 10.83 -28.21 21.29
N ASN A 290 10.87 -28.74 22.52
CA ASN A 290 9.77 -29.51 23.08
C ASN A 290 8.50 -28.66 23.06
N SER A 291 7.65 -28.89 22.07
CA SER A 291 6.42 -28.12 21.89
C SER A 291 5.57 -28.16 23.15
N LYS A 292 5.08 -26.98 23.58
CA LYS A 292 4.14 -26.86 24.70
C LYS A 292 2.72 -27.27 24.31
N ASP A 293 2.51 -27.86 23.13
CA ASP A 293 1.27 -28.52 22.73
C ASP A 293 0.78 -29.45 23.86
N GLN A 294 -0.41 -29.16 24.38
CA GLN A 294 -0.97 -29.90 25.50
C GLN A 294 -1.93 -30.97 25.00
N PRO A 295 -1.91 -32.20 25.56
CA PRO A 295 -2.89 -33.22 25.22
C PRO A 295 -4.29 -32.78 25.67
N GLY A 296 -5.30 -33.18 24.89
CA GLY A 296 -6.69 -32.77 24.99
C GLY A 296 -7.02 -31.57 24.12
N TYR A 297 -8.31 -31.25 24.03
CA TYR A 297 -8.78 -30.17 23.16
C TYR A 297 -8.48 -28.78 23.75
N ILE A 298 -7.96 -27.88 22.91
CA ILE A 298 -7.66 -26.49 23.24
C ILE A 298 -8.77 -25.63 22.61
N GLY A 299 -9.57 -24.96 23.42
CA GLY A 299 -10.66 -24.12 22.93
C GLY A 299 -10.16 -22.90 22.16
N GLU A 300 -10.85 -22.57 21.07
CA GLU A 300 -10.48 -21.53 20.12
C GLU A 300 -11.68 -20.62 19.80
N ARG A 301 -11.39 -19.42 19.29
CA ARG A 301 -12.42 -18.47 18.80
C ARG A 301 -12.66 -18.71 17.31
N PHE A 302 -13.85 -18.36 16.82
CA PHE A 302 -14.15 -18.42 15.38
C PHE A 302 -13.13 -17.59 14.60
N ASN A 303 -12.39 -18.24 13.70
CA ASN A 303 -11.37 -17.58 12.88
C ASN A 303 -11.85 -17.51 11.43
N ASN A 304 -12.04 -16.29 10.91
CA ASN A 304 -12.52 -16.04 9.55
C ASN A 304 -11.41 -15.83 8.52
N ALA A 305 -10.13 -15.88 8.91
CA ALA A 305 -9.00 -15.65 8.01
C ALA A 305 -8.83 -16.81 7.00
N ILE A 306 -8.61 -16.44 5.74
CA ILE A 306 -8.58 -17.34 4.56
C ILE A 306 -7.26 -18.13 4.49
N ASP A 307 -6.18 -17.51 4.94
CA ASP A 307 -4.81 -18.04 5.02
C ASP A 307 -4.54 -18.85 6.30
N HIS A 308 -5.49 -18.91 7.24
CA HIS A 308 -5.27 -19.58 8.52
C HIS A 308 -5.02 -21.09 8.37
N SER A 309 -3.86 -21.50 8.85
CA SER A 309 -3.37 -22.88 8.92
C SER A 309 -2.91 -23.21 10.34
N VAL A 310 -2.69 -24.51 10.58
CA VAL A 310 -1.96 -25.01 11.76
C VAL A 310 -0.86 -25.95 11.29
N ARG A 311 0.34 -25.82 11.89
CA ARG A 311 1.51 -26.67 11.59
C ARG A 311 1.83 -26.65 10.09
N SER A 312 1.89 -27.82 9.45
CA SER A 312 2.16 -28.02 8.03
C SER A 312 0.90 -28.20 7.17
N MET A 313 -0.31 -28.14 7.74
CA MET A 313 -1.54 -28.30 6.96
C MET A 313 -1.87 -27.03 6.15
N PRO A 314 -2.08 -27.12 4.82
CA PRO A 314 -2.65 -26.02 4.05
C PRO A 314 -4.02 -25.59 4.60
N PRO A 315 -4.44 -24.32 4.45
CA PRO A 315 -5.70 -23.81 5.00
C PRO A 315 -6.92 -24.66 4.61
N SER A 316 -7.01 -25.11 3.36
CA SER A 316 -8.07 -26.02 2.88
C SER A 316 -8.11 -27.34 3.66
N SER A 317 -6.96 -27.98 3.88
CA SER A 317 -6.85 -29.23 4.66
C SER A 317 -7.20 -29.03 6.13
N TYR A 318 -6.72 -27.94 6.73
CA TYR A 318 -7.07 -27.55 8.10
C TYR A 318 -8.59 -27.42 8.24
N ARG A 319 -9.25 -26.58 7.42
CA ARG A 319 -10.69 -26.34 7.49
C ARG A 319 -11.53 -27.59 7.25
N ILE A 320 -11.13 -28.46 6.32
CA ILE A 320 -11.81 -29.74 6.06
C ILE A 320 -11.73 -30.67 7.28
N LEU A 321 -10.54 -30.80 7.90
CA LEU A 321 -10.35 -31.66 9.06
C LEU A 321 -11.01 -31.09 10.32
N HIS A 322 -10.89 -29.78 10.54
CA HIS A 322 -11.49 -29.05 11.66
C HIS A 322 -13.02 -29.16 11.65
N LEU A 323 -13.66 -28.97 10.48
CA LEU A 323 -15.10 -29.19 10.29
C LEU A 323 -15.51 -30.63 10.64
N ILE A 324 -14.75 -31.63 10.21
CA ILE A 324 -15.00 -33.05 10.53
C ILE A 324 -14.86 -33.29 12.05
N VAL A 325 -13.83 -32.75 12.69
CA VAL A 325 -13.61 -32.86 14.14
C VAL A 325 -14.76 -32.23 14.93
N HIS A 326 -15.18 -31.01 14.62
CA HIS A 326 -16.32 -30.35 15.28
C HIS A 326 -17.66 -31.05 14.99
N ALA A 327 -17.88 -31.56 13.77
CA ALA A 327 -19.08 -32.32 13.43
C ALA A 327 -19.21 -33.60 14.26
N LEU A 328 -18.09 -34.24 14.59
CA LEU A 328 -18.04 -35.44 15.43
C LEU A 328 -18.15 -35.12 16.93
N ILE A 329 -17.43 -34.12 17.42
CA ILE A 329 -17.51 -33.67 18.82
C ILE A 329 -18.92 -33.21 19.15
N GLY A 330 -19.49 -32.31 18.35
CA GLY A 330 -20.86 -31.83 18.54
C GLY A 330 -21.93 -32.92 18.37
N SER A 331 -21.65 -33.98 17.60
CA SER A 331 -22.56 -35.12 17.45
C SER A 331 -22.41 -36.20 18.53
N SER A 332 -21.29 -36.26 19.24
CA SER A 332 -21.01 -37.22 20.34
C SER A 332 -21.90 -37.03 21.59
N ALA A 333 -22.80 -36.04 21.56
CA ALA A 333 -23.48 -35.43 22.68
C ALA A 333 -24.09 -36.42 23.70
N HIS A 334 -23.31 -36.72 24.73
CA HIS A 334 -23.73 -37.36 25.98
C HIS A 334 -23.03 -36.66 27.15
N SER A 335 -23.82 -36.22 28.14
CA SER A 335 -23.35 -35.66 29.41
C SER A 335 -22.60 -34.31 29.29
N PRO A 336 -22.49 -33.53 30.39
CA PRO A 336 -21.46 -32.49 30.57
C PRO A 336 -20.02 -32.91 30.20
N THR A 337 -19.74 -34.21 30.05
CA THR A 337 -18.46 -34.76 29.61
C THR A 337 -17.92 -34.08 28.33
N THR A 338 -18.74 -33.87 27.30
CA THR A 338 -18.30 -33.22 26.06
C THR A 338 -18.02 -31.72 26.26
N LEU A 339 -18.80 -31.04 27.10
CA LEU A 339 -18.54 -29.64 27.44
C LEU A 339 -17.26 -29.48 28.28
N ASN A 340 -16.99 -30.42 29.18
CA ASN A 340 -15.76 -30.47 29.97
C ASN A 340 -14.53 -30.81 29.11
N PHE A 341 -14.69 -31.65 28.07
CA PHE A 341 -13.65 -31.90 27.06
C PHE A 341 -13.32 -30.62 26.28
N LEU A 342 -14.34 -29.89 25.80
CA LEU A 342 -14.16 -28.61 25.12
C LEU A 342 -13.53 -27.55 26.03
N ARG A 343 -13.91 -27.52 27.32
CA ARG A 343 -13.42 -26.56 28.32
C ARG A 343 -12.10 -26.94 29.01
N ARG A 344 -11.42 -28.01 28.58
CA ARG A 344 -10.27 -28.59 29.31
C ARG A 344 -9.14 -27.58 29.60
N HIS A 345 -8.80 -26.75 28.62
CA HIS A 345 -7.67 -25.81 28.70
C HIS A 345 -8.08 -24.33 28.81
N ASN A 346 -9.32 -23.98 28.42
CA ASN A 346 -9.88 -22.63 28.54
C ASN A 346 -11.42 -22.68 28.45
N GLN A 347 -12.10 -21.58 28.77
CA GLN A 347 -13.56 -21.52 28.88
C GLN A 347 -14.23 -20.86 27.65
N THR A 348 -13.77 -21.12 26.41
CA THR A 348 -14.36 -20.51 25.20
C THR A 348 -15.72 -21.07 24.78
N ALA A 349 -16.03 -22.32 25.17
CA ALA A 349 -17.27 -23.00 24.78
C ALA A 349 -18.28 -22.99 25.94
N ASP A 350 -19.47 -22.40 25.74
CA ASP A 350 -20.56 -22.44 26.74
C ASP A 350 -21.63 -23.50 26.45
N ASN A 351 -21.92 -23.73 25.17
CA ASN A 351 -22.81 -24.78 24.71
C ASN A 351 -22.10 -25.57 23.60
N THR A 352 -21.92 -26.88 23.80
CA THR A 352 -21.25 -27.79 22.86
C THR A 352 -21.81 -27.70 21.44
N GLU A 353 -23.13 -27.68 21.30
CA GLU A 353 -23.81 -27.74 19.99
C GLU A 353 -23.63 -26.41 19.24
N GLN A 354 -23.84 -25.29 19.93
CA GLN A 354 -23.66 -23.94 19.36
C GLN A 354 -22.20 -23.64 19.03
N TYR A 355 -21.26 -24.07 19.88
CA TYR A 355 -19.83 -23.86 19.70
C TYR A 355 -19.30 -24.65 18.47
N CYS A 356 -19.60 -25.95 18.40
CA CYS A 356 -19.20 -26.75 17.24
C CYS A 356 -19.92 -26.31 15.96
N LEU A 357 -21.21 -25.95 16.02
CA LEU A 357 -21.94 -25.43 14.84
C LEU A 357 -21.36 -24.10 14.34
N GLY A 358 -20.93 -23.20 15.23
CA GLY A 358 -20.27 -21.95 14.87
C GLY A 358 -18.97 -22.19 14.09
N HIS A 359 -18.09 -23.05 14.60
CA HIS A 359 -16.87 -23.45 13.89
C HIS A 359 -17.14 -24.10 12.54
N ILE A 360 -18.09 -25.05 12.48
CA ILE A 360 -18.51 -25.71 11.23
C ILE A 360 -19.00 -24.70 10.17
N ILE A 361 -19.80 -23.70 10.56
CA ILE A 361 -20.31 -22.67 9.65
C ILE A 361 -19.19 -21.72 9.19
N THR A 362 -18.29 -21.33 10.09
CA THR A 362 -17.09 -20.55 9.76
C THR A 362 -16.20 -21.29 8.78
N ASP A 363 -15.88 -22.57 9.03
CA ASP A 363 -15.02 -23.36 8.15
C ASP A 363 -15.64 -23.58 6.77
N TRP A 364 -16.94 -23.89 6.72
CA TRP A 364 -17.69 -24.01 5.47
C TRP A 364 -17.67 -22.72 4.65
N THR A 365 -17.85 -21.57 5.32
CA THR A 365 -17.83 -20.25 4.68
C THR A 365 -16.44 -19.90 4.16
N VAL A 366 -15.39 -20.11 4.95
CA VAL A 366 -14.00 -19.89 4.54
C VAL A 366 -13.57 -20.87 3.44
N LEU A 367 -14.01 -22.13 3.47
CA LEU A 367 -13.73 -23.11 2.41
C LEU A 367 -14.29 -22.68 1.04
N ARG A 368 -15.51 -22.13 0.98
CA ARG A 368 -16.05 -21.56 -0.28
C ARG A 368 -15.19 -20.42 -0.81
N GLN A 369 -14.55 -19.63 0.06
CA GLN A 369 -13.65 -18.52 -0.32
C GLN A 369 -12.23 -18.97 -0.70
N ILE A 370 -11.72 -20.05 -0.09
CA ILE A 370 -10.43 -20.68 -0.46
C ILE A 370 -10.55 -21.38 -1.81
N LEU A 371 -11.63 -22.14 -2.01
CA LEU A 371 -11.84 -23.04 -3.16
C LEU A 371 -12.68 -22.42 -4.30
N ASN A 372 -13.19 -21.19 -4.12
CA ASN A 372 -14.06 -20.46 -5.05
C ASN A 372 -15.18 -21.34 -5.64
N CYS A 373 -16.02 -21.92 -4.77
CA CYS A 373 -17.05 -22.89 -5.17
C CYS A 373 -18.39 -22.68 -4.43
N SER A 374 -19.48 -23.22 -5.00
CA SER A 374 -20.81 -23.18 -4.38
C SER A 374 -20.95 -24.19 -3.24
N ASP A 375 -21.94 -23.99 -2.37
CA ASP A 375 -22.28 -24.94 -1.29
C ASP A 375 -22.53 -26.36 -1.81
N GLU A 376 -23.15 -26.49 -2.99
CA GLU A 376 -23.40 -27.79 -3.63
C GLU A 376 -22.10 -28.46 -4.09
N HIS A 377 -21.19 -27.70 -4.72
CA HIS A 377 -19.89 -28.22 -5.14
C HIS A 377 -19.05 -28.62 -3.91
N LEU A 378 -19.08 -27.83 -2.84
CA LEU A 378 -18.39 -28.14 -1.58
C LEU A 378 -18.98 -29.39 -0.92
N ALA A 379 -20.31 -29.56 -0.91
CA ALA A 379 -20.97 -30.75 -0.40
C ALA A 379 -20.61 -32.01 -1.21
N LEU A 380 -20.58 -31.92 -2.54
CA LEU A 380 -20.18 -33.02 -3.41
C LEU A 380 -18.70 -33.39 -3.24
N LEU A 381 -17.81 -32.41 -3.00
CA LEU A 381 -16.41 -32.66 -2.65
C LEU A 381 -16.28 -33.38 -1.30
N PHE A 382 -16.98 -32.91 -0.25
CA PHE A 382 -17.00 -33.60 1.05
C PHE A 382 -17.59 -35.02 0.95
N HIS A 383 -18.63 -35.23 0.16
CA HIS A 383 -19.22 -36.56 -0.06
C HIS A 383 -18.30 -37.50 -0.87
N SER A 384 -17.50 -36.95 -1.80
CA SER A 384 -16.43 -37.70 -2.47
C SER A 384 -15.33 -38.10 -1.48
N LEU A 385 -14.89 -37.18 -0.61
CA LEU A 385 -13.90 -37.44 0.45
C LEU A 385 -14.38 -38.52 1.44
N LEU A 386 -15.64 -38.46 1.88
CA LEU A 386 -16.23 -39.45 2.78
C LEU A 386 -16.43 -40.83 2.11
N THR A 387 -16.70 -40.84 0.80
CA THR A 387 -16.75 -42.07 0.00
C THR A 387 -15.36 -42.69 -0.10
N ALA A 388 -14.32 -41.90 -0.37
CA ALA A 388 -12.92 -42.35 -0.35
C ALA A 388 -12.54 -42.92 1.03
N MET A 389 -12.84 -42.23 2.13
CA MET A 389 -12.64 -42.74 3.49
C MET A 389 -13.45 -44.01 3.82
N THR A 390 -14.57 -44.26 3.14
CA THR A 390 -15.37 -45.50 3.28
C THR A 390 -14.82 -46.66 2.44
N GLN A 391 -14.14 -46.35 1.34
CA GLN A 391 -13.44 -47.31 0.49
C GLN A 391 -12.09 -47.71 1.09
N THR A 392 -11.27 -46.73 1.48
CA THR A 392 -9.97 -46.86 2.14
C THR A 392 -9.96 -46.10 3.48
N PRO A 393 -10.36 -46.73 4.60
CA PRO A 393 -10.35 -46.10 5.91
C PRO A 393 -8.97 -45.56 6.32
N PRO A 394 -8.89 -44.38 6.96
CA PRO A 394 -7.65 -43.89 7.55
C PRO A 394 -7.06 -44.91 8.55
N PRO A 395 -5.73 -44.92 8.76
CA PRO A 395 -5.12 -45.84 9.70
C PRO A 395 -5.54 -45.54 11.15
N ALA A 396 -5.70 -46.60 11.93
CA ALA A 396 -5.82 -46.51 13.38
C ALA A 396 -4.52 -45.95 13.97
N SER A 397 -4.64 -44.98 14.87
CA SER A 397 -3.52 -44.41 15.63
C SER A 397 -4.00 -43.92 16.98
N MET A 398 -3.15 -44.02 18.00
CA MET A 398 -3.35 -43.34 19.28
C MET A 398 -2.42 -42.12 19.31
N LEU A 399 -2.97 -40.93 19.08
CA LEU A 399 -2.23 -39.67 19.05
C LEU A 399 -1.78 -39.29 20.46
N ARG A 400 -0.68 -39.88 20.95
CA ARG A 400 -0.14 -39.68 22.31
C ARG A 400 0.98 -38.64 22.36
N THR A 401 1.45 -38.23 21.19
CA THR A 401 2.46 -37.19 20.97
C THR A 401 1.98 -36.23 19.87
N SER A 402 2.54 -35.02 19.84
CA SER A 402 2.37 -34.08 18.73
C SER A 402 2.82 -34.68 17.40
N ALA A 403 3.99 -35.34 17.38
CA ALA A 403 4.53 -35.97 16.17
C ALA A 403 3.59 -37.02 15.53
N GLU A 404 2.88 -37.83 16.33
CA GLU A 404 1.88 -38.78 15.82
C GLU A 404 0.65 -38.10 15.23
N ARG A 405 0.21 -36.96 15.81
CA ARG A 405 -0.87 -36.13 15.24
C ARG A 405 -0.41 -35.53 13.91
N ASP A 406 0.79 -34.97 13.86
CA ASP A 406 1.29 -34.20 12.72
C ASP A 406 1.58 -35.11 11.50
N ASP A 407 2.07 -36.32 11.75
CA ASP A 407 2.18 -37.39 10.74
C ASP A 407 0.79 -37.84 10.22
N TRP A 408 -0.20 -38.00 11.11
CA TRP A 408 -1.57 -38.36 10.72
C TRP A 408 -2.22 -37.25 9.88
N GLU A 409 -2.08 -35.98 10.26
CA GLU A 409 -2.57 -34.80 9.54
C GLU A 409 -1.93 -34.65 8.15
N THR A 410 -0.62 -34.89 8.07
CA THR A 410 0.13 -34.91 6.80
C THR A 410 -0.37 -36.03 5.88
N LYS A 411 -0.58 -37.24 6.43
CA LYS A 411 -1.15 -38.38 5.68
C LYS A 411 -2.60 -38.14 5.27
N PHE A 412 -3.42 -37.53 6.11
CA PHE A 412 -4.81 -37.18 5.80
C PHE A 412 -4.87 -36.17 4.64
N THR A 413 -4.09 -35.08 4.75
CA THR A 413 -3.94 -34.06 3.71
C THR A 413 -3.59 -34.69 2.37
N ARG A 414 -2.46 -35.41 2.31
CA ARG A 414 -1.91 -35.96 1.07
C ARG A 414 -2.80 -37.04 0.44
N ASN A 415 -3.39 -37.92 1.26
CA ASN A 415 -4.10 -39.10 0.75
C ASN A 415 -5.58 -38.83 0.43
N TYR A 416 -6.24 -37.87 1.08
CA TYR A 416 -7.68 -37.62 0.92
C TYR A 416 -8.04 -36.20 0.47
N VAL A 417 -7.30 -35.16 0.91
CA VAL A 417 -7.66 -33.76 0.61
C VAL A 417 -7.05 -33.29 -0.70
N SER A 418 -5.72 -33.31 -0.83
CA SER A 418 -4.99 -32.78 -1.99
C SER A 418 -5.49 -33.32 -3.34
N PRO A 419 -5.82 -34.62 -3.51
CA PRO A 419 -6.34 -35.15 -4.77
C PRO A 419 -7.71 -34.60 -5.17
N LEU A 420 -8.49 -34.07 -4.22
CA LEU A 420 -9.88 -33.61 -4.44
C LEU A 420 -10.01 -32.09 -4.57
N ILE A 421 -9.08 -31.32 -3.99
CA ILE A 421 -9.10 -29.85 -4.08
C ILE A 421 -8.40 -29.31 -5.34
N ARG A 422 -7.51 -30.08 -5.97
CA ARG A 422 -6.70 -29.66 -7.15
C ARG A 422 -7.54 -29.18 -8.33
N SER A 423 -8.71 -29.78 -8.57
CA SER A 423 -9.82 -29.15 -9.29
C SER A 423 -11.14 -29.63 -8.71
N VAL A 424 -11.81 -28.74 -7.95
CA VAL A 424 -13.13 -29.00 -7.38
C VAL A 424 -14.14 -29.32 -8.48
N THR A 425 -14.07 -28.65 -9.63
CA THR A 425 -14.96 -28.90 -10.77
C THR A 425 -14.76 -30.30 -11.35
N GLU A 426 -13.51 -30.78 -11.46
CA GLU A 426 -13.21 -32.15 -11.91
C GLU A 426 -13.71 -33.20 -10.91
N THR A 427 -13.41 -33.03 -9.62
CA THR A 427 -13.90 -33.92 -8.55
C THR A 427 -15.43 -33.99 -8.53
N VAL A 428 -16.12 -32.86 -8.54
CA VAL A 428 -17.59 -32.77 -8.50
C VAL A 428 -18.22 -33.37 -9.76
N THR A 429 -17.68 -33.10 -10.95
CA THR A 429 -18.19 -33.67 -12.21
C THR A 429 -18.02 -35.20 -12.23
N THR A 430 -16.85 -35.70 -11.82
CA THR A 430 -16.53 -37.14 -11.77
C THR A 430 -17.43 -37.87 -10.78
N PHE A 431 -17.56 -37.34 -9.55
CA PHE A 431 -18.38 -37.93 -8.51
C PHE A 431 -19.87 -37.92 -8.89
N SER A 432 -20.38 -36.81 -9.45
CA SER A 432 -21.78 -36.70 -9.88
C SER A 432 -22.11 -37.65 -11.03
N THR A 433 -21.19 -37.82 -11.99
CA THR A 433 -21.33 -38.79 -13.09
C THR A 433 -21.34 -40.23 -12.57
N ALA A 434 -20.47 -40.55 -11.60
CA ALA A 434 -20.47 -41.86 -10.94
C ALA A 434 -21.77 -42.12 -10.16
N LEU A 435 -22.33 -41.11 -9.48
CA LEU A 435 -23.62 -41.22 -8.79
C LEU A 435 -24.78 -41.44 -9.77
N ALA A 436 -24.81 -40.72 -10.89
CA ALA A 436 -25.80 -40.90 -11.94
C ALA A 436 -25.76 -42.34 -12.47
N ALA A 437 -24.58 -42.85 -12.85
CA ALA A 437 -24.40 -44.22 -13.33
C ALA A 437 -24.84 -45.29 -12.31
N ALA A 438 -24.45 -45.14 -11.03
CA ALA A 438 -24.83 -46.06 -9.97
C ALA A 438 -26.35 -46.10 -9.70
N SER A 439 -27.04 -44.98 -9.92
CA SER A 439 -28.51 -44.89 -9.80
C SER A 439 -29.27 -45.43 -11.02
N ALA A 440 -28.68 -45.32 -12.22
CA ALA A 440 -29.32 -45.67 -13.50
C ALA A 440 -29.32 -47.17 -13.80
N GLY A 441 -28.28 -47.92 -13.40
CA GLY A 441 -28.15 -49.38 -13.61
C GLY A 441 -29.13 -50.27 -12.80
N GLN A 442 -30.33 -49.76 -12.50
CA GLN A 442 -31.29 -50.31 -11.54
C GLN A 442 -32.77 -50.19 -11.95
N GLY A 443 -33.08 -49.75 -13.17
CA GLY A 443 -34.48 -49.60 -13.61
C GLY A 443 -35.26 -48.45 -12.98
N ASN A 444 -34.61 -47.59 -12.18
CA ASN A 444 -35.08 -46.23 -12.02
C ASN A 444 -34.88 -45.54 -13.39
N ASN A 445 -35.95 -45.09 -14.06
CA ASN A 445 -35.81 -44.30 -15.29
C ASN A 445 -34.94 -43.07 -14.99
N ALA A 446 -33.72 -43.03 -15.53
CA ALA A 446 -32.85 -41.87 -15.39
C ALA A 446 -33.56 -40.68 -16.04
N ASN A 447 -33.85 -39.63 -15.26
CA ASN A 447 -34.56 -38.48 -15.80
C ASN A 447 -33.61 -37.74 -16.75
N ILE A 448 -33.85 -37.89 -18.05
CA ILE A 448 -32.96 -37.40 -19.11
C ILE A 448 -32.74 -35.90 -18.95
N ILE A 449 -33.80 -35.11 -18.76
CA ILE A 449 -33.68 -33.65 -18.60
C ILE A 449 -32.91 -33.26 -17.32
N GLU A 450 -33.07 -33.99 -16.20
CA GLU A 450 -32.22 -33.77 -15.02
C GLU A 450 -30.75 -34.06 -15.34
N SER A 451 -30.45 -35.19 -16.00
CA SER A 451 -29.08 -35.58 -16.35
C SER A 451 -28.41 -34.69 -17.39
N GLU A 452 -29.19 -34.02 -18.25
CA GLU A 452 -28.68 -33.03 -19.19
C GLU A 452 -28.43 -31.69 -18.51
N ILE A 453 -29.37 -31.18 -17.70
CA ILE A 453 -29.19 -29.95 -16.90
C ILE A 453 -27.92 -30.06 -16.05
N ASP A 454 -27.80 -31.13 -15.26
CA ASP A 454 -26.67 -31.41 -14.37
C ASP A 454 -25.39 -31.86 -15.10
N GLN A 455 -25.44 -32.00 -16.43
CA GLN A 455 -24.35 -32.42 -17.31
C GLN A 455 -23.77 -33.82 -17.02
N THR A 456 -24.51 -34.70 -16.34
CA THR A 456 -24.11 -36.09 -16.04
C THR A 456 -24.58 -37.12 -17.08
N ARG A 457 -25.30 -36.71 -18.13
CA ARG A 457 -25.70 -37.60 -19.23
C ARG A 457 -24.46 -38.16 -19.97
N ALA A 458 -24.44 -39.48 -20.18
CA ALA A 458 -23.40 -40.13 -20.97
C ALA A 458 -23.41 -39.65 -22.44
N ILE A 459 -22.23 -39.47 -23.03
CA ILE A 459 -22.06 -38.84 -24.35
C ILE A 459 -21.89 -39.92 -25.41
N ASP A 460 -23.01 -40.50 -25.83
CA ASP A 460 -23.10 -41.29 -27.06
C ASP A 460 -22.80 -40.43 -28.32
N GLU A 461 -22.66 -41.07 -29.49
CA GLU A 461 -22.28 -40.40 -30.74
C GLU A 461 -23.39 -39.48 -31.27
N GLU A 462 -24.64 -39.96 -31.22
CA GLU A 462 -25.83 -39.27 -31.72
C GLU A 462 -26.08 -37.98 -30.92
N TYR A 463 -26.04 -38.06 -29.58
CA TYR A 463 -26.15 -36.92 -28.68
C TYR A 463 -24.99 -35.93 -28.86
N ARG A 464 -23.77 -36.41 -29.15
CA ARG A 464 -22.61 -35.54 -29.38
C ARG A 464 -22.79 -34.68 -30.63
N ILE A 465 -23.18 -35.29 -31.74
CA ILE A 465 -23.34 -34.63 -33.05
C ILE A 465 -24.60 -33.76 -33.05
N SER A 466 -25.75 -34.30 -32.60
CA SER A 466 -27.03 -33.60 -32.67
C SER A 466 -27.21 -32.48 -31.62
N LYS A 467 -26.75 -32.66 -30.38
CA LYS A 467 -26.98 -31.69 -29.29
C LYS A 467 -25.80 -30.76 -29.02
N LEU A 468 -24.60 -31.06 -29.55
CA LEU A 468 -23.35 -30.33 -29.32
C LEU A 468 -23.11 -29.97 -27.83
N PRO A 469 -23.15 -30.94 -26.89
CA PRO A 469 -23.17 -30.67 -25.44
C PRO A 469 -21.93 -29.94 -24.88
N ARG A 470 -20.83 -29.85 -25.65
CA ARG A 470 -19.65 -29.04 -25.31
C ARG A 470 -19.85 -27.55 -25.55
N LEU A 471 -20.68 -27.17 -26.54
CA LEU A 471 -21.02 -25.77 -26.83
C LEU A 471 -21.78 -25.16 -25.64
N TRP A 472 -22.81 -25.88 -25.18
CA TRP A 472 -23.75 -25.47 -24.13
C TRP A 472 -23.26 -25.73 -22.69
N ARG A 473 -21.95 -25.91 -22.48
CA ARG A 473 -21.40 -26.23 -21.16
C ARG A 473 -21.51 -25.03 -20.20
N LYS A 474 -21.79 -25.31 -18.92
CA LYS A 474 -21.86 -24.30 -17.85
C LYS A 474 -20.52 -23.56 -17.75
N ILE A 475 -20.53 -22.24 -17.95
CA ILE A 475 -19.35 -21.36 -17.86
C ILE A 475 -19.67 -20.16 -16.98
N ASP A 476 -18.65 -19.64 -16.29
CA ASP A 476 -18.76 -18.46 -15.43
C ASP A 476 -17.60 -17.49 -15.73
N LEU A 477 -17.67 -16.28 -15.18
CA LEU A 477 -16.61 -15.27 -15.30
C LEU A 477 -15.33 -15.75 -14.61
N VAL A 478 -14.19 -15.47 -15.25
CA VAL A 478 -12.87 -15.64 -14.62
C VAL A 478 -12.71 -14.50 -13.61
N THR A 479 -12.13 -14.76 -12.44
CA THR A 479 -11.99 -13.79 -11.36
C THR A 479 -10.65 -13.97 -10.64
N PHE A 480 -10.24 -12.98 -9.85
CA PHE A 480 -9.10 -13.11 -8.95
C PHE A 480 -9.27 -14.29 -7.97
N ASN A 481 -10.48 -14.51 -7.45
CA ASN A 481 -10.75 -15.59 -6.51
C ASN A 481 -10.66 -16.98 -7.17
N SER A 482 -11.07 -17.15 -8.43
CA SER A 482 -10.87 -18.42 -9.14
C SER A 482 -9.41 -18.67 -9.54
N PHE A 483 -8.60 -17.62 -9.75
CA PHE A 483 -7.15 -17.74 -9.89
C PHE A 483 -6.47 -18.16 -8.57
N ARG A 484 -6.83 -17.50 -7.46
CA ARG A 484 -6.36 -17.84 -6.10
C ARG A 484 -6.72 -19.29 -5.72
N ALA A 485 -7.94 -19.72 -6.02
CA ALA A 485 -8.38 -21.10 -5.77
C ALA A 485 -7.59 -22.13 -6.60
N TYR A 486 -7.31 -21.83 -7.88
CA TYR A 486 -6.48 -22.69 -8.73
C TYR A 486 -5.05 -22.84 -8.18
N TYR A 487 -4.42 -21.74 -7.77
CA TYR A 487 -3.09 -21.78 -7.15
C TYR A 487 -3.09 -22.53 -5.80
N ASN A 488 -4.13 -22.34 -4.97
CA ASN A 488 -4.28 -23.07 -3.71
C ASN A 488 -4.58 -24.57 -3.89
N GLY A 489 -5.05 -24.99 -5.08
CA GLY A 489 -5.37 -26.38 -5.40
C GLY A 489 -4.15 -27.32 -5.39
N ASP A 490 -2.96 -26.81 -5.68
CA ASP A 490 -1.69 -27.54 -5.50
C ASP A 490 -0.60 -26.62 -4.93
N LEU A 491 -0.93 -25.96 -3.81
CA LEU A 491 -0.13 -24.93 -3.17
C LEU A 491 1.35 -25.34 -2.99
N THR A 492 1.62 -26.57 -2.55
CA THR A 492 2.98 -27.06 -2.32
C THR A 492 3.79 -27.16 -3.63
N GLN A 493 3.18 -27.62 -4.73
CA GLN A 493 3.86 -27.68 -6.03
C GLN A 493 4.02 -26.29 -6.65
N TYR A 494 3.00 -25.44 -6.56
CA TYR A 494 3.02 -24.12 -7.19
C TYR A 494 3.83 -23.08 -6.41
N GLN A 495 3.93 -23.14 -5.07
CA GLN A 495 4.84 -22.31 -4.29
C GLN A 495 6.32 -22.61 -4.62
N ALA A 496 6.66 -23.89 -4.82
CA ALA A 496 8.03 -24.29 -5.17
C ALA A 496 8.42 -23.99 -6.63
N LYS A 497 7.45 -23.89 -7.54
CA LYS A 497 7.68 -23.65 -8.98
C LYS A 497 7.46 -22.19 -9.40
N TYR A 498 6.59 -21.48 -8.68
CA TYR A 498 6.18 -20.10 -8.93
C TYR A 498 6.24 -19.31 -7.61
N PRO A 499 7.44 -19.07 -7.05
CA PRO A 499 7.61 -18.48 -5.73
C PRO A 499 7.24 -16.99 -5.70
N PHE A 500 7.31 -16.27 -6.82
CA PHE A 500 6.87 -14.87 -6.87
C PHE A 500 5.34 -14.77 -6.75
N LEU A 501 4.58 -15.73 -7.29
CA LEU A 501 3.13 -15.80 -7.06
C LEU A 501 2.78 -15.99 -5.57
N ALA A 502 3.61 -16.71 -4.78
CA ALA A 502 3.38 -16.86 -3.35
C ALA A 502 3.57 -15.53 -2.59
N VAL A 503 4.60 -14.74 -2.95
CA VAL A 503 4.79 -13.39 -2.40
C VAL A 503 3.67 -12.45 -2.86
N PHE A 504 3.27 -12.50 -4.13
CA PHE A 504 2.13 -11.73 -4.64
C PHE A 504 0.84 -12.01 -3.85
N PHE A 505 0.45 -13.28 -3.65
CA PHE A 505 -0.77 -13.58 -2.87
C PHE A 505 -0.68 -13.09 -1.42
N LYS A 506 0.48 -13.22 -0.76
CA LYS A 506 0.76 -12.71 0.60
C LYS A 506 0.53 -11.19 0.73
N TYR A 507 0.72 -10.43 -0.34
CA TYR A 507 0.55 -8.96 -0.34
C TYR A 507 -0.66 -8.46 -1.13
N SER A 508 -1.37 -9.28 -1.89
CA SER A 508 -2.42 -8.89 -2.85
C SER A 508 -3.35 -7.76 -2.39
N GLU A 509 -4.05 -7.92 -1.26
CA GLU A 509 -4.95 -6.91 -0.67
C GLU A 509 -4.23 -5.61 -0.23
N ARG A 510 -2.92 -5.69 0.05
CA ARG A 510 -2.08 -4.56 0.47
C ARG A 510 -1.49 -3.80 -0.72
N LEU A 511 -1.19 -4.49 -1.83
CA LEU A 511 -0.68 -3.88 -3.07
C LEU A 511 -1.67 -2.85 -3.62
N GLU A 512 -2.98 -3.12 -3.50
CA GLU A 512 -4.03 -2.16 -3.89
C GLU A 512 -4.00 -0.84 -3.11
N ILE A 513 -3.37 -0.81 -1.94
CA ILE A 513 -3.29 0.36 -1.08
C ILE A 513 -2.11 1.26 -1.50
N ILE A 514 -1.03 0.68 -2.03
CA ILE A 514 0.22 1.41 -2.35
C ILE A 514 0.01 2.49 -3.42
N LYS A 515 -0.93 2.31 -4.36
CA LYS A 515 -1.27 3.32 -5.40
C LYS A 515 -1.67 4.69 -4.84
N ASN A 516 -2.08 4.76 -3.57
CA ASN A 516 -2.42 6.00 -2.88
C ASN A 516 -1.18 6.84 -2.46
N LEU A 517 0.03 6.28 -2.53
CA LEU A 517 1.26 6.97 -2.15
C LEU A 517 1.59 8.15 -3.08
N TRP A 518 1.54 7.94 -4.40
CA TRP A 518 1.92 9.00 -5.34
C TRP A 518 0.99 10.21 -5.31
N PRO A 519 -0.36 10.09 -5.30
CA PRO A 519 -1.25 11.24 -5.10
C PRO A 519 -0.95 12.06 -3.85
N ILE A 520 -0.54 11.40 -2.77
CA ILE A 520 -0.19 12.07 -1.52
C ILE A 520 1.14 12.80 -1.65
N VAL A 521 2.21 12.11 -2.08
CA VAL A 521 3.54 12.71 -2.30
C VAL A 521 3.48 13.87 -3.29
N GLN A 522 2.75 13.72 -4.39
CA GLN A 522 2.58 14.76 -5.42
C GLN A 522 1.96 16.04 -4.84
N PHE A 523 0.89 15.94 -4.04
CA PHE A 523 0.25 17.13 -3.48
C PHE A 523 1.12 17.78 -2.38
N VAL A 524 1.79 16.97 -1.54
CA VAL A 524 2.73 17.46 -0.52
C VAL A 524 3.93 18.17 -1.15
N GLN A 525 4.43 17.70 -2.30
CA GLN A 525 5.47 18.39 -3.07
C GLN A 525 4.98 19.73 -3.65
N ILE A 526 3.71 19.82 -4.08
CA ILE A 526 3.11 21.09 -4.53
C ILE A 526 2.98 22.08 -3.36
N LEU A 527 2.46 21.65 -2.20
CA LEU A 527 2.41 22.48 -0.99
C LEU A 527 3.81 22.97 -0.60
N SER A 528 4.79 22.06 -0.54
CA SER A 528 6.17 22.37 -0.17
C SER A 528 6.79 23.39 -1.12
N SER A 529 6.63 23.24 -2.44
CA SER A 529 7.21 24.15 -3.44
C SER A 529 6.54 25.52 -3.49
N ARG A 530 5.24 25.64 -3.15
CA ARG A 530 4.52 26.93 -3.15
C ARG A 530 4.58 27.68 -1.83
N LEU A 531 4.77 27.00 -0.69
CA LEU A 531 4.58 27.59 0.65
C LEU A 531 5.86 27.64 1.52
N SER A 532 6.91 26.86 1.22
CA SER A 532 8.15 26.88 2.03
C SER A 532 8.74 28.29 2.14
N TYR A 533 9.16 28.68 3.34
CA TYR A 533 9.68 30.00 3.71
C TYR A 533 8.72 31.19 3.50
N ARG A 534 7.51 30.97 2.97
CA ARG A 534 6.50 32.00 2.66
C ARG A 534 5.38 32.09 3.69
N ILE A 535 5.10 31.01 4.42
CA ILE A 535 4.13 31.00 5.52
C ILE A 535 4.81 30.66 6.86
N SER A 536 4.35 31.28 7.93
CA SER A 536 4.75 30.92 9.30
C SER A 536 3.82 29.85 9.86
N ARG A 537 4.28 29.15 10.90
CA ARG A 537 3.53 28.09 11.60
C ARG A 537 2.11 28.52 12.00
N LYS A 538 1.99 29.71 12.61
CA LYS A 538 0.72 30.35 13.01
C LYS A 538 -0.24 30.67 11.87
N VAL A 539 0.23 30.66 10.62
CA VAL A 539 -0.59 30.77 9.40
C VAL A 539 -0.99 29.38 8.91
N ALA A 540 -0.07 28.41 8.89
CA ALA A 540 -0.37 27.02 8.47
C ALA A 540 -1.40 26.31 9.39
N GLU A 541 -1.42 26.67 10.68
CA GLU A 541 -2.43 26.24 11.66
C GLU A 541 -3.86 26.73 11.36
N LYS A 542 -4.01 27.77 10.53
CA LYS A 542 -5.29 28.50 10.35
C LYS A 542 -5.79 28.53 8.91
N MET A 543 -4.90 28.71 7.95
CA MET A 543 -5.20 28.68 6.52
C MET A 543 -5.71 27.29 6.15
N THR A 544 -6.88 27.24 5.50
CA THR A 544 -7.46 25.97 5.01
C THR A 544 -6.92 25.61 3.63
N PHE A 545 -7.09 24.35 3.20
CA PHE A 545 -6.79 23.96 1.82
C PHE A 545 -7.63 24.75 0.81
N ASP A 546 -8.90 25.05 1.11
CA ASP A 546 -9.76 25.85 0.24
C ASP A 546 -9.22 27.30 0.09
N GLU A 547 -8.86 27.93 1.21
CA GLU A 547 -8.27 29.28 1.23
C GLU A 547 -6.93 29.39 0.50
N PHE A 548 -6.18 28.30 0.40
CA PHE A 548 -4.95 28.22 -0.40
C PHE A 548 -5.29 28.05 -1.88
N ILE A 549 -6.09 27.03 -2.21
CA ILE A 549 -6.40 26.67 -3.60
C ILE A 549 -7.10 27.80 -4.34
N ASP A 550 -8.00 28.56 -3.69
CA ASP A 550 -8.73 29.64 -4.36
C ASP A 550 -7.90 30.91 -4.63
N LYS A 551 -6.71 31.03 -4.02
CA LYS A 551 -5.73 32.12 -4.26
C LYS A 551 -4.74 31.81 -5.39
N GLU A 552 -4.61 30.54 -5.78
CA GLU A 552 -3.65 30.07 -6.78
C GLU A 552 -4.18 30.25 -8.22
N ALA A 553 -3.31 30.64 -9.15
CA ALA A 553 -3.72 30.98 -10.53
C ALA A 553 -4.20 29.77 -11.36
N ASP A 554 -3.68 28.57 -11.08
CA ASP A 554 -3.98 27.31 -11.76
C ASP A 554 -5.01 26.46 -11.02
N LYS A 555 -5.86 27.09 -10.19
CA LYS A 555 -6.73 26.40 -9.22
C LYS A 555 -7.58 25.26 -9.77
N ALA A 556 -7.93 25.24 -11.06
CA ALA A 556 -8.66 24.13 -11.66
C ALA A 556 -7.89 22.79 -11.61
N ASP A 557 -6.61 22.79 -11.96
CA ASP A 557 -5.77 21.58 -11.89
C ASP A 557 -5.29 21.30 -10.47
N LEU A 558 -5.03 22.35 -9.67
CA LEU A 558 -4.72 22.18 -8.24
C LEU A 558 -5.88 21.51 -7.47
N ASN A 559 -7.13 21.89 -7.75
CA ASN A 559 -8.34 21.23 -7.22
C ASN A 559 -8.41 19.74 -7.61
N LYS A 560 -7.99 19.39 -8.83
CA LYS A 560 -7.99 18.02 -9.34
C LYS A 560 -6.91 17.16 -8.68
N MET A 561 -5.76 17.73 -8.33
CA MET A 561 -4.73 17.03 -7.55
C MET A 561 -5.11 16.93 -6.06
N TYR A 562 -5.64 18.01 -5.46
CA TYR A 562 -6.16 17.98 -4.09
C TYR A 562 -7.22 16.89 -3.90
N LYS A 563 -8.17 16.74 -4.85
CA LYS A 563 -9.20 15.69 -4.74
C LYS A 563 -8.61 14.28 -4.69
N LYS A 564 -7.54 14.01 -5.43
CA LYS A 564 -6.84 12.71 -5.36
C LYS A 564 -6.12 12.53 -4.02
N PHE A 565 -5.52 13.58 -3.48
CA PHE A 565 -4.91 13.57 -2.13
C PHE A 565 -5.96 13.30 -1.05
N GLU A 566 -7.12 13.96 -1.12
CA GLU A 566 -8.29 13.77 -0.24
C GLU A 566 -8.85 12.33 -0.32
N GLU A 567 -9.06 11.81 -1.53
CA GLU A 567 -9.48 10.41 -1.75
C GLU A 567 -8.44 9.41 -1.21
N SER A 568 -7.15 9.59 -1.54
CA SER A 568 -6.07 8.72 -1.09
C SER A 568 -5.84 8.75 0.42
N TRP A 569 -5.92 9.92 1.07
CA TRP A 569 -5.83 10.03 2.53
C TRP A 569 -6.96 9.25 3.19
N ASN A 570 -8.20 9.49 2.77
CA ASN A 570 -9.39 8.87 3.36
C ASN A 570 -9.46 7.35 3.13
N ILE A 571 -8.80 6.82 2.09
CA ILE A 571 -8.64 5.37 1.86
C ILE A 571 -7.59 4.73 2.78
N VAL A 572 -6.66 5.52 3.36
CA VAL A 572 -5.48 5.01 4.07
C VAL A 572 -5.51 5.29 5.57
N ILE A 573 -5.98 6.46 6.02
CA ILE A 573 -5.92 6.90 7.43
C ILE A 573 -6.51 5.86 8.42
N ASP A 574 -7.65 5.25 8.09
CA ASP A 574 -8.28 4.20 8.91
C ASP A 574 -7.41 2.96 9.12
N LYS A 575 -6.46 2.70 8.21
CA LYS A 575 -5.56 1.54 8.21
C LYS A 575 -4.23 1.80 8.92
N VAL A 576 -4.00 3.02 9.41
CA VAL A 576 -2.79 3.44 10.13
C VAL A 576 -3.11 3.57 11.62
N ASP A 577 -2.84 2.52 12.39
CA ASP A 577 -3.13 2.50 13.83
C ASP A 577 -2.02 3.16 14.69
N ARG A 578 -0.80 3.27 14.15
CA ARG A 578 0.40 3.67 14.90
C ARG A 578 1.37 4.48 14.06
N TYR A 579 2.13 5.34 14.73
CA TYR A 579 3.33 5.96 14.19
C TYR A 579 4.51 5.70 15.12
N GLN A 580 5.56 5.04 14.61
CA GLN A 580 6.68 4.55 15.41
C GLN A 580 6.21 3.77 16.67
N CYS A 581 6.37 4.35 17.86
CA CYS A 581 5.92 3.76 19.13
C CYS A 581 4.50 4.18 19.55
N HIS A 582 3.93 5.23 18.98
CA HIS A 582 2.67 5.85 19.42
C HIS A 582 1.45 5.24 18.75
N GLU A 583 0.30 5.27 19.42
CA GLU A 583 -1.01 4.87 18.87
C GLU A 583 -1.78 6.12 18.41
N LEU A 584 -2.44 6.03 17.24
CA LEU A 584 -3.22 7.12 16.65
C LEU A 584 -4.70 6.93 17.00
N SER A 585 -5.14 7.62 18.05
CA SER A 585 -6.45 7.43 18.69
C SER A 585 -7.60 8.21 18.03
N GLU A 586 -7.33 9.41 17.50
CA GLU A 586 -8.23 10.11 16.59
C GLU A 586 -7.72 9.97 15.15
N LYS A 587 -8.60 9.67 14.19
CA LYS A 587 -8.25 9.44 12.78
C LYS A 587 -9.01 10.46 11.89
N PRO A 588 -8.41 11.62 11.58
CA PRO A 588 -9.12 12.71 10.91
C PRO A 588 -9.32 12.42 9.42
N GLY A 589 -10.57 12.53 8.96
CA GLY A 589 -10.89 12.54 7.54
C GLY A 589 -10.45 13.86 6.89
N MET A 590 -9.75 13.77 5.76
CA MET A 590 -9.32 14.93 4.99
C MET A 590 -10.52 15.62 4.33
N SER A 591 -10.55 16.95 4.39
CA SER A 591 -11.51 17.79 3.67
C SER A 591 -10.97 19.22 3.48
N ARG A 592 -11.51 19.96 2.50
CA ARG A 592 -11.08 21.32 2.13
C ARG A 592 -10.97 22.31 3.28
N ASN A 593 -11.82 22.14 4.30
CA ASN A 593 -11.90 23.02 5.47
C ASN A 593 -10.81 22.72 6.53
N MET A 594 -10.00 21.67 6.33
CA MET A 594 -8.92 21.31 7.25
C MET A 594 -7.75 22.31 7.13
N PRO A 595 -7.05 22.61 8.23
CA PRO A 595 -5.82 23.41 8.20
C PRO A 595 -4.72 22.79 7.33
N ILE A 596 -4.04 23.64 6.56
CA ILE A 596 -3.05 23.24 5.56
C ILE A 596 -1.83 22.50 6.15
N ILE A 597 -1.53 22.71 7.44
CA ILE A 597 -0.49 21.99 8.21
C ILE A 597 -0.64 20.45 8.17
N MET A 598 -1.86 19.93 7.98
CA MET A 598 -2.10 18.48 7.74
C MET A 598 -1.43 17.95 6.48
N GLY A 599 -1.08 18.82 5.52
CA GLY A 599 -0.38 18.49 4.28
C GLY A 599 1.12 18.79 4.31
N LEU A 600 1.67 19.21 5.46
CA LEU A 600 3.08 19.58 5.64
C LEU A 600 3.81 18.50 6.47
N ILE A 601 5.10 18.30 6.19
CA ILE A 601 5.90 17.21 6.80
C ILE A 601 6.54 17.70 8.11
N GLU A 602 6.03 17.23 9.25
CA GLU A 602 6.63 17.38 10.57
C GLU A 602 6.31 16.18 11.48
N GLU A 603 7.25 15.75 12.32
CA GLU A 603 7.07 14.65 13.30
C GLU A 603 6.26 15.09 14.55
N LYS A 604 5.28 15.99 14.38
CA LYS A 604 4.55 16.65 15.48
C LYS A 604 3.09 16.93 15.12
N ASP A 605 2.29 17.12 16.17
CA ASP A 605 0.94 17.70 16.14
C ASP A 605 0.06 17.12 15.02
N LEU A 606 -0.58 17.96 14.21
CA LEU A 606 -1.48 17.52 13.13
C LEU A 606 -0.73 16.93 11.92
N SER A 607 0.53 17.29 11.72
CA SER A 607 1.37 16.76 10.62
C SER A 607 1.77 15.30 10.81
N LEU A 608 1.73 14.80 12.06
CA LEU A 608 2.08 13.42 12.42
C LEU A 608 1.32 12.37 11.60
N TYR A 609 0.05 12.65 11.26
CA TYR A 609 -0.79 11.77 10.45
C TYR A 609 -0.23 11.56 9.03
N LEU A 610 0.33 12.60 8.41
CA LEU A 610 0.95 12.51 7.09
C LEU A 610 2.22 11.65 7.14
N CYS A 611 3.07 11.89 8.15
CA CYS A 611 4.26 11.08 8.39
C CYS A 611 3.91 9.59 8.60
N ALA A 612 2.82 9.31 9.31
CA ALA A 612 2.33 7.95 9.55
C ALA A 612 1.77 7.27 8.29
N ILE A 613 1.00 8.00 7.47
CA ILE A 613 0.49 7.51 6.18
C ILE A 613 1.64 7.19 5.22
N LEU A 614 2.66 8.06 5.13
CA LEU A 614 3.84 7.83 4.31
C LEU A 614 4.63 6.61 4.82
N GLU A 615 4.94 6.54 6.13
CA GLU A 615 5.63 5.38 6.72
C GLU A 615 4.89 4.06 6.44
N TYR A 616 3.57 4.05 6.57
CA TYR A 616 2.73 2.88 6.30
C TYR A 616 2.80 2.44 4.83
N LEU A 617 2.53 3.36 3.89
CA LEU A 617 2.47 3.05 2.45
C LEU A 617 3.84 2.65 1.88
N ILE A 618 4.90 3.35 2.29
CA ILE A 618 6.28 3.02 1.93
C ILE A 618 6.68 1.69 2.57
N GLY A 619 6.27 1.45 3.82
CA GLY A 619 6.43 0.17 4.50
C GLY A 619 5.81 -0.99 3.72
N LEU A 620 4.62 -0.82 3.13
CA LEU A 620 4.00 -1.85 2.28
C LEU A 620 4.85 -2.17 1.04
N GLN A 621 5.32 -1.16 0.30
CA GLN A 621 6.18 -1.35 -0.89
C GLN A 621 7.53 -1.98 -0.50
N ASN A 622 8.23 -1.41 0.46
CA ASN A 622 9.56 -1.87 0.88
C ASN A 622 9.52 -3.27 1.48
N ASN A 623 8.46 -3.66 2.20
CA ASN A 623 8.31 -5.02 2.71
C ASN A 623 8.00 -6.03 1.60
N PHE A 624 7.16 -5.66 0.62
CA PHE A 624 6.91 -6.51 -0.56
C PHE A 624 8.21 -6.74 -1.35
N LEU A 625 8.92 -5.67 -1.72
CA LEU A 625 10.18 -5.76 -2.48
C LEU A 625 11.25 -6.53 -1.70
N ARG A 626 11.33 -6.39 -0.37
CA ARG A 626 12.23 -7.18 0.47
C ARG A 626 11.89 -8.67 0.43
N ASP A 627 10.61 -9.03 0.55
CA ASP A 627 10.19 -10.43 0.48
C ASP A 627 10.42 -11.03 -0.93
N VAL A 628 10.28 -10.24 -2.01
CA VAL A 628 10.69 -10.64 -3.36
C VAL A 628 12.19 -10.94 -3.43
N MET A 629 13.04 -10.09 -2.82
CA MET A 629 14.49 -10.34 -2.73
C MET A 629 14.88 -11.54 -1.84
N THR A 630 13.98 -12.09 -1.02
CA THR A 630 14.24 -13.36 -0.28
C THR A 630 14.05 -14.61 -1.12
N ILE A 631 13.48 -14.50 -2.33
CA ILE A 631 13.38 -15.63 -3.26
C ILE A 631 14.80 -16.01 -3.73
N PRO A 632 15.19 -17.30 -3.70
CA PRO A 632 16.53 -17.69 -4.16
C PRO A 632 16.74 -17.37 -5.66
N PRO A 633 17.81 -16.67 -6.04
CA PRO A 633 18.16 -16.43 -7.44
C PRO A 633 18.26 -17.72 -8.27
N GLY A 634 17.93 -17.64 -9.56
CA GLY A 634 17.75 -18.79 -10.43
C GLY A 634 16.49 -19.64 -10.17
N SER A 635 15.81 -19.52 -9.01
CA SER A 635 14.56 -20.28 -8.75
C SER A 635 13.32 -19.67 -9.42
N CYS A 636 13.32 -18.36 -9.68
CA CYS A 636 12.20 -17.66 -10.31
C CYS A 636 12.61 -17.02 -11.64
N LYS A 637 12.13 -17.58 -12.75
CA LYS A 637 12.42 -17.07 -14.11
C LYS A 637 11.90 -15.64 -14.34
N ALA A 638 10.81 -15.28 -13.67
CA ALA A 638 10.19 -13.96 -13.80
C ALA A 638 11.05 -12.82 -13.22
N LEU A 639 11.94 -13.12 -12.26
CA LEU A 639 12.78 -12.14 -11.57
C LEU A 639 14.20 -12.03 -12.15
N ARG A 640 14.48 -12.67 -13.29
CA ARG A 640 15.82 -12.71 -13.90
C ARG A 640 16.41 -11.32 -14.19
N PHE A 641 15.56 -10.31 -14.40
CA PHE A 641 15.99 -8.91 -14.61
C PHE A 641 16.56 -8.23 -13.35
N LEU A 642 16.47 -8.86 -12.18
CA LEU A 642 17.10 -8.40 -10.93
C LEU A 642 18.46 -9.07 -10.67
N GLU A 643 18.85 -10.10 -11.42
CA GLU A 643 20.06 -10.90 -11.16
C GLU A 643 21.31 -10.13 -11.59
N GLN A 644 22.10 -9.67 -10.63
CA GLN A 644 23.44 -9.16 -10.93
C GLN A 644 24.41 -10.30 -11.17
N THR A 645 25.03 -10.31 -12.36
CA THR A 645 26.26 -11.06 -12.64
C THR A 645 27.45 -10.24 -12.15
N SER A 646 28.18 -10.76 -11.17
CA SER A 646 29.44 -10.15 -10.70
C SER A 646 30.51 -10.22 -11.79
N PHE A 647 30.82 -9.09 -12.43
CA PHE A 647 31.88 -8.99 -13.45
C PHE A 647 33.29 -8.82 -12.87
N ASP A 648 33.41 -8.46 -11.58
CA ASP A 648 34.69 -8.33 -10.87
C ASP A 648 35.29 -9.69 -10.52
N ALA A 649 35.86 -10.37 -11.53
CA ALA A 649 36.46 -11.70 -11.39
C ALA A 649 37.75 -11.88 -12.22
N GLU A 650 38.59 -10.85 -12.33
CA GLU A 650 39.99 -10.99 -12.77
C GLU A 650 40.88 -11.70 -11.72
N GLU A 651 40.56 -12.95 -11.37
CA GLU A 651 41.57 -14.00 -11.12
C GLU A 651 40.92 -15.39 -10.98
N VAL A 652 41.25 -16.29 -11.91
CA VAL A 652 40.78 -17.68 -11.86
C VAL A 652 41.71 -18.51 -10.97
N THR A 653 41.26 -18.97 -9.80
CA THR A 653 41.50 -20.34 -9.26
C THR A 653 40.81 -20.65 -7.92
N SER A 654 39.48 -20.53 -7.82
CA SER A 654 38.73 -21.40 -6.90
C SER A 654 37.32 -21.69 -7.41
N ALA A 655 36.87 -22.95 -7.28
CA ALA A 655 35.52 -23.38 -7.69
C ALA A 655 34.50 -23.14 -6.56
N ILE A 656 34.41 -21.90 -6.10
CA ILE A 656 33.35 -21.44 -5.19
C ILE A 656 32.24 -20.84 -6.06
N THR A 657 31.00 -21.25 -5.83
CA THR A 657 29.84 -20.79 -6.61
C THR A 657 29.62 -19.29 -6.44
N SER A 658 29.93 -18.50 -7.47
CA SER A 658 29.43 -17.13 -7.61
C SER A 658 27.91 -17.18 -7.61
N THR A 659 27.31 -16.68 -6.52
CA THR A 659 25.87 -16.68 -6.31
C THR A 659 25.34 -15.35 -6.80
N SER A 660 24.76 -15.33 -8.01
CA SER A 660 24.03 -14.17 -8.53
C SER A 660 23.03 -13.71 -7.47
N GLN A 661 23.00 -12.41 -7.17
CA GLN A 661 22.11 -11.84 -6.15
C GLN A 661 21.03 -10.99 -6.82
N TYR A 662 19.79 -11.05 -6.31
CA TYR A 662 18.75 -10.09 -6.69
C TYR A 662 19.07 -8.73 -6.07
N SER A 663 19.13 -7.69 -6.89
CA SER A 663 19.25 -6.29 -6.44
C SER A 663 18.03 -5.46 -6.85
N VAL A 664 17.69 -4.49 -6.02
CA VAL A 664 16.67 -3.47 -6.29
C VAL A 664 17.31 -2.11 -6.00
N ARG A 665 17.13 -1.14 -6.90
CA ARG A 665 17.65 0.21 -6.74
C ARG A 665 16.95 0.90 -5.55
N SER A 666 17.71 1.57 -4.69
CA SER A 666 17.15 2.51 -3.71
C SER A 666 17.08 3.94 -4.22
N LEU A 667 16.08 4.71 -3.78
CA LEU A 667 15.93 6.15 -4.01
C LEU A 667 15.22 6.83 -2.82
N THR A 668 15.44 8.13 -2.62
CA THR A 668 14.56 8.94 -1.75
C THR A 668 13.27 9.33 -2.49
N LEU A 669 12.18 9.66 -1.77
CA LEU A 669 10.93 10.11 -2.42
C LEU A 669 11.09 11.34 -3.33
N ASN A 670 12.07 12.20 -3.06
CA ASN A 670 12.34 13.38 -3.90
C ASN A 670 13.01 13.02 -5.23
N GLN A 671 13.48 11.79 -5.40
CA GLN A 671 14.11 11.27 -6.62
C GLN A 671 13.22 10.24 -7.35
N ALA A 672 12.18 9.73 -6.69
CA ALA A 672 11.29 8.71 -7.23
C ALA A 672 10.23 9.32 -8.17
N HIS A 673 10.03 8.69 -9.31
CA HIS A 673 8.91 8.97 -10.22
C HIS A 673 7.70 8.08 -9.91
N VAL A 674 6.53 8.38 -10.49
CA VAL A 674 5.31 7.55 -10.31
C VAL A 674 5.53 6.09 -10.70
N ASP A 675 6.32 5.83 -11.74
CA ASP A 675 6.62 4.48 -12.23
C ASP A 675 7.52 3.68 -11.28
N ASN A 676 8.19 4.33 -10.33
CA ASN A 676 8.99 3.67 -9.30
C ASN A 676 8.13 3.20 -8.10
N ILE A 677 6.85 3.60 -8.05
CA ILE A 677 5.88 3.22 -7.02
C ILE A 677 4.96 2.11 -7.54
N ILE A 678 4.57 1.18 -6.67
CA ILE A 678 3.67 0.08 -7.05
C ILE A 678 2.23 0.62 -7.18
N SER A 679 1.77 0.76 -8.41
CA SER A 679 0.35 0.95 -8.73
C SER A 679 -0.27 -0.40 -9.13
N TYR A 680 -1.19 -0.90 -8.32
CA TYR A 680 -1.90 -2.15 -8.55
C TYR A 680 -3.41 -2.03 -8.28
N ASN A 681 -4.21 -2.73 -9.09
CA ASN A 681 -5.66 -2.73 -9.04
C ASN A 681 -6.18 -4.12 -9.41
N GLN A 682 -7.00 -4.71 -8.55
CA GLN A 682 -7.56 -6.03 -8.77
C GLN A 682 -8.60 -6.03 -9.92
N GLU A 683 -9.07 -4.87 -10.38
CA GLU A 683 -9.88 -4.77 -11.62
C GLU A 683 -9.03 -4.80 -12.89
N GLU A 684 -7.79 -4.32 -12.87
CA GLU A 684 -6.83 -4.44 -13.98
C GLU A 684 -6.36 -5.88 -14.18
N PHE A 685 -6.55 -6.73 -13.15
CA PHE A 685 -6.41 -8.19 -13.21
C PHE A 685 -7.27 -8.86 -14.31
N ARG A 686 -8.22 -8.13 -14.93
CA ARG A 686 -8.87 -8.53 -16.18
C ARG A 686 -7.88 -8.90 -17.29
N GLY A 687 -6.70 -8.25 -17.34
CA GLY A 687 -5.65 -8.61 -18.29
C GLY A 687 -5.20 -10.07 -18.13
N ILE A 688 -5.05 -10.54 -16.89
CA ILE A 688 -4.62 -11.92 -16.58
C ILE A 688 -5.64 -12.98 -17.01
N HIS A 689 -6.90 -12.62 -17.27
CA HIS A 689 -7.86 -13.55 -17.89
C HIS A 689 -7.43 -13.98 -19.29
N MET A 690 -6.63 -13.18 -20.02
CA MET A 690 -6.07 -13.55 -21.32
C MET A 690 -5.06 -14.71 -21.24
N PHE A 691 -4.54 -15.00 -20.04
CA PHE A 691 -3.64 -16.12 -19.75
C PHE A 691 -4.37 -17.30 -19.09
N SER A 692 -5.69 -17.41 -19.34
CA SER A 692 -6.54 -18.47 -18.82
C SER A 692 -7.37 -19.15 -19.93
N GLN A 693 -7.65 -20.44 -19.77
CA GLN A 693 -8.44 -21.23 -20.72
C GLN A 693 -9.52 -22.02 -19.98
N ARG A 694 -10.77 -21.97 -20.46
CA ARG A 694 -11.87 -22.82 -19.93
C ARG A 694 -11.80 -24.22 -20.54
N ASN A 695 -11.84 -25.24 -19.71
CA ASN A 695 -11.85 -26.64 -20.16
C ASN A 695 -13.02 -26.92 -21.13
N LEU A 696 -12.76 -27.76 -22.15
CA LEU A 696 -13.71 -28.09 -23.22
C LEU A 696 -14.54 -29.36 -22.92
N GLY A 697 -14.26 -30.03 -21.80
CA GLY A 697 -15.06 -31.15 -21.30
C GLY A 697 -16.49 -30.74 -20.95
N VAL A 698 -17.44 -31.65 -21.16
CA VAL A 698 -18.82 -31.50 -20.66
C VAL A 698 -18.79 -31.55 -19.12
N GLY A 699 -19.61 -30.73 -18.46
CA GLY A 699 -19.55 -30.48 -17.00
C GLY A 699 -18.35 -29.61 -16.57
N ARG A 700 -17.20 -29.70 -17.26
CA ARG A 700 -15.95 -28.99 -16.91
C ARG A 700 -15.88 -27.53 -17.38
N GLY A 701 -16.94 -26.89 -17.87
CA GLY A 701 -16.83 -25.50 -18.34
C GLY A 701 -16.46 -24.46 -17.25
N LEU A 702 -16.62 -24.81 -15.97
CA LEU A 702 -16.15 -24.05 -14.80
C LEU A 702 -14.70 -24.37 -14.36
N ASP A 703 -14.04 -25.31 -15.03
CA ASP A 703 -12.65 -25.70 -14.79
C ASP A 703 -11.74 -24.77 -15.61
N VAL A 704 -11.15 -23.77 -14.96
CA VAL A 704 -10.29 -22.76 -15.60
C VAL A 704 -8.84 -23.12 -15.35
N ILE A 705 -8.08 -23.28 -16.44
CA ILE A 705 -6.65 -23.58 -16.44
C ILE A 705 -5.91 -22.26 -16.66
N TYR A 706 -4.87 -21.98 -15.87
CA TYR A 706 -4.10 -20.73 -15.94
C TYR A 706 -2.65 -21.00 -16.33
N ASP A 707 -2.10 -20.17 -17.23
CA ASP A 707 -0.65 -20.14 -17.47
C ASP A 707 0.03 -19.38 -16.33
N LEU A 708 0.28 -20.10 -15.23
CA LEU A 708 0.98 -19.55 -14.06
C LEU A 708 2.34 -18.97 -14.41
N GLN A 709 3.04 -19.46 -15.45
CA GLN A 709 4.34 -18.92 -15.81
C GLN A 709 4.22 -17.53 -16.43
N LYS A 710 3.28 -17.34 -17.37
CA LYS A 710 3.06 -16.07 -18.03
C LYS A 710 2.43 -15.02 -17.11
N ILE A 711 1.55 -15.47 -16.19
CA ILE A 711 1.00 -14.62 -15.14
C ILE A 711 2.07 -14.16 -14.15
N GLU A 712 3.00 -15.05 -13.74
CA GLU A 712 4.12 -14.68 -12.87
C GLU A 712 5.04 -13.64 -13.52
N VAL A 713 5.34 -13.79 -14.82
CA VAL A 713 6.15 -12.83 -15.59
C VAL A 713 5.47 -11.46 -15.68
N GLU A 714 4.18 -11.40 -16.04
CA GLU A 714 3.49 -10.12 -16.19
C GLU A 714 3.29 -9.40 -14.84
N LEU A 715 3.00 -10.14 -13.76
CA LEU A 715 2.94 -9.57 -12.41
C LEU A 715 4.31 -9.10 -11.92
N ALA A 716 5.40 -9.83 -12.18
CA ALA A 716 6.74 -9.36 -11.84
C ALA A 716 7.11 -8.08 -12.61
N ARG A 717 6.71 -8.00 -13.88
CA ARG A 717 6.87 -6.78 -14.69
C ARG A 717 6.06 -5.61 -14.12
N GLN A 718 4.78 -5.79 -13.79
CA GLN A 718 3.96 -4.71 -13.25
C GLN A 718 4.42 -4.25 -11.85
N LEU A 719 4.77 -5.19 -10.98
CA LEU A 719 4.93 -4.95 -9.53
C LEU A 719 6.39 -4.81 -9.07
N VAL A 720 7.38 -5.11 -9.90
CA VAL A 720 8.80 -5.10 -9.50
C VAL A 720 9.73 -4.42 -10.52
N PHE A 721 9.48 -4.54 -11.83
CA PHE A 721 10.29 -3.85 -12.84
C PHE A 721 10.23 -2.32 -12.63
N GLU A 722 11.40 -1.67 -12.64
CA GLU A 722 11.62 -0.24 -12.34
C GLU A 722 11.11 0.25 -10.96
N LYS A 723 10.62 -0.63 -10.09
CA LYS A 723 10.20 -0.27 -8.73
C LYS A 723 11.44 -0.16 -7.83
N VAL A 724 11.41 0.82 -6.92
CA VAL A 724 12.56 1.14 -6.07
C VAL A 724 12.26 0.86 -4.60
N TYR A 725 13.32 0.55 -3.86
CA TYR A 725 13.28 0.64 -2.40
C TYR A 725 13.34 2.12 -2.00
N ILE A 726 12.39 2.58 -1.19
CA ILE A 726 12.27 3.99 -0.84
C ILE A 726 12.99 4.23 0.50
N ASP A 727 14.09 4.98 0.46
CA ASP A 727 14.93 5.28 1.62
C ASP A 727 14.49 6.57 2.36
N THR A 728 14.88 6.66 3.63
CA THR A 728 14.75 7.87 4.45
C THR A 728 15.76 8.94 4.04
N VAL A 729 15.49 10.19 4.44
CA VAL A 729 16.27 11.36 4.02
C VAL A 729 17.41 11.63 5.01
N GLY A 730 18.64 11.28 4.63
CA GLY A 730 19.82 11.43 5.47
C GLY A 730 19.73 10.57 6.74
N GLU A 731 20.16 11.11 7.88
CA GLU A 731 20.09 10.42 9.18
C GLU A 731 18.70 10.51 9.86
N THR A 732 17.69 11.10 9.19
CA THR A 732 16.35 11.30 9.78
C THR A 732 15.46 10.07 9.70
N SER A 733 14.44 10.02 10.56
CA SER A 733 13.34 9.04 10.52
C SER A 733 12.30 9.31 9.41
N LEU A 734 12.47 10.36 8.61
CA LEU A 734 11.49 10.81 7.61
C LEU A 734 11.84 10.36 6.19
N TYR A 735 10.79 10.11 5.41
CA TYR A 735 10.88 9.80 3.97
C TYR A 735 10.82 11.04 3.05
N MET A 736 10.54 12.22 3.61
CA MET A 736 10.56 13.51 2.93
C MET A 736 11.25 14.54 3.82
N GLN A 737 11.78 15.62 3.22
CA GLN A 737 12.34 16.73 4.00
C GLN A 737 11.27 17.39 4.89
N PRO A 738 11.58 17.81 6.12
CA PRO A 738 10.70 18.63 6.94
C PRO A 738 10.26 19.92 6.21
N PHE A 739 9.02 20.34 6.43
CA PHE A 739 8.55 21.62 5.90
C PHE A 739 9.29 22.78 6.58
N SER A 740 9.70 23.77 5.78
CA SER A 740 10.46 24.92 6.28
C SER A 740 9.57 26.16 6.37
N TYR A 741 9.32 26.64 7.57
CA TYR A 741 8.53 27.86 7.80
C TYR A 741 9.35 29.14 7.62
N HIS A 742 8.63 30.19 7.22
CA HIS A 742 9.05 31.58 7.25
C HIS A 742 9.60 31.98 8.63
N MET A 743 10.79 32.60 8.69
CA MET A 743 11.48 33.05 9.91
C MET A 743 11.90 31.91 10.87
N GLU A 744 11.74 30.64 10.49
CA GLU A 744 12.32 29.48 11.20
C GLU A 744 13.66 29.03 10.57
N LEU A 745 14.20 29.71 9.55
CA LEU A 745 15.38 29.24 8.78
C LEU A 745 16.58 28.89 9.66
N ILE A 746 17.04 29.83 10.50
CA ILE A 746 18.22 29.57 11.36
C ILE A 746 17.89 28.51 12.41
N GLN A 747 16.63 28.36 12.83
CA GLN A 747 16.21 27.26 13.72
C GLN A 747 16.19 25.88 13.04
N VAL A 748 16.21 25.83 11.70
CA VAL A 748 16.19 24.59 10.89
C VAL A 748 17.57 24.28 10.29
N SER A 749 18.37 25.31 9.96
CA SER A 749 19.70 25.16 9.34
C SER A 749 20.70 26.13 9.99
N ILE A 750 21.01 25.86 11.26
CA ILE A 750 21.70 26.78 12.19
C ILE A 750 23.10 27.25 11.78
N ARG A 751 23.77 26.52 10.87
CA ARG A 751 25.08 26.83 10.28
C ARG A 751 25.02 27.42 8.86
N ILE A 752 23.83 27.78 8.34
CA ILE A 752 23.65 28.20 6.93
C ILE A 752 24.55 29.37 6.49
N LEU A 753 24.90 30.27 7.42
CA LEU A 753 25.83 31.35 7.13
C LEU A 753 27.25 30.79 6.88
N GLY A 754 27.76 29.92 7.75
CA GLY A 754 29.03 29.22 7.55
C GLY A 754 29.05 28.37 6.28
N ASP A 755 27.99 27.59 6.03
CA ASP A 755 27.85 26.78 4.82
C ASP A 755 27.95 27.62 3.53
N ILE A 756 27.46 28.87 3.55
CA ILE A 756 27.52 29.81 2.43
C ILE A 756 28.86 30.52 2.34
N GLN A 757 29.53 30.77 3.47
CA GLN A 757 30.90 31.31 3.50
C GLN A 757 31.92 30.30 2.93
N GLU A 758 31.70 28.99 3.11
CA GLU A 758 32.49 27.93 2.47
C GLU A 758 32.25 27.86 0.94
N LEU A 759 31.02 28.10 0.48
CA LEU A 759 30.67 28.11 -0.95
C LEU A 759 31.10 29.39 -1.69
N ILE A 760 31.01 30.55 -1.04
CA ILE A 760 31.26 31.87 -1.63
C ILE A 760 32.00 32.74 -0.60
N PRO A 761 33.30 33.04 -0.79
CA PRO A 761 34.04 33.95 0.09
C PRO A 761 33.30 35.28 0.29
N GLN A 762 33.13 35.70 1.54
CA GLN A 762 32.33 36.86 1.92
C GLN A 762 33.19 38.09 2.28
N GLU A 763 32.64 39.26 2.01
CA GLU A 763 33.18 40.58 2.32
C GLU A 763 32.10 41.46 3.00
N PRO A 764 32.49 42.42 3.86
CA PRO A 764 31.56 43.40 4.41
C PRO A 764 30.95 44.29 3.32
N ILE A 765 29.73 44.77 3.53
CA ILE A 765 29.15 45.82 2.67
C ILE A 765 30.02 47.08 2.80
N PRO A 766 30.43 47.73 1.70
CA PRO A 766 31.14 49.00 1.74
C PRO A 766 30.37 50.07 2.55
N THR A 767 31.05 50.82 3.42
CA THR A 767 30.40 51.72 4.39
C THR A 767 29.42 52.70 3.76
N GLU A 768 29.80 53.38 2.68
CA GLU A 768 28.94 54.30 1.92
C GLU A 768 27.63 53.65 1.44
N LEU A 769 27.67 52.36 1.13
CA LEU A 769 26.51 51.58 0.70
C LEU A 769 25.67 51.11 1.89
N ALA A 770 26.27 50.78 3.03
CA ALA A 770 25.57 50.45 4.26
C ALA A 770 24.85 51.68 4.86
N GLU A 771 25.48 52.86 4.84
CA GLU A 771 24.85 54.15 5.17
C GLU A 771 23.67 54.44 4.24
N SER A 772 23.83 54.19 2.92
CA SER A 772 22.77 54.29 1.91
C SER A 772 21.63 53.27 2.09
N LEU A 773 21.77 52.25 2.95
CA LEU A 773 20.72 51.27 3.26
C LEU A 773 20.06 51.54 4.62
N THR A 774 20.72 52.26 5.52
CA THR A 774 20.26 52.49 6.91
C THR A 774 19.82 53.91 7.20
N GLY A 775 20.17 54.89 6.35
CA GLY A 775 19.67 56.28 6.45
C GLY A 775 20.42 57.15 7.47
N SER A 776 21.58 56.72 7.95
CA SER A 776 22.40 57.45 8.94
C SER A 776 23.88 57.26 8.66
N SER A 777 24.75 58.06 9.29
CA SER A 777 26.20 57.82 9.19
C SER A 777 26.62 56.71 10.15
N VAL A 778 27.07 55.59 9.59
CA VAL A 778 27.38 54.34 10.27
C VAL A 778 28.89 54.21 10.36
N ASN A 779 29.47 54.94 11.31
CA ASN A 779 30.84 54.66 11.75
C ASN A 779 30.83 53.34 12.54
N MET A 780 31.14 52.26 11.84
CA MET A 780 31.16 50.84 12.25
C MET A 780 29.79 50.12 12.24
N PRO A 781 29.69 48.87 11.73
CA PRO A 781 28.44 48.09 11.64
C PRO A 781 27.76 47.71 12.97
N TYR A 782 28.25 48.22 14.10
CA TYR A 782 27.84 47.83 15.46
C TYR A 782 27.22 48.99 16.25
N SER A 783 27.31 50.21 15.71
CA SER A 783 26.86 51.45 16.38
C SER A 783 25.36 51.44 16.69
N PHE A 784 25.00 51.80 17.92
CA PHE A 784 23.61 51.78 18.39
C PHE A 784 22.82 53.03 17.95
N GLN A 785 21.58 52.81 17.49
CA GLN A 785 20.60 53.88 17.24
C GLN A 785 19.63 54.00 18.41
N SER A 786 19.52 55.20 18.98
CA SER A 786 18.63 55.50 20.10
C SER A 786 17.21 55.90 19.63
N ASN A 787 16.36 54.91 19.35
CA ASN A 787 14.89 55.02 19.23
C ASN A 787 14.27 56.15 18.35
N SER A 788 15.04 56.80 17.47
CA SER A 788 14.53 57.73 16.46
C SER A 788 14.08 56.98 15.20
N MET A 789 12.77 56.86 15.02
CA MET A 789 12.11 56.01 14.04
C MET A 789 12.11 56.60 12.62
N ASP A 790 13.22 56.42 11.88
CA ASP A 790 13.36 56.74 10.44
C ASP A 790 14.27 55.69 9.75
N THR A 791 13.82 54.44 9.65
CA THR A 791 14.49 53.39 8.85
C THR A 791 14.11 53.50 7.37
N SER A 792 15.04 53.27 6.45
CA SER A 792 14.79 53.34 4.99
C SER A 792 13.91 52.19 4.42
N PHE A 793 13.26 51.40 5.28
CA PHE A 793 12.41 50.26 4.93
C PHE A 793 11.17 50.27 5.83
N ASP A 794 10.01 50.04 5.23
CA ASP A 794 8.71 49.99 5.90
C ASP A 794 8.44 48.60 6.50
N ASN A 795 8.94 47.52 5.89
CA ASN A 795 8.81 46.16 6.44
C ASN A 795 10.09 45.30 6.29
N PRO A 796 11.14 45.52 7.11
CA PRO A 796 12.38 44.74 7.07
C PRO A 796 12.19 43.23 7.29
N SER A 797 11.05 42.76 7.83
CA SER A 797 10.79 41.32 7.99
C SER A 797 10.51 40.59 6.65
N GLU A 798 9.87 41.25 5.68
CA GLU A 798 9.69 40.71 4.32
C GLU A 798 11.01 40.67 3.54
N ILE A 799 11.87 41.68 3.74
CA ILE A 799 13.22 41.74 3.17
C ILE A 799 14.07 40.59 3.73
N LEU A 800 14.05 40.39 5.05
CA LEU A 800 14.78 39.30 5.71
C LEU A 800 14.34 37.94 5.15
N SER A 801 13.04 37.72 5.03
CA SER A 801 12.46 36.48 4.49
C SER A 801 12.80 36.23 3.02
N SER A 802 12.92 37.30 2.22
CA SER A 802 13.39 37.23 0.84
C SER A 802 14.88 36.86 0.77
N LEU A 803 15.69 37.32 1.73
CA LEU A 803 17.07 36.87 1.92
C LEU A 803 17.14 35.41 2.42
N GLU A 804 16.25 34.97 3.30
CA GLU A 804 16.19 33.57 3.77
C GLU A 804 16.00 32.59 2.60
N ILE A 805 15.05 32.87 1.70
CA ILE A 805 14.82 32.08 0.47
C ILE A 805 16.07 32.05 -0.40
N LEU A 806 16.74 33.19 -0.57
CA LEU A 806 17.94 33.32 -1.39
C LEU A 806 19.14 32.57 -0.79
N LEU A 807 19.37 32.66 0.52
CA LEU A 807 20.42 31.89 1.22
C LEU A 807 20.17 30.38 1.08
N CYS A 808 18.93 29.93 1.28
CA CYS A 808 18.54 28.54 1.04
C CYS A 808 18.77 28.07 -0.40
N PHE A 809 18.57 28.95 -1.38
CA PHE A 809 18.82 28.62 -2.77
C PHE A 809 20.32 28.54 -3.07
N ILE A 810 21.12 29.51 -2.61
CA ILE A 810 22.58 29.51 -2.75
C ILE A 810 23.18 28.21 -2.18
N LYS A 811 22.81 27.83 -0.94
CA LYS A 811 23.26 26.58 -0.29
C LYS A 811 22.87 25.30 -1.05
N ARG A 812 21.84 25.34 -1.91
CA ARG A 812 21.37 24.20 -2.73
C ARG A 812 21.91 24.21 -4.17
N THR A 813 22.77 25.16 -4.51
CA THR A 813 23.48 25.25 -5.80
C THR A 813 24.99 25.08 -5.59
N PRO A 814 25.83 24.87 -6.62
CA PRO A 814 27.29 24.86 -6.50
C PRO A 814 27.90 26.27 -6.24
N GLY A 815 27.22 27.09 -5.43
CA GLY A 815 27.50 28.51 -5.26
C GLY A 815 27.23 29.33 -6.52
N GLY A 816 27.74 30.56 -6.50
CA GLY A 816 27.83 31.46 -7.65
C GLY A 816 29.11 32.28 -7.54
N ASN A 817 29.56 32.89 -8.63
CA ASN A 817 30.73 33.77 -8.58
C ASN A 817 30.44 34.94 -7.61
N GLY A 818 31.26 35.07 -6.56
CA GLY A 818 31.09 36.10 -5.52
C GLY A 818 31.03 37.53 -6.06
N GLU A 819 31.61 37.80 -7.23
CA GLU A 819 31.60 39.11 -7.87
C GLU A 819 30.33 39.40 -8.72
N SER A 820 29.47 38.40 -8.94
CA SER A 820 28.17 38.60 -9.60
C SER A 820 27.24 39.44 -8.74
N PHE A 821 26.47 40.34 -9.35
CA PHE A 821 25.43 41.08 -8.65
C PHE A 821 24.32 40.13 -8.18
N ILE A 822 23.80 40.37 -6.97
CA ILE A 822 22.73 39.53 -6.38
C ILE A 822 21.50 39.50 -7.30
N LYS A 823 21.17 40.65 -7.90
CA LYS A 823 20.10 40.80 -8.89
C LYS A 823 20.25 39.90 -10.11
N ASP A 824 21.46 39.79 -10.65
CA ASP A 824 21.69 39.01 -11.87
C ASP A 824 21.57 37.51 -11.56
N TYR A 825 22.04 37.07 -10.38
CA TYR A 825 21.81 35.72 -9.88
C TYR A 825 20.32 35.44 -9.63
N VAL A 826 19.58 36.34 -8.98
CA VAL A 826 18.11 36.19 -8.80
C VAL A 826 17.39 36.08 -10.14
N ASN A 827 17.76 36.90 -11.13
CA ASN A 827 17.16 36.87 -12.48
C ASN A 827 17.55 35.63 -13.29
N GLN A 828 18.68 34.98 -12.99
CA GLN A 828 19.13 33.76 -13.67
C GLN A 828 18.24 32.54 -13.35
N TRP A 829 17.60 32.52 -12.18
CA TRP A 829 16.82 31.37 -11.70
C TRP A 829 15.32 31.66 -11.72
N SER A 830 14.57 30.95 -12.57
CA SER A 830 13.10 31.07 -12.65
C SER A 830 12.41 30.86 -11.29
N THR A 831 12.93 29.96 -10.45
CA THR A 831 12.47 29.70 -9.08
C THR A 831 12.55 30.92 -8.15
N LEU A 832 13.47 31.86 -8.41
CA LEU A 832 13.68 33.07 -7.60
C LEU A 832 12.96 34.30 -8.16
N SER A 833 12.36 34.22 -9.35
CA SER A 833 11.69 35.35 -10.02
C SER A 833 10.67 36.07 -9.13
N GLY A 834 9.86 35.33 -8.38
CA GLY A 834 8.86 35.86 -7.44
C GLY A 834 9.44 36.71 -6.29
N LEU A 835 10.74 36.61 -5.97
CA LEU A 835 11.36 37.53 -5.02
C LEU A 835 11.34 38.99 -5.54
N SER A 836 11.32 39.18 -6.85
CA SER A 836 11.24 40.51 -7.48
C SER A 836 9.83 41.13 -7.46
N GLU A 837 8.82 40.42 -6.95
CA GLU A 837 7.48 40.97 -6.72
C GLU A 837 7.43 41.85 -5.46
N ASN A 838 8.24 41.54 -4.44
CA ASN A 838 8.37 42.37 -3.25
C ASN A 838 9.05 43.70 -3.60
N HIS A 839 8.36 44.82 -3.39
CA HIS A 839 8.83 46.14 -3.80
C HIS A 839 10.12 46.57 -3.09
N GLU A 840 10.23 46.28 -1.78
CA GLU A 840 11.40 46.65 -0.98
C GLU A 840 12.62 45.81 -1.34
N PHE A 841 12.44 44.49 -1.46
CA PHE A 841 13.50 43.59 -1.91
C PHE A 841 13.95 43.90 -3.34
N ARG A 842 13.02 44.26 -4.25
CA ARG A 842 13.36 44.72 -5.59
C ARG A 842 14.13 46.06 -5.56
N SER A 843 13.82 46.97 -4.63
CA SER A 843 14.60 48.18 -4.40
C SER A 843 16.03 47.84 -3.95
N LEU A 844 16.16 46.91 -3.00
CA LEU A 844 17.44 46.41 -2.49
C LEU A 844 18.29 45.76 -3.59
N LEU A 845 17.70 44.91 -4.43
CA LEU A 845 18.38 44.28 -5.57
C LEU A 845 18.87 45.29 -6.63
N ASN A 846 18.31 46.50 -6.69
CA ASN A 846 18.80 47.54 -7.61
C ASN A 846 20.05 48.30 -7.08
N LYS A 847 20.48 48.05 -5.84
CA LYS A 847 21.76 48.54 -5.30
C LYS A 847 22.93 47.68 -5.84
N PRO A 848 24.18 48.19 -5.89
CA PRO A 848 25.34 47.47 -6.43
C PRO A 848 25.89 46.37 -5.48
N LEU A 849 25.01 45.51 -4.96
CA LEU A 849 25.32 44.42 -4.05
C LEU A 849 25.69 43.14 -4.83
N ARG A 850 26.73 42.44 -4.37
CA ARG A 850 27.29 41.23 -4.99
C ARG A 850 27.10 40.00 -4.09
N LEU A 851 27.20 38.79 -4.64
CA LEU A 851 27.02 37.55 -3.87
C LEU A 851 28.01 37.41 -2.70
N LYS A 852 29.21 38.00 -2.79
CA LYS A 852 30.15 38.10 -1.67
C LYS A 852 29.70 39.02 -0.53
N HIS A 853 28.64 39.81 -0.70
CA HIS A 853 28.08 40.64 0.37
C HIS A 853 26.84 40.00 1.04
N ILE A 854 26.41 38.79 0.66
CA ILE A 854 25.09 38.26 1.01
C ILE A 854 24.92 38.01 2.52
N ILE A 855 25.94 37.52 3.22
CA ILE A 855 25.88 37.32 4.67
C ILE A 855 25.84 38.67 5.38
N SER A 856 26.76 39.58 5.05
CA SER A 856 26.79 40.95 5.57
C SER A 856 25.46 41.70 5.37
N LEU A 857 24.74 41.39 4.29
CA LEU A 857 23.41 41.92 4.00
C LEU A 857 22.30 41.28 4.83
N TYR A 858 22.33 39.95 4.99
CA TYR A 858 21.41 39.26 5.89
C TYR A 858 21.55 39.78 7.33
N GLU A 859 22.77 39.87 7.84
CA GLU A 859 23.05 40.33 9.21
C GLU A 859 22.66 41.79 9.46
N LEU A 860 22.72 42.65 8.43
CA LEU A 860 22.27 44.04 8.52
C LEU A 860 20.74 44.12 8.69
N ILE A 861 19.98 43.39 7.87
CA ILE A 861 18.51 43.37 7.95
C ILE A 861 18.04 42.59 9.20
N GLU A 862 18.73 41.51 9.57
CA GLU A 862 18.52 40.78 10.83
C GLU A 862 18.64 41.72 12.03
N GLY A 863 19.66 42.59 12.06
CA GLY A 863 19.83 43.58 13.13
C GLY A 863 18.65 44.54 13.28
N LEU A 864 18.08 45.01 12.17
CA LEU A 864 16.89 45.88 12.17
C LEU A 864 15.65 45.15 12.73
N VAL A 865 15.42 43.89 12.33
CA VAL A 865 14.29 43.08 12.83
C VAL A 865 14.50 42.67 14.29
N ALA A 866 15.73 42.32 14.70
CA ALA A 866 16.07 41.95 16.07
C ALA A 866 15.77 43.08 17.06
N ASN A 867 16.13 44.33 16.73
CA ASN A 867 15.84 45.50 17.55
C ASN A 867 14.34 45.67 17.86
N LEU A 868 13.45 45.25 16.96
CA LEU A 868 11.99 45.33 17.13
C LEU A 868 11.36 44.10 17.82
N THR A 869 12.11 43.01 18.02
CA THR A 869 11.55 41.70 18.39
C THR A 869 12.13 41.06 19.64
N ILE A 870 13.35 41.40 20.07
CA ILE A 870 13.99 40.81 21.26
C ILE A 870 13.30 41.19 22.58
N GLU A 871 12.62 42.33 22.67
CA GLU A 871 11.85 42.71 23.88
C GLU A 871 10.74 41.68 24.22
N TYR A 872 10.20 41.01 23.19
CA TYR A 872 9.14 40.01 23.29
C TYR A 872 9.66 38.59 23.57
N THR A 873 10.98 38.41 23.79
CA THR A 873 11.53 37.13 24.25
C THR A 873 10.85 36.69 25.55
N HIS A 874 10.59 35.39 25.68
CA HIS A 874 9.82 34.81 26.78
C HIS A 874 10.48 35.07 28.15
N GLU A 875 9.68 35.39 29.18
CA GLU A 875 10.13 35.79 30.53
C GLU A 875 11.10 34.79 31.19
N LYS A 876 11.03 33.51 30.82
CA LYS A 876 11.97 32.46 31.25
C LYS A 876 13.43 32.71 30.83
N TYR A 877 13.70 33.68 29.95
CA TYR A 877 15.02 34.10 29.51
C TYR A 877 15.40 35.53 29.99
N LYS A 878 14.70 36.04 31.03
CA LYS A 878 14.89 37.38 31.64
C LYS A 878 15.20 37.31 33.14
N GLU A 879 15.93 36.30 33.61
CA GLU A 879 16.36 36.24 35.02
C GLU A 879 17.39 37.35 35.33
N GLU A 880 17.26 38.00 36.50
CA GLU A 880 18.09 39.15 36.87
C GLU A 880 19.58 38.79 37.05
N LEU A 881 20.47 39.62 36.51
CA LEU A 881 21.91 39.49 36.75
C LEU A 881 22.30 39.83 38.18
N THR A 882 22.98 38.89 38.83
CA THR A 882 23.62 39.08 40.13
C THR A 882 24.75 40.13 40.07
N PRO A 883 25.11 40.80 41.19
CA PRO A 883 26.18 41.79 41.19
C PRO A 883 27.53 41.26 40.71
N LYS A 884 27.85 39.98 40.99
CA LYS A 884 29.09 39.31 40.55
C LYS A 884 29.13 39.09 39.04
N GLN A 885 27.99 38.77 38.42
CA GLN A 885 27.91 38.62 36.96
C GLN A 885 28.05 39.96 36.23
N ARG A 886 27.53 41.05 36.81
CA ARG A 886 27.75 42.42 36.30
C ARG A 886 29.23 42.80 36.35
N GLU A 887 29.87 42.57 37.50
CA GLU A 887 31.32 42.75 37.66
C GLU A 887 32.14 41.91 36.66
N GLU A 888 31.75 40.65 36.39
CA GLU A 888 32.39 39.81 35.37
C GLU A 888 32.21 40.34 33.94
N ILE A 889 31.05 40.90 33.60
CA ILE A 889 30.80 41.58 32.31
C ILE A 889 31.66 42.86 32.18
N ASP A 890 31.66 43.72 33.20
CA ASP A 890 32.41 45.00 33.17
C ASP A 890 33.93 44.79 33.10
N ASN A 891 34.43 43.68 33.65
CA ASN A 891 35.84 43.29 33.53
C ASN A 891 36.24 42.94 32.09
N ILE A 892 35.37 42.33 31.28
CA ILE A 892 35.69 41.90 29.91
C ILE A 892 35.26 42.88 28.81
N ILE A 893 34.42 43.88 29.11
CA ILE A 893 33.99 44.90 28.16
C ILE A 893 34.86 46.16 28.23
N ASP A 894 35.13 46.76 27.08
CA ASP A 894 35.66 48.10 26.88
C ASP A 894 34.54 49.01 26.35
N PHE A 895 34.29 50.12 27.02
CA PHE A 895 33.27 51.11 26.66
C PHE A 895 33.86 52.35 25.96
N GLU A 896 35.19 52.49 25.90
CA GLU A 896 35.88 53.63 25.27
C GLU A 896 36.38 53.30 23.85
N VAL A 897 36.59 52.01 23.54
CA VAL A 897 37.21 51.55 22.28
C VAL A 897 36.21 51.32 21.14
N LYS A 898 36.41 52.06 20.04
CA LYS A 898 35.66 51.96 18.77
C LYS A 898 36.15 50.89 17.78
N GLN A 899 37.10 50.04 18.18
CA GLN A 899 37.50 48.86 17.42
C GLN A 899 36.79 47.62 17.99
N PRO A 900 36.52 46.55 17.20
CA PRO A 900 35.65 45.45 17.65
C PRO A 900 36.09 44.77 18.96
N ALA A 901 37.39 44.68 19.20
CA ALA A 901 37.99 44.21 20.44
C ALA A 901 39.42 44.76 20.59
N ALA A 902 39.89 44.86 21.84
CA ALA A 902 41.30 45.14 22.14
C ALA A 902 42.12 43.85 22.03
N ILE A 903 42.67 43.59 20.84
CA ILE A 903 43.42 42.34 20.53
C ILE A 903 44.92 42.57 20.67
N VAL A 904 45.60 41.72 21.45
CA VAL A 904 47.06 41.74 21.64
C VAL A 904 47.60 40.31 21.49
N ASN A 905 48.61 40.11 20.64
CA ASN A 905 49.20 38.79 20.35
C ASN A 905 48.17 37.70 20.01
N ARG A 906 47.16 38.04 19.18
CA ARG A 906 46.00 37.20 18.81
C ARG A 906 45.05 36.79 19.96
N LYS A 907 45.26 37.29 21.17
CA LYS A 907 44.28 37.15 22.27
C LYS A 907 43.47 38.43 22.45
N ILE A 908 42.17 38.27 22.66
CA ILE A 908 41.26 39.33 23.12
C ILE A 908 41.64 39.68 24.56
N MET A 909 41.81 40.97 24.84
CA MET A 909 41.96 41.51 26.20
C MET A 909 40.63 42.04 26.74
N LYS A 910 39.86 42.75 25.90
CA LYS A 910 38.48 43.18 26.14
C LYS A 910 37.69 43.24 24.83
N PHE A 911 36.38 43.00 24.89
CA PHE A 911 35.43 43.20 23.78
C PHE A 911 34.96 44.66 23.74
N SER A 912 34.65 45.23 22.57
CA SER A 912 33.88 46.48 22.53
C SER A 912 32.42 46.22 22.93
N ALA A 913 31.84 47.10 23.75
CA ALA A 913 30.48 46.97 24.26
C ALA A 913 29.43 46.77 23.15
N GLU A 914 29.56 47.48 22.03
CA GLU A 914 28.67 47.38 20.86
C GLU A 914 28.70 45.98 20.22
N VAL A 915 29.88 45.35 20.17
CA VAL A 915 30.07 44.03 19.56
C VAL A 915 29.61 42.93 20.50
N PHE A 916 29.91 43.05 21.79
CA PHE A 916 29.41 42.13 22.82
C PHE A 916 27.88 42.12 22.86
N ALA A 917 27.25 43.30 22.88
CA ALA A 917 25.80 43.42 22.82
C ALA A 917 25.22 42.94 21.47
N THR A 918 25.93 43.09 20.36
CA THR A 918 25.52 42.53 19.06
C THR A 918 25.54 41.01 19.06
N ALA A 919 26.56 40.36 19.64
CA ALA A 919 26.62 38.91 19.78
C ALA A 919 25.46 38.38 20.64
N LEU A 920 25.17 39.03 21.77
CA LEU A 920 24.01 38.69 22.61
C LEU A 920 22.67 38.90 21.89
N ARG A 921 22.48 40.04 21.20
CA ARG A 921 21.28 40.29 20.38
C ARG A 921 21.06 39.21 19.32
N ARG A 922 22.12 38.81 18.61
CA ARG A 922 22.06 37.71 17.63
C ARG A 922 21.72 36.38 18.30
N PHE A 923 22.27 36.07 19.47
CA PHE A 923 21.89 34.86 20.22
C PHE A 923 20.40 34.89 20.63
N ILE A 924 19.92 35.97 21.23
CA ILE A 924 18.52 36.12 21.65
C ILE A 924 17.58 35.95 20.44
N TYR A 925 17.89 36.60 19.31
CA TYR A 925 17.09 36.51 18.08
C TYR A 925 17.16 35.13 17.40
N ARG A 926 18.36 34.57 17.18
CA ARG A 926 18.55 33.30 16.46
C ARG A 926 18.13 32.07 17.28
N PHE A 927 18.26 32.10 18.62
CA PHE A 927 18.11 30.91 19.48
C PHE A 927 16.96 30.97 20.51
N LEU A 928 16.59 32.16 21.03
CA LEU A 928 15.62 32.27 22.14
C LEU A 928 14.18 32.63 21.71
N GLN A 929 13.95 32.80 20.41
CA GLN A 929 12.61 32.99 19.82
C GLN A 929 11.76 31.69 19.80
N GLY A 930 12.25 30.59 20.36
CA GLY A 930 11.52 29.34 20.53
C GLY A 930 11.95 28.58 21.79
N GLU A 931 11.04 27.82 22.39
CA GLU A 931 11.20 27.26 23.76
C GLU A 931 12.25 26.14 23.91
N LYS A 932 12.97 25.80 22.84
CA LYS A 932 13.83 24.60 22.70
C LYS A 932 15.07 24.59 23.61
N GLN A 933 15.58 25.75 24.02
CA GLN A 933 16.85 25.86 24.75
C GLN A 933 16.66 25.70 26.26
N LYS A 934 17.55 24.94 26.90
CA LYS A 934 17.56 24.74 28.36
C LYS A 934 17.99 26.02 29.05
N GLU A 935 17.16 26.47 29.97
CA GLU A 935 17.35 27.72 30.73
C GLU A 935 18.64 27.74 31.57
N THR A 936 19.07 26.59 32.10
CA THR A 936 20.15 26.49 33.10
C THR A 936 21.52 26.06 32.54
N GLU A 937 21.73 26.09 31.23
CA GLU A 937 23.06 25.79 30.64
C GLU A 937 23.91 27.08 30.49
N PRO A 938 25.25 27.00 30.61
CA PRO A 938 26.13 28.15 30.42
C PRO A 938 26.00 28.76 29.02
N LEU A 939 25.87 30.08 28.97
CA LEU A 939 25.71 30.87 27.76
C LEU A 939 26.93 30.76 26.83
N ALA A 940 28.12 30.56 27.39
CA ALA A 940 29.37 30.36 26.66
C ALA A 940 29.30 29.21 25.64
N LEU A 941 28.64 28.08 25.99
CA LEU A 941 28.49 26.89 25.14
C LEU A 941 27.79 27.17 23.81
N TYR A 942 27.04 28.26 23.73
CA TYR A 942 26.35 28.71 22.53
C TYR A 942 27.04 29.91 21.90
N VAL A 943 27.28 30.95 22.69
CA VAL A 943 27.76 32.25 22.17
C VAL A 943 29.18 32.18 21.62
N CYS A 944 30.04 31.28 22.12
CA CYS A 944 31.44 31.19 21.69
C CYS A 944 31.68 30.21 20.52
N GLU A 945 30.73 29.32 20.19
CA GLU A 945 30.84 28.36 19.09
C GLU A 945 31.02 29.07 17.73
N PRO A 946 32.21 28.98 17.08
CA PRO A 946 32.54 29.83 15.93
C PRO A 946 31.62 29.65 14.73
N SER A 947 31.06 28.45 14.54
CA SER A 947 30.19 28.11 13.39
C SER A 947 28.78 28.73 13.43
N LEU A 948 28.46 29.52 14.46
CA LEU A 948 27.16 30.19 14.63
C LEU A 948 27.17 31.69 14.30
N HIS A 949 28.35 32.26 13.99
CA HIS A 949 28.52 33.63 13.49
C HIS A 949 27.85 34.71 14.36
N PHE A 950 27.87 34.54 15.69
CA PHE A 950 27.47 35.60 16.63
C PHE A 950 28.47 36.75 16.65
N TRP A 951 29.76 36.43 16.52
CA TRP A 951 30.86 37.39 16.54
C TRP A 951 31.35 37.71 15.11
N PRO A 952 31.98 38.90 14.91
CA PRO A 952 32.70 39.20 13.69
C PRO A 952 33.92 38.28 13.52
N SER A 953 34.33 37.97 12.29
CA SER A 953 35.40 37.00 12.01
C SER A 953 36.72 37.29 12.75
N ILE A 954 37.08 38.58 12.89
CA ILE A 954 38.27 39.04 13.65
C ILE A 954 38.26 38.67 15.15
N ILE A 955 37.11 38.27 15.69
CA ILE A 955 36.93 37.74 17.04
C ILE A 955 36.78 36.21 16.99
N SER A 956 35.96 35.68 16.07
CA SER A 956 35.75 34.23 15.88
C SER A 956 37.02 33.45 15.52
N GLU A 957 38.04 34.11 14.97
CA GLU A 957 39.35 33.54 14.61
C GLU A 957 40.41 33.64 15.74
N THR A 958 40.04 34.08 16.96
CA THR A 958 40.99 34.28 18.07
C THR A 958 41.07 33.12 19.06
N GLU A 959 42.25 32.92 19.65
CA GLU A 959 42.61 31.70 20.40
C GLU A 959 42.06 31.64 21.84
N ASN A 960 41.27 32.62 22.29
CA ASN A 960 40.81 32.72 23.69
C ASN A 960 39.36 33.20 23.89
N LEU A 961 38.50 33.06 22.87
CA LEU A 961 37.09 33.44 22.99
C LEU A 961 36.38 32.68 24.13
N ASP A 962 36.57 31.35 24.18
CA ASP A 962 36.03 30.50 25.25
C ASP A 962 36.66 30.79 26.63
N GLU A 963 37.96 31.15 26.68
CA GLU A 963 38.67 31.44 27.93
C GLU A 963 38.24 32.77 28.58
N LEU A 964 37.64 33.68 27.82
CA LEU A 964 37.32 35.05 28.26
C LEU A 964 35.83 35.26 28.55
N PHE A 965 34.93 34.46 27.99
CA PHE A 965 33.49 34.62 28.22
C PHE A 965 33.08 34.07 29.60
N PRO A 966 32.18 34.71 30.37
CA PRO A 966 31.90 34.28 31.74
C PRO A 966 31.09 32.98 31.79
N GLU A 967 31.69 31.89 32.28
CA GLU A 967 31.01 30.61 32.55
C GLU A 967 29.80 30.75 33.50
N SER A 968 29.76 31.83 34.29
CA SER A 968 28.70 32.11 35.27
C SER A 968 27.39 32.61 34.67
N LEU A 969 27.40 33.07 33.41
CA LEU A 969 26.21 33.54 32.71
C LEU A 969 25.44 32.35 32.13
N LEU A 970 24.16 32.24 32.47
CA LEU A 970 23.28 31.18 31.98
C LEU A 970 22.39 31.66 30.82
N VAL A 971 21.90 30.73 30.02
CA VAL A 971 20.99 31.00 28.90
C VAL A 971 19.75 31.80 29.34
N ASN A 972 19.25 31.58 30.56
CA ASN A 972 18.10 32.31 31.10
C ASN A 972 18.36 33.76 31.55
N GLN A 973 19.62 34.21 31.52
CA GLN A 973 20.03 35.57 31.89
C GLN A 973 20.45 36.42 30.67
N ALA A 974 20.42 35.84 29.46
CA ALA A 974 20.96 36.46 28.25
C ALA A 974 20.31 37.81 27.88
N PHE A 975 18.99 37.97 28.12
CA PHE A 975 18.29 39.23 27.83
C PHE A 975 18.71 40.36 28.79
N GLU A 976 18.78 40.08 30.10
CA GLU A 976 19.21 41.08 31.09
C GLU A 976 20.72 41.38 30.98
N ALA A 977 21.54 40.44 30.52
CA ALA A 977 22.93 40.70 30.14
C ALA A 977 23.07 41.63 28.93
N TYR A 978 22.28 41.40 27.88
CA TYR A 978 22.22 42.32 26.73
C TYR A 978 21.79 43.72 27.18
N LYS A 979 20.67 43.82 27.89
CA LYS A 979 20.09 45.08 28.37
C LYS A 979 21.03 45.85 29.29
N TYR A 980 21.71 45.19 30.23
CA TYR A 980 22.71 45.84 31.11
C TYR A 980 23.81 46.53 30.32
N VAL A 981 24.33 45.90 29.26
CA VAL A 981 25.39 46.48 28.42
C VAL A 981 24.86 47.67 27.62
N ILE A 982 23.62 47.62 27.10
CA ILE A 982 23.00 48.77 26.42
C ILE A 982 22.79 49.94 27.38
N GLU A 983 22.28 49.69 28.58
CA GLU A 983 22.12 50.71 29.62
C GLU A 983 23.46 51.38 29.96
N GLN A 984 24.59 50.65 30.01
CA GLN A 984 25.91 51.26 30.21
C GLN A 984 26.36 52.13 29.01
N ILE A 985 26.16 51.67 27.76
CA ILE A 985 26.49 52.44 26.56
C ILE A 985 25.72 53.77 26.54
N GLU A 986 24.41 53.74 26.78
CA GLU A 986 23.56 54.94 26.80
C GLU A 986 23.94 55.91 27.93
N ASN A 987 24.26 55.40 29.12
CA ASN A 987 24.72 56.24 30.24
C ASN A 987 26.09 56.89 29.97
N GLY A 988 27.02 56.19 29.30
CA GLY A 988 28.33 56.72 28.92
C GLY A 988 28.22 57.92 27.97
N ILE A 989 27.40 57.80 26.91
CA ILE A 989 27.19 58.86 25.90
C ILE A 989 26.68 60.17 26.54
N ASN A 990 25.86 60.08 27.60
CA ASN A 990 25.32 61.25 28.27
C ASN A 990 26.38 62.02 29.10
N ALA A 991 27.43 61.35 29.61
CA ALA A 991 28.45 61.98 30.44
C ALA A 991 29.36 62.94 29.66
N ASP A 992 29.81 62.54 28.47
CA ASP A 992 30.74 63.30 27.60
C ASP A 992 30.16 64.65 27.12
N SER A 993 28.83 64.79 27.13
CA SER A 993 28.14 66.02 26.74
C SER A 993 28.41 67.24 27.65
N SER A 994 29.05 67.03 28.81
CA SER A 994 29.09 67.99 29.91
C SER A 994 30.37 68.85 30.01
N VAL A 995 31.44 68.57 29.24
CA VAL A 995 32.76 69.19 29.42
C VAL A 995 33.26 69.90 28.16
N ASN A 996 32.86 71.17 27.95
CA ASN A 996 33.62 72.10 27.09
C ASN A 996 33.24 73.58 27.30
N SER A 997 34.14 74.36 27.92
CA SER A 997 34.17 75.84 27.88
C SER A 997 35.53 76.36 28.40
N PRO A 998 36.29 77.19 27.64
CA PRO A 998 37.66 77.55 27.99
C PRO A 998 37.79 78.69 29.01
N THR A 999 38.97 78.81 29.61
CA THR A 999 39.30 79.64 30.77
C THR A 999 39.64 81.09 30.48
N SER A 1000 39.42 81.96 31.49
CA SER A 1000 40.20 83.18 31.71
C SER A 1000 40.44 83.38 33.20
N THR A 1001 41.63 83.87 33.58
CA THR A 1001 42.11 83.99 34.97
C THR A 1001 42.22 85.46 35.39
N LEU A 1002 42.01 85.75 36.69
CA LEU A 1002 42.75 86.81 37.41
C LEU A 1002 42.51 86.82 38.95
N ASN A 1003 43.63 86.85 39.68
CA ASN A 1003 43.93 87.23 41.06
C ASN A 1003 42.82 87.72 42.03
N ALA A 1004 42.55 86.90 43.07
CA ALA A 1004 42.84 87.11 44.50
C ALA A 1004 42.48 88.41 45.29
N VAL A 1005 42.19 88.18 46.59
CA VAL A 1005 42.25 89.09 47.78
C VAL A 1005 40.93 89.71 48.31
N ALA A 1006 40.38 89.03 49.33
CA ALA A 1006 39.80 89.54 50.60
C ALA A 1006 38.40 90.21 50.74
N SER A 1007 37.87 89.99 51.95
CA SER A 1007 36.93 90.80 52.76
C SER A 1007 35.43 90.93 52.42
N THR A 1008 34.64 90.16 53.18
CA THR A 1008 33.47 90.55 54.01
C THR A 1008 32.11 90.95 53.40
N ASP A 1009 31.08 90.67 54.20
CA ASP A 1009 29.72 91.22 54.30
C ASP A 1009 28.61 90.83 53.30
N SER A 1010 27.77 89.91 53.80
CA SER A 1010 26.31 89.85 53.60
C SER A 1010 25.63 91.09 54.27
N PRO A 1011 24.37 91.52 53.97
CA PRO A 1011 23.28 90.64 53.51
C PRO A 1011 22.13 91.21 52.62
N SER A 1012 21.40 90.25 52.03
CA SER A 1012 19.93 90.20 51.87
C SER A 1012 19.17 90.92 50.73
N ALA A 1013 18.05 90.25 50.39
CA ALA A 1013 16.73 90.77 49.99
C ALA A 1013 16.41 91.10 48.51
N LYS A 1014 15.49 90.28 47.95
CA LYS A 1014 14.25 90.61 47.19
C LYS A 1014 14.35 91.59 45.99
N ALA A 1015 13.71 91.38 44.83
CA ALA A 1015 12.38 90.80 44.61
C ALA A 1015 12.10 90.51 43.11
N CYS A 1016 10.96 89.87 42.80
CA CYS A 1016 9.99 90.17 41.72
C CYS A 1016 10.45 90.34 40.23
N THR A 1017 9.74 89.87 39.20
CA THR A 1017 8.57 88.97 39.07
C THR A 1017 8.38 88.57 37.60
N THR A 1018 7.56 87.53 37.34
CA THR A 1018 6.78 87.32 36.11
C THR A 1018 7.49 87.38 34.74
N LEU A 1019 7.60 86.21 34.11
CA LEU A 1019 6.57 85.85 33.14
C LEU A 1019 5.92 84.54 33.57
N ASN A 1020 4.61 84.38 33.34
CA ASN A 1020 3.81 83.25 33.81
C ASN A 1020 2.57 83.08 32.90
N ALA A 1021 1.87 81.95 33.05
CA ALA A 1021 0.73 81.47 32.26
C ALA A 1021 1.07 80.93 30.85
N CYS A 1022 0.31 79.96 30.31
CA CYS A 1022 -0.93 79.38 30.84
C CYS A 1022 -0.85 77.86 31.11
N ASN A 1023 -1.71 77.39 32.00
CA ASN A 1023 -1.65 76.06 32.63
C ASN A 1023 -2.78 75.12 32.18
N LYS A 1024 -2.68 73.86 32.61
CA LYS A 1024 -3.71 72.81 32.56
C LYS A 1024 -5.16 73.27 32.77
N ALA A 1025 -6.08 72.69 32.00
CA ALA A 1025 -7.48 72.45 32.34
C ALA A 1025 -7.96 71.22 31.51
N LYS A 1026 -8.89 70.35 31.96
CA LYS A 1026 -9.61 70.23 33.25
C LYS A 1026 -10.06 68.76 33.47
N THR A 1027 -10.67 68.47 34.63
CA THR A 1027 -11.13 67.13 35.07
C THR A 1027 -12.66 67.12 35.31
N ILE A 1028 -13.26 65.95 35.60
CA ILE A 1028 -14.65 65.70 36.09
C ILE A 1028 -15.68 65.66 34.94
N CYS A 1029 -16.66 64.74 34.86
CA CYS A 1029 -17.30 63.79 35.80
C CYS A 1029 -17.56 62.40 35.13
N GLY A 1030 -17.82 61.27 35.80
CA GLY A 1030 -17.72 60.91 37.23
C GLY A 1030 -18.71 59.81 37.69
N SER A 1031 -18.22 58.86 38.50
CA SER A 1031 -18.95 57.89 39.39
C SER A 1031 -19.89 56.82 38.77
N ALA A 1032 -20.12 55.63 39.37
CA ALA A 1032 -19.38 54.81 40.36
C ALA A 1032 -20.09 53.46 40.59
N PHE A 1033 -19.39 52.39 40.99
CA PHE A 1033 -19.65 51.62 42.24
C PHE A 1033 -18.54 50.57 42.53
N VAL A 1034 -18.65 49.87 43.68
CA VAL A 1034 -17.59 49.10 44.38
C VAL A 1034 -17.97 47.60 44.51
N PRO A 1035 -17.02 46.64 44.53
CA PRO A 1035 -17.30 45.21 44.32
C PRO A 1035 -17.53 44.40 45.62
N PRO A 1036 -17.79 43.09 45.49
CA PRO A 1036 -17.33 42.09 46.47
C PRO A 1036 -16.48 40.97 45.85
N THR A 1037 -15.74 40.28 46.72
CA THR A 1037 -14.86 39.11 46.45
C THR A 1037 -15.59 37.77 46.55
N LEU A 1038 -15.07 36.68 45.95
CA LEU A 1038 -14.70 35.43 46.66
C LEU A 1038 -14.17 34.29 45.74
N ASN A 1039 -13.56 33.28 46.38
CA ASN A 1039 -12.93 32.08 45.83
C ASN A 1039 -13.89 31.17 45.01
N GLY A 1040 -13.35 30.38 44.08
CA GLY A 1040 -14.09 29.26 43.46
C GLY A 1040 -13.23 28.35 42.58
N SER A 1041 -13.19 27.06 42.87
CA SER A 1041 -12.34 26.06 42.21
C SER A 1041 -13.02 25.33 41.04
N SER A 1042 -12.19 24.84 40.10
CA SER A 1042 -12.26 23.55 39.40
C SER A 1042 -13.39 23.18 38.39
N HIS A 1043 -12.91 22.69 37.23
CA HIS A 1043 -13.40 21.52 36.47
C HIS A 1043 -14.61 21.57 35.49
N TYR A 1044 -14.36 20.95 34.32
CA TYR A 1044 -15.25 20.20 33.39
C TYR A 1044 -16.37 20.90 32.57
N SER A 1045 -16.05 21.11 31.28
CA SER A 1045 -16.78 20.66 30.07
C SER A 1045 -18.25 21.00 29.75
N ALA A 1046 -18.46 21.28 28.46
CA ALA A 1046 -19.60 20.90 27.59
C ALA A 1046 -20.79 21.86 27.34
N SER A 1047 -20.73 22.47 26.14
CA SER A 1047 -21.80 22.44 25.09
C SER A 1047 -23.03 23.37 25.11
N ALA A 1048 -23.33 23.84 23.89
CA ALA A 1048 -24.64 24.17 23.29
C ALA A 1048 -25.31 25.56 23.48
N CYS A 1049 -25.56 26.18 22.31
CA CYS A 1049 -26.72 27.01 21.92
C CYS A 1049 -27.01 28.36 22.62
N TYR A 1050 -27.00 29.44 21.81
CA TYR A 1050 -28.21 30.24 21.56
C TYR A 1050 -28.24 30.76 20.11
N LYS A 1051 -29.38 31.34 19.66
CA LYS A 1051 -29.73 31.51 18.23
C LYS A 1051 -30.28 32.90 17.87
N ASN A 1052 -29.99 33.32 16.63
CA ASN A 1052 -30.80 34.19 15.73
C ASN A 1052 -31.15 35.65 16.10
N ALA A 1053 -30.67 36.57 15.26
CA ALA A 1053 -31.52 37.44 14.41
C ALA A 1053 -30.72 37.73 13.12
N LYS A 1054 -31.10 37.30 11.90
CA LYS A 1054 -32.27 37.64 11.06
C LYS A 1054 -32.43 39.13 10.74
N TYR A 1055 -32.07 39.50 9.51
CA TYR A 1055 -32.92 40.30 8.62
C TYR A 1055 -32.75 39.81 7.17
N ASN A 1056 -33.84 39.80 6.39
CA ASN A 1056 -33.81 39.53 4.95
C ASN A 1056 -34.03 40.84 4.20
N TYR A 1057 -33.40 41.00 3.03
CA TYR A 1057 -34.08 41.44 1.81
C TYR A 1057 -33.42 40.74 0.61
N ALA A 1058 -34.16 40.57 -0.48
CA ALA A 1058 -33.71 39.85 -1.67
C ALA A 1058 -34.49 40.33 -2.89
N ILE A 1059 -33.91 40.11 -4.08
CA ILE A 1059 -34.50 40.29 -5.43
C ILE A 1059 -34.77 41.75 -5.80
N ASP A 1060 -34.01 42.25 -6.77
CA ASP A 1060 -34.55 42.45 -8.12
C ASP A 1060 -33.46 42.14 -9.16
N ASP A 1061 -33.87 41.74 -10.36
CA ASP A 1061 -33.03 41.22 -11.45
C ASP A 1061 -33.40 41.91 -12.78
N MET A 1062 -32.74 41.54 -13.88
CA MET A 1062 -32.94 41.96 -15.27
C MET A 1062 -32.41 43.34 -15.69
N ASN A 1063 -31.22 43.28 -16.31
CA ASN A 1063 -31.08 43.54 -17.75
C ASN A 1063 -31.94 44.66 -18.37
N LYS A 1064 -31.36 45.87 -18.49
CA LYS A 1064 -31.62 46.75 -19.65
C LYS A 1064 -30.34 47.56 -19.97
N TRP A 1065 -29.49 47.11 -20.89
CA TRP A 1065 -29.59 47.20 -22.36
C TRP A 1065 -28.93 48.46 -22.93
N GLN A 1066 -27.68 48.27 -23.34
CA GLN A 1066 -26.95 48.97 -24.41
C GLN A 1066 -26.60 50.47 -24.29
N ASN A 1067 -25.39 50.76 -24.79
CA ASN A 1067 -24.82 52.07 -25.15
C ASN A 1067 -24.38 52.93 -23.93
N ASP A 1068 -23.36 53.80 -24.03
CA ASP A 1068 -22.68 54.35 -25.22
C ASP A 1068 -21.14 54.15 -25.25
N CYS A 1069 -20.52 54.56 -26.36
CA CYS A 1069 -19.16 54.16 -26.78
C CYS A 1069 -18.09 55.27 -26.73
N ALA A 1070 -16.83 54.82 -26.81
CA ALA A 1070 -15.68 55.41 -27.52
C ALA A 1070 -15.05 56.76 -27.08
N ALA A 1071 -13.71 56.75 -26.94
CA ALA A 1071 -12.74 57.59 -27.68
C ALA A 1071 -11.29 57.31 -27.18
N LEU A 1072 -10.20 57.37 -27.96
CA LEU A 1072 -10.01 57.43 -29.42
C LEU A 1072 -8.57 56.95 -29.79
N GLU A 1073 -8.34 56.79 -31.10
CA GLU A 1073 -7.12 56.54 -31.92
C GLU A 1073 -5.82 57.28 -31.53
N ASP A 1074 -4.60 57.03 -32.06
CA ASP A 1074 -4.05 56.39 -33.29
C ASP A 1074 -2.83 55.46 -32.93
N GLY A 1075 -2.18 54.59 -33.73
CA GLY A 1075 -1.82 54.50 -35.17
C GLY A 1075 -0.28 54.33 -35.27
N ASN A 1076 0.39 53.66 -36.23
CA ASN A 1076 0.02 53.08 -37.53
C ASN A 1076 1.04 52.00 -38.02
N ILE A 1077 0.60 51.08 -38.91
CA ILE A 1077 1.22 50.51 -40.15
C ILE A 1077 2.77 50.25 -40.14
N TYR A 1078 3.35 49.07 -40.47
CA TYR A 1078 2.92 47.75 -41.01
C TYR A 1078 4.02 46.68 -40.67
N ASP A 1079 4.24 45.48 -41.25
CA ASP A 1079 3.83 44.77 -42.49
C ASP A 1079 3.94 43.22 -42.32
N ASP A 1080 3.72 42.42 -43.39
CA ASP A 1080 3.81 40.93 -43.49
C ASP A 1080 4.64 40.52 -44.77
N PRO A 1081 4.90 39.24 -45.19
CA PRO A 1081 4.48 37.94 -44.68
C PRO A 1081 5.56 36.79 -44.66
N MET A 1082 5.06 35.56 -44.42
CA MET A 1082 5.66 34.21 -44.53
C MET A 1082 6.62 33.98 -45.75
N ASN A 1083 7.48 32.93 -45.86
CA ASN A 1083 7.25 31.53 -45.48
C ASN A 1083 8.49 30.56 -45.55
N HIS A 1084 8.36 29.38 -44.91
CA HIS A 1084 8.98 28.04 -45.15
C HIS A 1084 10.48 27.77 -45.44
N SER A 1085 11.08 26.97 -44.52
CA SER A 1085 11.76 25.65 -44.75
C SER A 1085 13.25 25.51 -45.20
N GLY A 1086 13.97 24.57 -44.53
CA GLY A 1086 14.49 23.37 -45.22
C GLY A 1086 16.01 23.10 -45.41
N LYS A 1087 16.67 22.46 -44.42
CA LYS A 1087 17.75 21.41 -44.51
C LYS A 1087 19.06 21.61 -45.35
N LYS A 1088 20.22 21.30 -44.71
CA LYS A 1088 21.34 20.36 -45.05
C LYS A 1088 21.80 20.16 -46.53
N GLU A 1089 23.08 19.93 -46.92
CA GLU A 1089 24.41 19.82 -46.26
C GLU A 1089 25.58 19.63 -47.29
N TYR A 1090 26.85 19.92 -46.93
CA TYR A 1090 28.16 19.53 -47.55
C TYR A 1090 28.46 19.85 -49.05
N GLY A 1091 29.72 19.99 -49.53
CA GLY A 1091 31.07 20.05 -48.91
C GLY A 1091 32.25 19.93 -49.93
N VAL A 1092 33.53 19.96 -49.46
CA VAL A 1092 34.82 19.53 -50.13
C VAL A 1092 35.43 20.46 -51.24
N ALA A 1093 36.76 20.61 -51.48
CA ALA A 1093 38.01 20.60 -50.66
C ALA A 1093 39.33 21.02 -51.44
N HIS A 1094 40.42 21.34 -50.68
CA HIS A 1094 41.88 21.05 -50.92
C HIS A 1094 42.89 21.90 -51.78
N GLN A 1095 43.83 22.58 -51.09
CA GLN A 1095 45.34 22.41 -51.01
C GLN A 1095 46.29 22.53 -52.25
N PRO A 1096 47.68 22.59 -52.15
CA PRO A 1096 48.63 22.13 -51.08
C PRO A 1096 49.97 22.91 -50.72
N THR A 1097 50.60 22.50 -49.59
CA THR A 1097 52.05 22.46 -49.13
C THR A 1097 53.03 23.69 -49.18
N PHE A 1098 54.12 23.85 -48.37
CA PHE A 1098 55.21 22.94 -47.86
C PHE A 1098 55.93 23.39 -46.52
N GLN A 1099 56.18 22.47 -45.55
CA GLN A 1099 57.37 22.20 -44.64
C GLN A 1099 58.20 23.31 -43.87
N LEU A 1100 58.98 23.10 -42.76
CA LEU A 1100 59.52 21.95 -41.94
C LEU A 1100 60.11 22.37 -40.52
N GLN A 1101 59.98 21.53 -39.44
CA GLN A 1101 60.83 21.32 -38.18
C GLN A 1101 61.37 22.47 -37.24
N ASN A 1102 61.77 22.34 -35.93
CA ASN A 1102 61.44 21.47 -34.74
C ASN A 1102 62.18 21.88 -33.38
N ILE A 1103 61.69 21.43 -32.18
CA ILE A 1103 62.37 21.17 -30.83
C ILE A 1103 62.41 22.19 -29.61
N GLN A 1104 61.69 21.82 -28.50
CA GLN A 1104 61.89 21.81 -26.99
C GLN A 1104 62.63 22.87 -26.09
N MET A 1105 62.11 23.18 -24.86
CA MET A 1105 62.62 22.77 -23.48
C MET A 1105 62.55 23.76 -22.21
N LYS A 1106 61.78 23.38 -21.16
CA LYS A 1106 61.89 23.49 -19.63
C LYS A 1106 62.31 24.73 -18.73
N GLN A 1107 61.46 24.99 -17.69
CA GLN A 1107 61.65 25.14 -16.19
C GLN A 1107 62.27 26.36 -15.37
N HIS A 1108 61.48 26.85 -14.38
CA HIS A 1108 61.71 27.29 -12.95
C HIS A 1108 62.89 28.17 -12.38
N ALA A 1109 62.52 29.35 -11.81
CA ALA A 1109 62.73 29.90 -10.42
C ALA A 1109 64.09 30.34 -9.75
N ASN A 1110 64.05 31.52 -9.08
CA ASN A 1110 64.45 31.87 -7.67
C ASN A 1110 65.61 32.90 -7.33
N VAL A 1111 65.42 33.67 -6.22
CA VAL A 1111 66.37 34.44 -5.33
C VAL A 1111 66.83 35.92 -5.61
N MET A 1112 66.57 36.80 -4.61
CA MET A 1112 67.19 38.08 -4.06
C MET A 1112 68.20 38.94 -4.89
N GLY A 1113 68.41 40.26 -4.71
CA GLY A 1113 68.07 41.23 -3.63
C GLY A 1113 69.29 41.55 -2.72
N SER A 1114 69.76 42.78 -2.46
CA SER A 1114 69.41 44.14 -2.90
C SER A 1114 70.55 45.15 -2.57
N ASN A 1115 70.69 46.29 -3.26
CA ASN A 1115 71.32 47.51 -2.70
C ASN A 1115 71.25 48.75 -3.65
N TRP A 1116 71.04 49.99 -3.20
CA TRP A 1116 69.90 50.53 -2.41
C TRP A 1116 69.74 52.05 -2.72
N ASN A 1117 68.53 52.57 -2.56
CA ASN A 1117 68.14 54.01 -2.59
C ASN A 1117 68.43 54.91 -3.81
N GLU A 1118 69.58 54.87 -4.51
CA GLU A 1118 69.77 55.77 -5.68
C GLU A 1118 69.27 55.13 -7.00
N SER A 1119 69.32 53.80 -7.10
CA SER A 1119 68.60 53.03 -8.13
C SER A 1119 67.07 53.13 -8.03
N LYS A 1120 66.55 53.67 -6.91
CA LYS A 1120 65.15 53.52 -6.48
C LYS A 1120 64.16 54.31 -7.33
N ASN A 1121 64.48 55.54 -7.72
CA ASN A 1121 63.58 56.37 -8.52
C ASN A 1121 63.57 55.98 -10.02
N THR A 1122 64.63 55.34 -10.51
CA THR A 1122 64.62 54.68 -11.83
C THR A 1122 63.86 53.35 -11.78
N LEU A 1123 63.87 52.64 -10.64
CA LEU A 1123 63.03 51.46 -10.40
C LEU A 1123 61.53 51.80 -10.46
N VAL A 1124 61.06 52.82 -9.73
CA VAL A 1124 59.62 53.15 -9.64
C VAL A 1124 58.99 53.43 -11.01
N ASN A 1125 59.67 54.17 -11.88
CA ASN A 1125 59.19 54.43 -13.25
C ASN A 1125 59.41 53.27 -14.23
N SER A 1126 60.19 52.24 -13.87
CA SER A 1126 60.37 51.02 -14.68
C SER A 1126 59.39 49.91 -14.29
N LEU A 1127 59.05 49.80 -13.00
CA LEU A 1127 58.13 48.80 -12.46
C LEU A 1127 56.72 48.93 -13.06
N GLY A 1128 56.17 50.15 -13.07
CA GLY A 1128 54.82 50.44 -13.59
C GLY A 1128 54.60 50.13 -15.08
N TYR A 1129 55.65 49.83 -15.84
CA TYR A 1129 55.57 49.47 -17.27
C TYR A 1129 55.90 47.99 -17.57
N ILE A 1130 56.47 47.26 -16.61
CA ILE A 1130 56.88 45.85 -16.78
C ILE A 1130 55.86 44.89 -16.14
N GLU A 1131 55.37 45.20 -14.94
CA GLU A 1131 54.44 44.35 -14.17
C GLU A 1131 53.10 44.10 -14.90
N LYS A 1132 52.72 45.02 -15.78
CA LYS A 1132 51.50 44.96 -16.61
C LYS A 1132 51.63 44.11 -17.88
N GLN A 1133 52.84 43.64 -18.24
CA GLN A 1133 53.06 42.79 -19.42
C GLN A 1133 53.38 41.32 -19.10
N SER A 1134 53.85 40.99 -17.88
CA SER A 1134 54.00 39.60 -17.44
C SER A 1134 52.65 38.99 -17.07
N THR A 1135 51.95 39.56 -16.08
CA THR A 1135 50.64 39.09 -15.59
C THR A 1135 49.62 38.92 -16.72
N THR A 1136 49.47 39.91 -17.60
CA THR A 1136 48.56 39.82 -18.75
C THR A 1136 48.91 38.69 -19.72
N ARG A 1137 50.20 38.38 -19.92
CA ARG A 1137 50.63 37.25 -20.77
C ARG A 1137 50.49 35.90 -20.05
N GLU A 1138 50.79 35.83 -18.76
CA GLU A 1138 50.70 34.59 -18.00
C GLU A 1138 49.24 34.20 -17.72
N VAL A 1139 48.36 35.15 -17.43
CA VAL A 1139 46.90 34.92 -17.37
C VAL A 1139 46.37 34.54 -18.74
N SER A 1140 46.68 35.27 -19.82
CA SER A 1140 46.21 34.89 -21.17
C SER A 1140 46.71 33.50 -21.60
N ALA A 1141 47.95 33.14 -21.26
CA ALA A 1141 48.51 31.82 -21.57
C ALA A 1141 47.93 30.73 -20.66
N PHE A 1142 47.62 31.03 -19.40
CA PHE A 1142 46.93 30.11 -18.49
C PHE A 1142 45.49 29.89 -18.91
N GLU A 1143 44.75 30.94 -19.27
CA GLU A 1143 43.39 30.86 -19.83
C GLU A 1143 43.37 30.11 -21.16
N GLN A 1144 44.32 30.36 -22.08
CA GLN A 1144 44.44 29.56 -23.30
C GLN A 1144 44.82 28.10 -23.03
N THR A 1145 45.72 27.82 -22.07
CA THR A 1145 46.11 26.44 -21.72
C THR A 1145 44.98 25.72 -20.97
N ALA A 1146 44.25 26.40 -20.10
CA ALA A 1146 43.09 25.88 -19.40
C ALA A 1146 41.94 25.64 -20.38
N THR A 1147 41.64 26.57 -21.28
CA THR A 1147 40.62 26.41 -22.32
C THR A 1147 41.00 25.31 -23.32
N GLN A 1148 42.28 25.18 -23.69
CA GLN A 1148 42.73 24.04 -24.50
C GLN A 1148 42.70 22.72 -23.74
N LYS A 1149 42.97 22.69 -22.43
CA LYS A 1149 42.90 21.45 -21.64
C LYS A 1149 41.48 21.05 -21.28
N VAL A 1150 40.60 22.00 -20.98
CA VAL A 1150 39.16 21.75 -20.81
C VAL A 1150 38.58 21.34 -22.15
N GLY A 1151 38.80 22.08 -23.23
CA GLY A 1151 38.33 21.69 -24.56
C GLY A 1151 38.92 20.36 -25.07
N ALA A 1152 40.16 20.01 -24.73
CA ALA A 1152 40.73 18.70 -25.03
C ALA A 1152 40.20 17.59 -24.10
N PHE A 1153 39.92 17.88 -22.83
CA PHE A 1153 39.29 16.93 -21.90
C PHE A 1153 37.82 16.71 -22.24
N GLU A 1154 37.09 17.74 -22.65
CA GLU A 1154 35.74 17.67 -23.21
C GLU A 1154 35.74 16.92 -24.54
N GLN A 1155 36.72 17.15 -25.43
CA GLN A 1155 36.85 16.35 -26.66
C GLN A 1155 37.21 14.89 -26.36
N THR A 1156 38.17 14.61 -25.48
CA THR A 1156 38.51 13.24 -25.07
C THR A 1156 37.34 12.57 -24.37
N ALA A 1157 36.68 13.19 -23.40
CA ALA A 1157 35.51 12.64 -22.72
C ALA A 1157 34.31 12.47 -23.67
N THR A 1158 34.02 13.42 -24.55
CA THR A 1158 32.96 13.29 -25.57
C THR A 1158 33.30 12.19 -26.56
N GLN A 1159 34.57 12.01 -26.92
CA GLN A 1159 35.02 10.99 -27.86
C GLN A 1159 35.09 9.60 -27.21
N GLU A 1160 35.49 9.51 -25.95
CA GLU A 1160 35.47 8.30 -25.12
C GLU A 1160 34.02 7.86 -24.86
N VAL A 1161 33.12 8.78 -24.48
CA VAL A 1161 31.67 8.54 -24.41
C VAL A 1161 31.12 8.14 -25.77
N SER A 1162 31.49 8.83 -26.87
CA SER A 1162 31.05 8.43 -28.22
C SER A 1162 31.55 7.04 -28.60
N THR A 1163 32.76 6.63 -28.21
CA THR A 1163 33.24 5.26 -28.43
C THR A 1163 32.60 4.26 -27.47
N PHE A 1164 32.26 4.65 -26.25
CA PHE A 1164 31.54 3.80 -25.29
C PHE A 1164 30.11 3.56 -25.78
N GLU A 1165 29.36 4.62 -26.11
CA GLU A 1165 28.04 4.54 -26.75
C GLU A 1165 28.09 3.74 -28.05
N GLN A 1166 29.11 3.90 -28.90
CA GLN A 1166 29.26 3.07 -30.10
C GLN A 1166 29.63 1.61 -29.79
N THR A 1167 30.36 1.34 -28.70
CA THR A 1167 30.73 -0.02 -28.30
C THR A 1167 29.53 -0.71 -27.67
N GLU A 1168 28.82 -0.11 -26.71
CA GLU A 1168 27.54 -0.62 -26.21
C GLU A 1168 26.52 -0.77 -27.35
N THR A 1169 26.40 0.20 -28.26
CA THR A 1169 25.48 0.06 -29.41
C THR A 1169 25.89 -1.10 -30.32
N GLN A 1170 27.19 -1.37 -30.51
CA GLN A 1170 27.66 -2.53 -31.28
C GLN A 1170 27.50 -3.85 -30.52
N GLU A 1171 27.71 -3.90 -29.21
CA GLU A 1171 27.55 -5.10 -28.39
C GLU A 1171 26.08 -5.46 -28.18
N VAL A 1172 25.22 -4.47 -27.90
CA VAL A 1172 23.75 -4.58 -27.93
C VAL A 1172 23.30 -5.03 -29.33
N SER A 1173 23.79 -4.41 -30.41
CA SER A 1173 23.46 -4.88 -31.78
C SER A 1173 23.94 -6.31 -32.05
N ALA A 1174 25.11 -6.70 -31.55
CA ALA A 1174 25.67 -8.05 -31.72
C ALA A 1174 24.95 -9.10 -30.87
N PHE A 1175 24.31 -8.69 -29.77
CA PHE A 1175 23.46 -9.54 -28.93
C PHE A 1175 22.02 -9.61 -29.46
N GLU A 1176 21.46 -8.48 -29.91
CA GLU A 1176 20.11 -8.41 -30.47
C GLU A 1176 20.00 -9.06 -31.85
N GLN A 1177 20.98 -8.89 -32.75
CA GLN A 1177 20.91 -9.49 -34.10
C GLN A 1177 20.66 -11.01 -34.12
N PRO A 1178 21.40 -11.87 -33.40
CA PRO A 1178 21.11 -13.29 -33.35
C PRO A 1178 19.77 -13.60 -32.69
N VAL A 1179 19.39 -12.88 -31.61
CA VAL A 1179 18.10 -13.06 -30.94
C VAL A 1179 16.93 -12.67 -31.84
N ILE A 1180 17.03 -11.57 -32.58
CA ILE A 1180 16.04 -11.13 -33.57
C ILE A 1180 15.98 -12.11 -34.75
N GLN A 1181 17.11 -12.70 -35.17
CA GLN A 1181 17.11 -13.74 -36.20
C GLN A 1181 16.48 -15.05 -35.72
N GLU A 1182 16.73 -15.49 -34.48
CA GLU A 1182 16.06 -16.65 -33.88
C GLU A 1182 14.57 -16.41 -33.68
N ILE A 1183 14.16 -15.23 -33.17
CA ILE A 1183 12.75 -14.84 -33.06
C ILE A 1183 12.10 -14.79 -34.46
N SER A 1184 12.72 -14.16 -35.45
CA SER A 1184 12.20 -14.09 -36.82
C SER A 1184 12.10 -15.49 -37.46
N ALA A 1185 13.02 -16.40 -37.16
CA ALA A 1185 12.97 -17.79 -37.62
C ALA A 1185 11.87 -18.58 -36.91
N PHE A 1186 11.67 -18.36 -35.61
CA PHE A 1186 10.61 -18.96 -34.82
C PHE A 1186 9.23 -18.45 -35.25
N GLU A 1187 9.03 -17.14 -35.36
CA GLU A 1187 7.80 -16.52 -35.87
C GLU A 1187 7.48 -16.98 -37.29
N LYS A 1188 8.48 -17.09 -38.17
CA LYS A 1188 8.30 -17.61 -39.53
C LYS A 1188 7.90 -19.09 -39.53
N THR A 1189 8.48 -19.90 -38.65
CA THR A 1189 8.13 -21.32 -38.49
C THR A 1189 6.71 -21.46 -37.93
N ALA A 1190 6.39 -20.76 -36.84
CA ALA A 1190 5.06 -20.74 -36.25
C ALA A 1190 3.99 -20.19 -37.22
N THR A 1191 4.30 -19.16 -38.01
CA THR A 1191 3.41 -18.65 -39.05
C THR A 1191 3.20 -19.67 -40.17
N GLN A 1192 4.22 -20.46 -40.54
CA GLN A 1192 4.08 -21.55 -41.50
C GLN A 1192 3.26 -22.72 -40.93
N GLU A 1193 3.45 -23.09 -39.66
CA GLU A 1193 2.65 -24.12 -38.98
C GLU A 1193 1.18 -23.69 -38.81
N VAL A 1194 0.93 -22.44 -38.40
CA VAL A 1194 -0.42 -21.86 -38.34
C VAL A 1194 -1.04 -21.78 -39.73
N SER A 1195 -0.31 -21.31 -40.75
CA SER A 1195 -0.82 -21.27 -42.13
C SER A 1195 -1.14 -22.67 -42.67
N ALA A 1196 -0.35 -23.68 -42.32
CA ALA A 1196 -0.61 -25.07 -42.70
C ALA A 1196 -1.84 -25.62 -41.96
N PHE A 1197 -1.97 -25.34 -40.66
CA PHE A 1197 -3.15 -25.72 -39.87
C PHE A 1197 -4.43 -25.03 -40.37
N GLU A 1198 -4.38 -23.73 -40.68
CA GLU A 1198 -5.49 -22.97 -41.27
C GLU A 1198 -5.85 -23.51 -42.66
N GLN A 1199 -4.87 -23.87 -43.50
CA GLN A 1199 -5.14 -24.52 -44.79
C GLN A 1199 -5.79 -25.90 -44.60
N THR A 1200 -5.33 -26.72 -43.65
CA THR A 1200 -5.95 -28.02 -43.34
C THR A 1200 -7.37 -27.84 -42.80
N ALA A 1201 -7.59 -26.97 -41.82
CA ALA A 1201 -8.90 -26.67 -41.28
C ALA A 1201 -9.86 -26.08 -42.34
N THR A 1202 -9.33 -25.26 -43.26
CA THR A 1202 -10.11 -24.74 -44.41
C THR A 1202 -10.44 -25.83 -45.41
N GLN A 1203 -9.53 -26.77 -45.69
CA GLN A 1203 -9.82 -27.94 -46.54
C GLN A 1203 -10.85 -28.87 -45.89
N GLU A 1204 -10.74 -29.14 -44.58
CA GLU A 1204 -11.73 -29.92 -43.83
C GLU A 1204 -13.10 -29.22 -43.80
N SER A 1205 -13.13 -27.90 -43.55
CA SER A 1205 -14.36 -27.10 -43.59
C SER A 1205 -15.00 -27.11 -45.00
N ASN A 1206 -14.20 -26.93 -46.05
CA ASN A 1206 -14.69 -26.98 -47.44
C ASN A 1206 -15.17 -28.39 -47.83
N ALA A 1207 -14.54 -29.45 -47.32
CA ALA A 1207 -15.01 -30.82 -47.51
C ALA A 1207 -16.32 -31.10 -46.76
N LEU A 1208 -16.48 -30.55 -45.55
CA LEU A 1208 -17.71 -30.57 -44.77
C LEU A 1208 -18.84 -29.79 -45.48
N GLU A 1209 -18.57 -28.59 -45.98
CA GLU A 1209 -19.52 -27.77 -46.73
C GLU A 1209 -19.91 -28.42 -48.06
N GLN A 1210 -18.97 -29.01 -48.80
CA GLN A 1210 -19.28 -29.79 -50.00
C GLN A 1210 -20.11 -31.04 -49.66
N THR A 1211 -19.84 -31.72 -48.55
CA THR A 1211 -20.62 -32.88 -48.11
C THR A 1211 -22.03 -32.48 -47.71
N ALA A 1212 -22.18 -31.45 -46.87
CA ALA A 1212 -23.48 -30.90 -46.47
C ALA A 1212 -24.26 -30.34 -47.68
N THR A 1213 -23.60 -29.72 -48.65
CA THR A 1213 -24.21 -29.26 -49.90
C THR A 1213 -24.66 -30.44 -50.78
N ARG A 1214 -23.90 -31.53 -50.81
CA ARG A 1214 -24.24 -32.75 -51.55
C ARG A 1214 -25.43 -33.47 -50.90
N GLU A 1215 -25.43 -33.58 -49.58
CA GLU A 1215 -26.53 -34.12 -48.78
C GLU A 1215 -27.78 -33.25 -48.91
N PHE A 1216 -27.68 -31.92 -48.80
CA PHE A 1216 -28.79 -30.98 -49.01
C PHE A 1216 -29.37 -31.09 -50.43
N ASN A 1217 -28.54 -31.20 -51.47
CA ASN A 1217 -29.03 -31.41 -52.83
C ASN A 1217 -29.66 -32.81 -53.02
N THR A 1218 -29.14 -33.84 -52.34
CA THR A 1218 -29.76 -35.18 -52.32
C THR A 1218 -31.11 -35.15 -51.59
N LEU A 1219 -31.20 -34.44 -50.45
CA LEU A 1219 -32.44 -34.23 -49.70
C LEU A 1219 -33.46 -33.44 -50.54
N LYS A 1220 -33.01 -32.41 -51.26
CA LYS A 1220 -33.83 -31.60 -52.17
C LYS A 1220 -34.32 -32.44 -53.36
N GLN A 1221 -33.49 -33.31 -53.92
CA GLN A 1221 -33.92 -34.26 -54.95
C GLN A 1221 -34.92 -35.29 -54.41
N ALA A 1222 -34.69 -35.84 -53.22
CA ALA A 1222 -35.64 -36.73 -52.55
C ALA A 1222 -36.98 -36.03 -52.28
N THR A 1223 -36.96 -34.81 -51.72
CA THR A 1223 -38.16 -34.00 -51.47
C THR A 1223 -38.88 -33.63 -52.78
N THR A 1224 -38.15 -33.38 -53.87
CA THR A 1224 -38.76 -33.12 -55.20
C THR A 1224 -39.37 -34.40 -55.77
N HIS A 1225 -38.72 -35.55 -55.60
CA HIS A 1225 -39.26 -36.85 -56.00
C HIS A 1225 -40.50 -37.23 -55.18
N GLU A 1226 -40.49 -36.96 -53.87
CA GLU A 1226 -41.60 -37.15 -52.94
C GLU A 1226 -42.76 -36.19 -53.22
N GLN A 1227 -42.50 -34.93 -53.58
CA GLN A 1227 -43.52 -34.00 -54.06
C GLN A 1227 -44.13 -34.45 -55.40
N ASN A 1228 -43.31 -34.94 -56.34
CA ASN A 1228 -43.79 -35.46 -57.62
C ASN A 1228 -44.61 -36.75 -57.43
N THR A 1229 -44.14 -37.70 -56.63
CA THR A 1229 -44.93 -38.92 -56.34
C THR A 1229 -46.16 -38.62 -55.49
N THR A 1230 -46.14 -37.60 -54.63
CA THR A 1230 -47.35 -37.12 -53.93
C THR A 1230 -48.34 -36.47 -54.91
N GLN A 1231 -47.87 -35.77 -55.94
CA GLN A 1231 -48.74 -35.27 -57.02
C GLN A 1231 -49.31 -36.43 -57.85
N GLU A 1232 -48.50 -37.43 -58.22
CA GLU A 1232 -48.97 -38.65 -58.91
C GLU A 1232 -49.96 -39.45 -58.06
N PHE A 1233 -49.71 -39.62 -56.76
CA PHE A 1233 -50.67 -40.21 -55.83
C PHE A 1233 -51.95 -39.37 -55.73
N SER A 1234 -51.88 -38.04 -55.71
CA SER A 1234 -53.09 -37.19 -55.71
C SER A 1234 -53.88 -37.27 -57.02
N ALA A 1235 -53.22 -37.61 -58.14
CA ALA A 1235 -53.86 -37.85 -59.43
C ALA A 1235 -54.47 -39.26 -59.51
N LEU A 1236 -53.79 -40.27 -58.96
CA LEU A 1236 -54.29 -41.64 -58.82
C LEU A 1236 -55.48 -41.70 -57.84
N ASP A 1237 -55.43 -40.97 -56.72
CA ASP A 1237 -56.50 -40.91 -55.73
C ASP A 1237 -57.74 -40.17 -56.26
N LYS A 1238 -57.55 -39.11 -57.06
CA LYS A 1238 -58.64 -38.49 -57.85
C LYS A 1238 -59.24 -39.43 -58.92
N SER A 1239 -58.47 -40.41 -59.41
CA SER A 1239 -58.95 -41.46 -60.31
C SER A 1239 -59.68 -42.57 -59.54
N ALA A 1240 -59.21 -42.91 -58.35
CA ALA A 1240 -59.81 -43.90 -57.46
C ALA A 1240 -61.14 -43.40 -56.87
N ALA A 1241 -61.20 -42.16 -56.38
CA ALA A 1241 -62.38 -41.53 -55.78
C ALA A 1241 -63.59 -41.40 -56.73
N GLN A 1242 -63.43 -41.69 -58.03
CA GLN A 1242 -64.54 -41.77 -58.98
C GLN A 1242 -65.21 -43.16 -59.05
N LYS A 1243 -64.77 -44.15 -58.26
CA LYS A 1243 -65.42 -45.46 -58.10
C LYS A 1243 -65.40 -45.95 -56.65
N VAL A 1244 -66.49 -46.63 -56.27
CA VAL A 1244 -66.74 -47.25 -54.96
C VAL A 1244 -66.96 -46.26 -53.81
N ASN A 1245 -68.22 -45.85 -53.65
CA ASN A 1245 -68.78 -45.61 -52.33
C ASN A 1245 -70.19 -46.23 -52.26
N GLU A 1246 -70.27 -47.40 -51.63
CA GLU A 1246 -71.51 -47.87 -51.00
C GLU A 1246 -71.23 -48.28 -49.55
N ASN A 1247 -71.27 -47.26 -48.67
CA ASN A 1247 -71.73 -47.38 -47.27
C ASN A 1247 -70.74 -48.00 -46.23
N PRO A 1248 -70.94 -47.79 -44.91
CA PRO A 1248 -70.18 -46.72 -44.25
C PRO A 1248 -69.58 -47.09 -42.87
N ILE A 1249 -68.84 -46.17 -42.24
CA ILE A 1249 -68.72 -45.96 -40.78
C ILE A 1249 -68.14 -44.55 -40.50
N SER A 1250 -68.36 -44.00 -39.31
CA SER A 1250 -68.19 -42.57 -38.95
C SER A 1250 -67.03 -42.27 -38.00
N LEU A 1251 -66.41 -41.07 -38.11
CA LEU A 1251 -66.40 -40.05 -37.03
C LEU A 1251 -65.75 -38.69 -37.42
N GLU A 1252 -66.43 -37.62 -36.96
CA GLU A 1252 -66.03 -36.23 -36.65
C GLU A 1252 -64.70 -35.58 -37.15
N ILE A 1253 -64.82 -34.51 -37.97
CA ILE A 1253 -64.04 -33.25 -37.88
C ILE A 1253 -64.92 -32.05 -38.31
N GLY A 1254 -64.80 -30.91 -37.60
CA GLY A 1254 -65.04 -29.55 -38.13
C GLY A 1254 -64.40 -28.52 -37.18
N GLN A 1255 -63.36 -27.74 -37.52
CA GLN A 1255 -63.05 -26.82 -38.64
C GLN A 1255 -63.49 -25.36 -38.45
N GLN A 1256 -62.63 -24.47 -38.99
CA GLN A 1256 -62.84 -23.06 -39.40
C GLN A 1256 -62.40 -21.93 -38.46
N TYR A 1257 -61.84 -20.79 -38.93
CA TYR A 1257 -60.85 -20.50 -40.02
C TYR A 1257 -60.54 -18.97 -40.00
N ASN A 1258 -59.50 -18.52 -40.75
CA ASN A 1258 -59.30 -17.16 -41.32
C ASN A 1258 -58.82 -16.01 -40.38
N TYR A 1259 -58.10 -14.93 -40.82
CA TYR A 1259 -57.45 -14.58 -42.11
C TYR A 1259 -56.25 -13.59 -41.95
N TYR A 1260 -55.67 -13.17 -43.09
CA TYR A 1260 -54.57 -12.22 -43.36
C TYR A 1260 -54.63 -10.80 -42.72
N SER A 1261 -53.45 -10.17 -42.49
CA SER A 1261 -52.91 -9.07 -43.34
C SER A 1261 -51.56 -8.47 -42.86
N ASP A 1262 -50.51 -8.62 -43.68
CA ASP A 1262 -49.51 -7.65 -44.20
C ASP A 1262 -48.81 -6.52 -43.37
N ASP A 1263 -47.73 -6.02 -44.01
CA ASP A 1263 -47.00 -4.74 -43.91
C ASP A 1263 -45.66 -4.54 -43.12
N GLU A 1264 -44.63 -4.32 -43.96
CA GLU A 1264 -43.49 -3.38 -43.89
C GLU A 1264 -42.15 -3.70 -43.17
N TYR A 1265 -41.14 -2.88 -43.52
CA TYR A 1265 -39.72 -3.23 -43.69
C TYR A 1265 -38.77 -2.14 -43.12
N ASP A 1266 -37.47 -2.45 -43.13
CA ASP A 1266 -36.30 -1.60 -42.87
C ASP A 1266 -35.91 -1.19 -41.42
N GLY A 1267 -34.59 -1.14 -41.19
CA GLY A 1267 -33.96 -0.82 -39.90
C GLY A 1267 -32.63 -1.54 -39.61
N TYR A 1268 -31.67 -1.54 -40.53
CA TYR A 1268 -30.39 -2.25 -40.37
C TYR A 1268 -29.34 -1.46 -39.55
N SER A 1269 -28.48 -2.19 -38.83
CA SER A 1269 -27.16 -1.77 -38.31
C SER A 1269 -27.09 -0.64 -37.26
N SER A 1270 -26.85 -1.01 -36.00
CA SER A 1270 -25.46 -1.09 -35.49
C SER A 1270 -25.40 -1.54 -34.03
N TYR A 1271 -24.62 -2.60 -33.74
CA TYR A 1271 -23.91 -2.78 -32.46
C TYR A 1271 -22.94 -3.98 -32.58
N TYR A 1272 -21.65 -3.73 -32.42
CA TYR A 1272 -20.61 -4.77 -32.29
C TYR A 1272 -19.36 -4.17 -31.62
N ARG A 1273 -18.54 -5.06 -31.04
CA ARG A 1273 -17.35 -4.81 -30.19
C ARG A 1273 -17.68 -4.40 -28.75
N SER A 1274 -17.03 -4.99 -27.73
CA SER A 1274 -16.24 -6.24 -27.71
C SER A 1274 -16.07 -6.70 -26.27
#